data_AF-A0A968TC32-F1
#
_entry.id   AF-A0A968TC32-F1
#
_cell.length_a   1.000
_cell.length_b   1.000
_cell.length_c   1.000
_cell.angle_alpha   90.00
_cell.angle_beta   90.00
_cell.angle_gamma   90.00
#
_symmetry.space_group_name_H-M   'P 1'
#
loop_
_entity.id
_entity.type
_entity.pdbx_description
1 polymer ?
#
loop_
_entity_poly.entity_id
_entity_poly.type
_entity_poly.pdbx_seq_one_letter_code
_entity_poly.pdbx_strand_id
1 'polypeptide(L)'
;MDRWHLIGWVLGRIVAILLVVGGGATAAVHAMASPSALELARVPSAAIHRAASGPLAGGNLHLANATPRSLAAGDLTNTGRTALIAGYATPTGGALGIWPARASGDFTAPTQLRPLSTAPDFLTLADVNHDGWLDLVLATQYQPELHWLPGSAAGFGATHVVPLAAGVTALYSADWQQPDGNRDLFVGIADPAGQHAELLLFAHPQRAFTTAPHTLALPAPVVALAAGAFTTPQHTDLAIAAGRELLLLRAFDAPLQRLYLHTTPTALAVGSFLSTGGYDLAIAGSDETLRLLDPRTGTQQVYAAPAAITALQRVRLSGLPHDELLLHTPEQAEVLLTNAAPPALHATGIALPAASPASLALHLNHDALSDLVWLDPETRLPHMQQSRPTRTFTVNVAEDQDNGSCTAVACSLRDAITAANRTTGMATIAFNLEPTATRLVITSTLPLITQPVLIDGTTQPGYTSVPVIELDGSNITRISRLEATQHGLVLATSGSSVRGVRITGFPGSALVVQGGDTIIQGCEIGLAADGIQPAGNLGDGILIENAPRTVIGGTTLAQRNVIAFQRGAGIRLQGRGASETQILGNLIGTRRIARALANSVASNQSNGQGGIYSDDAPATQIGGTAAGAGNIISGNDTAGIILFRSGTAGTVVQGNLIGTDQDGGAALANGGTGIVLDNVDDVLIGGSDPNAGNVISGNVALGIIAENNANRITITGNLIGTDRTGTIALGNQQGGLRLRDVRDCVIGGAEPEARNLISGNGGIGLALTGSSATRNVIQGNYIGLDRDGGLALGNSDAGVLIESSNNLIGGIGAGERNVISGNRTTGLRIRTGSAASNIVQGNYIGTDQTGQQILGNGEDGVLLFNAPRNVVGGTEPNAGNVIAGNQRHGIVIQGDQAPGNTVQGNYIGTNPNESASLSNGRSGIILIDSSGVRIGGRGAGEANIIVGHRESGIFSTLSNAELNSNILRDNATAVRMQGGQVLVLGNVIENNATVFVLSRGDLRAALNQITGYERALERSTGTFFGDYNWWGRGTGASPEGLSIETWNRRLLAVPTEWNAAAEQVTLGDAALSGTSGTAVIVRYEREAFDLPSQEQPFSELLCSDYYTLFTIDGGGLWEVRIPVDDTPDCQAVLEQQQLFRALSVQLCRSVLADLDCWERLPPSNRPTISLASDGQQLVLRGLQTPDLEAIAYMAADIPEPTPIWLFLGGVLGVLLLFGGGGYLWYRRSQAKRDPAAAPPPSDAPAAPSDAPTPDAPPAPPATPTSG
;
A
#
# COMPACT_ATOMS: atom_id res chain seq x y z
N MET A 1 -59.48 -17.82 -33.45
CA MET A 1 -59.86 -16.60 -34.18
C MET A 1 -61.30 -16.28 -33.79
N ASP A 2 -61.61 -15.18 -33.09
CA ASP A 2 -60.64 -14.22 -32.55
C ASP A 2 -61.04 -13.55 -31.21
N ARG A 3 -60.08 -12.78 -30.68
CA ARG A 3 -59.97 -12.26 -29.29
C ARG A 3 -61.10 -11.30 -28.84
N TRP A 4 -61.09 -11.01 -27.53
CA TRP A 4 -61.65 -9.82 -26.82
C TRP A 4 -62.84 -9.97 -25.83
N HIS A 5 -63.24 -11.17 -25.41
CA HIS A 5 -64.26 -11.34 -24.35
C HIS A 5 -63.80 -12.19 -23.13
N LEU A 6 -62.65 -11.86 -22.53
CA LEU A 6 -62.25 -12.46 -21.22
C LEU A 6 -61.39 -11.56 -20.29
N ILE A 7 -61.38 -10.24 -20.48
CA ILE A 7 -60.56 -9.31 -19.66
C ILE A 7 -61.39 -8.44 -18.70
N GLY A 8 -62.69 -8.29 -18.93
CA GLY A 8 -63.57 -7.44 -18.10
C GLY A 8 -64.03 -8.02 -16.75
N TRP A 9 -63.63 -9.24 -16.39
CA TRP A 9 -64.28 -10.00 -15.29
C TRP A 9 -63.40 -10.36 -14.08
N VAL A 10 -62.13 -9.93 -14.06
CA VAL A 10 -61.19 -10.22 -12.94
C VAL A 10 -60.77 -8.95 -12.18
N LEU A 11 -60.69 -7.80 -12.85
CA LEU A 11 -60.26 -6.52 -12.22
C LEU A 11 -61.35 -5.86 -11.34
N GLY A 12 -62.58 -6.38 -11.34
CA GLY A 12 -63.74 -5.79 -10.63
C GLY A 12 -63.89 -6.14 -9.15
N ARG A 13 -62.88 -6.73 -8.49
CA ARG A 13 -63.03 -7.28 -7.12
C ARG A 13 -61.99 -6.83 -6.07
N ILE A 14 -61.08 -5.91 -6.39
CA ILE A 14 -60.01 -5.46 -5.47
C ILE A 14 -60.22 -4.03 -4.92
N VAL A 15 -61.10 -3.22 -5.51
CA VAL A 15 -61.33 -1.80 -5.11
C VAL A 15 -62.70 -1.62 -4.43
N ALA A 16 -63.05 -2.51 -3.50
CA ALA A 16 -64.38 -2.53 -2.86
C ALA A 16 -64.39 -2.99 -1.38
N ILE A 17 -63.29 -2.82 -0.64
CA ILE A 17 -63.26 -2.93 0.83
C ILE A 17 -62.49 -1.73 1.41
N LEU A 18 -63.07 -0.53 1.24
CA LEU A 18 -62.65 0.72 1.88
C LEU A 18 -63.83 1.72 1.77
N LEU A 19 -64.01 2.57 2.79
CA LEU A 19 -65.02 3.64 2.87
C LEU A 19 -66.51 3.22 2.88
N VAL A 20 -67.01 2.68 4.01
CA VAL A 20 -68.13 3.30 4.78
C VAL A 20 -68.03 2.89 6.26
N VAL A 21 -67.78 3.87 7.13
CA VAL A 21 -68.39 4.16 8.44
C VAL A 21 -67.44 5.14 9.12
N GLY A 22 -67.93 6.35 9.42
CA GLY A 22 -67.17 7.37 10.14
C GLY A 22 -67.97 7.90 11.32
N GLY A 23 -67.28 8.16 12.43
CA GLY A 23 -67.84 8.83 13.62
C GLY A 23 -67.96 7.94 14.86
N GLY A 24 -67.25 8.33 15.93
CA GLY A 24 -67.58 7.92 17.32
C GLY A 24 -66.91 6.66 17.86
N ALA A 25 -65.58 6.64 18.01
CA ALA A 25 -64.87 5.60 18.77
C ALA A 25 -63.57 6.10 19.46
N THR A 26 -63.53 7.34 19.93
CA THR A 26 -62.50 7.75 20.91
C THR A 26 -62.78 7.08 22.26
N ALA A 27 -61.72 6.62 22.94
CA ALA A 27 -61.75 5.94 24.25
C ALA A 27 -62.48 4.57 24.32
N ALA A 28 -61.97 3.57 23.59
CA ALA A 28 -62.35 2.16 23.80
C ALA A 28 -61.22 1.10 23.63
N VAL A 29 -59.94 1.50 23.52
CA VAL A 29 -58.79 0.58 23.51
C VAL A 29 -57.71 1.09 24.47
N HIS A 30 -57.93 0.85 25.77
CA HIS A 30 -57.02 1.23 26.86
C HIS A 30 -57.15 0.30 28.08
N ALA A 31 -57.32 -1.01 27.84
CA ALA A 31 -57.48 -2.02 28.89
C ALA A 31 -57.19 -3.48 28.42
N MET A 32 -56.07 -3.72 27.74
CA MET A 32 -55.54 -5.09 27.59
C MET A 32 -54.02 -5.09 27.80
N ALA A 33 -53.59 -5.91 28.77
CA ALA A 33 -52.22 -6.25 29.13
C ALA A 33 -51.15 -5.15 28.91
N SER A 34 -50.80 -4.42 29.96
CA SER A 34 -49.45 -3.86 30.07
C SER A 34 -48.45 -5.03 30.02
N PRO A 35 -47.59 -5.14 28.99
CA PRO A 35 -46.57 -6.17 28.97
C PRO A 35 -45.59 -5.88 30.10
N SER A 36 -45.50 -6.79 31.07
CA SER A 36 -44.42 -6.79 32.06
C SER A 36 -43.16 -7.29 31.36
N ALA A 37 -42.62 -6.44 30.47
CA ALA A 37 -41.82 -6.87 29.32
C ALA A 37 -40.49 -7.55 29.69
N LEU A 38 -39.96 -7.24 30.89
CA LEU A 38 -38.90 -8.01 31.52
C LEU A 38 -39.44 -8.73 32.76
N GLU A 39 -39.78 -10.02 32.61
CA GLU A 39 -39.34 -10.99 33.61
C GLU A 39 -37.84 -11.29 33.40
N LEU A 40 -37.03 -10.26 33.64
CA LEU A 40 -35.75 -10.47 34.30
C LEU A 40 -36.09 -10.86 35.75
N ALA A 41 -36.56 -12.10 35.89
CA ALA A 41 -37.30 -12.59 37.04
C ALA A 41 -36.49 -12.33 38.31
N ARG A 42 -37.05 -11.55 39.26
CA ARG A 42 -36.38 -11.00 40.46
C ARG A 42 -35.24 -11.89 40.95
N VAL A 43 -34.03 -11.63 40.45
CA VAL A 43 -32.96 -12.64 40.48
C VAL A 43 -32.58 -12.89 41.95
N PRO A 44 -32.81 -14.09 42.50
CA PRO A 44 -32.40 -14.36 43.87
C PRO A 44 -30.89 -14.22 43.95
N SER A 45 -30.37 -13.59 45.00
CA SER A 45 -28.93 -13.27 45.14
C SER A 45 -28.01 -14.50 45.03
N ALA A 46 -28.57 -15.70 45.17
CA ALA A 46 -27.91 -16.99 44.95
C ALA A 46 -27.58 -17.34 43.47
N ALA A 47 -28.07 -16.58 42.49
CA ALA A 47 -27.78 -16.79 41.07
C ALA A 47 -26.64 -15.89 40.53
N ILE A 48 -26.15 -14.94 41.33
CA ILE A 48 -24.94 -14.17 41.02
C ILE A 48 -23.74 -15.09 41.25
N HIS A 49 -23.06 -15.49 40.17
CA HIS A 49 -21.83 -16.26 40.30
C HIS A 49 -20.66 -15.32 40.60
N ARG A 50 -20.06 -15.47 41.79
CA ARG A 50 -18.75 -14.85 42.08
C ARG A 50 -17.69 -15.52 41.21
N ALA A 51 -16.93 -14.73 40.44
CA ALA A 51 -15.81 -15.24 39.64
C ALA A 51 -14.67 -15.84 40.49
N ALA A 52 -14.68 -15.62 41.81
CA ALA A 52 -13.79 -16.29 42.76
C ALA A 52 -14.50 -16.64 44.08
N SER A 53 -14.23 -17.83 44.59
CA SER A 53 -14.54 -18.24 45.97
C SER A 53 -13.31 -18.84 46.64
N GLY A 54 -12.42 -17.97 47.11
CA GLY A 54 -11.20 -18.36 47.83
C GLY A 54 -10.29 -17.15 48.10
N PRO A 55 -9.40 -17.21 49.10
CA PRO A 55 -8.37 -16.20 49.30
C PRO A 55 -7.32 -16.26 48.19
N LEU A 56 -6.81 -15.09 47.77
CA LEU A 56 -5.71 -15.00 46.80
C LEU A 56 -4.42 -15.57 47.42
N ALA A 57 -3.90 -16.64 46.83
CA ALA A 57 -2.80 -17.43 47.40
C ALA A 57 -1.46 -17.10 46.74
N GLY A 58 -0.77 -16.06 47.23
CA GLY A 58 0.62 -15.77 46.86
C GLY A 58 0.87 -14.32 46.43
N GLY A 59 1.25 -13.47 47.39
CA GLY A 59 1.68 -12.09 47.14
C GLY A 59 1.33 -11.14 48.28
N ASN A 60 2.15 -10.11 48.51
CA ASN A 60 1.96 -9.16 49.61
C ASN A 60 0.83 -8.13 49.37
N LEU A 61 0.00 -8.30 48.33
CA LEU A 61 -1.12 -7.41 48.01
C LEU A 61 -2.45 -8.01 48.49
N HIS A 62 -2.90 -7.60 49.68
CA HIS A 62 -4.27 -7.84 50.14
C HIS A 62 -5.21 -6.79 49.55
N LEU A 63 -6.24 -7.21 48.79
CA LEU A 63 -7.31 -6.33 48.29
C LEU A 63 -8.14 -5.65 49.41
N ALA A 64 -7.96 -6.03 50.68
CA ALA A 64 -8.69 -5.49 51.82
C ALA A 64 -8.67 -3.95 51.91
N ASN A 65 -7.56 -3.32 51.49
CA ASN A 65 -7.38 -1.86 51.47
C ASN A 65 -7.36 -1.27 50.05
N ALA A 66 -7.73 -2.05 49.03
CA ALA A 66 -7.76 -1.60 47.64
C ALA A 66 -9.16 -1.09 47.26
N THR A 67 -9.25 -0.10 46.39
CA THR A 67 -10.51 0.39 45.81
C THR A 67 -10.55 0.06 44.31
N PRO A 68 -11.62 -0.56 43.78
CA PRO A 68 -11.72 -0.80 42.35
C PRO A 68 -11.90 0.52 41.59
N ARG A 69 -11.33 0.64 40.39
CA ARG A 69 -11.33 1.88 39.60
C ARG A 69 -11.80 1.68 38.16
N SER A 70 -11.28 0.66 37.48
CA SER A 70 -11.47 0.46 36.03
C SER A 70 -11.58 -1.02 35.67
N LEU A 71 -12.22 -1.31 34.53
CA LEU A 71 -12.47 -2.67 34.05
C LEU A 71 -12.37 -2.69 32.52
N ALA A 72 -11.57 -3.59 31.96
CA ALA A 72 -11.55 -3.87 30.51
C ALA A 72 -11.58 -5.38 30.25
N ALA A 73 -11.85 -5.75 29.00
CA ALA A 73 -11.88 -7.14 28.58
C ALA A 73 -11.41 -7.29 27.13
N GLY A 74 -10.71 -8.39 26.84
CA GLY A 74 -10.16 -8.70 25.51
C GLY A 74 -9.42 -10.04 25.51
N ASP A 75 -9.19 -10.62 24.33
CA ASP A 75 -8.44 -11.88 24.24
C ASP A 75 -6.93 -11.62 24.25
N LEU A 76 -6.36 -11.66 25.45
CA LEU A 76 -4.93 -11.48 25.71
C LEU A 76 -4.06 -12.66 25.27
N THR A 77 -4.68 -13.72 24.74
CA THR A 77 -4.03 -15.01 24.47
C THR A 77 -4.20 -15.48 23.03
N ASN A 78 -5.01 -14.77 22.23
CA ASN A 78 -5.39 -15.13 20.87
C ASN A 78 -5.95 -16.58 20.80
N THR A 79 -6.78 -16.96 21.79
CA THR A 79 -7.40 -18.31 21.91
C THR A 79 -8.90 -18.35 21.60
N GLY A 80 -9.49 -17.23 21.17
CA GLY A 80 -10.93 -17.02 21.08
C GLY A 80 -11.60 -16.78 22.43
N ARG A 81 -10.87 -16.29 23.44
CA ARG A 81 -11.38 -16.13 24.81
C ARG A 81 -11.03 -14.80 25.45
N THR A 82 -12.05 -13.96 25.56
CA THR A 82 -12.03 -12.70 26.31
C THR A 82 -11.65 -12.93 27.77
N ALA A 83 -10.44 -12.50 28.17
CA ALA A 83 -10.05 -12.36 29.57
C ALA A 83 -10.54 -11.01 30.12
N LEU A 84 -10.69 -10.93 31.44
CA LEU A 84 -11.14 -9.74 32.15
C LEU A 84 -9.97 -9.11 32.96
N ILE A 85 -9.82 -7.79 32.91
CA ILE A 85 -8.76 -7.04 33.59
C ILE A 85 -9.41 -6.00 34.51
N ALA A 86 -9.12 -6.06 35.81
CA ALA A 86 -9.60 -5.06 36.77
C ALA A 86 -8.45 -4.24 37.34
N GLY A 87 -8.60 -2.92 37.27
CA GLY A 87 -7.71 -1.93 37.86
C GLY A 87 -8.16 -1.50 39.26
N TYR A 88 -7.22 -1.43 40.19
CA TYR A 88 -7.43 -1.02 41.57
C TYR A 88 -6.46 0.08 41.98
N ALA A 89 -6.94 1.08 42.74
CA ALA A 89 -6.07 1.95 43.53
C ALA A 89 -5.75 1.26 44.88
N THR A 90 -4.58 1.57 45.43
CA THR A 90 -4.08 1.04 46.71
C THR A 90 -3.41 2.16 47.52
N PRO A 91 -3.15 1.98 48.83
CA PRO A 91 -2.49 3.01 49.64
C PRO A 91 -1.06 3.37 49.22
N THR A 92 -0.48 2.66 48.26
CA THR A 92 0.93 2.80 47.82
C THR A 92 1.09 2.87 46.29
N GLY A 93 0.02 3.13 45.53
CA GLY A 93 0.00 3.06 44.07
C GLY A 93 -1.25 2.36 43.57
N GLY A 94 -1.13 1.36 42.70
CA GLY A 94 -2.26 0.59 42.19
C GLY A 94 -1.99 -0.90 42.04
N ALA A 95 -2.94 -1.61 41.44
CA ALA A 95 -2.83 -3.02 41.11
C ALA A 95 -3.69 -3.40 39.89
N LEU A 96 -3.28 -4.46 39.20
CA LEU A 96 -4.06 -5.17 38.20
C LEU A 96 -4.35 -6.59 38.69
N GLY A 97 -5.59 -7.04 38.53
CA GLY A 97 -5.91 -8.46 38.44
C GLY A 97 -6.28 -8.82 37.00
N ILE A 98 -5.94 -10.05 36.59
CA ILE A 98 -6.28 -10.61 35.28
C ILE A 98 -6.98 -11.95 35.51
N TRP A 99 -8.18 -12.08 34.96
CA TRP A 99 -9.07 -13.23 35.10
C TRP A 99 -9.21 -13.92 33.73
N PRO A 100 -8.45 -15.00 33.44
CA PRO A 100 -8.62 -15.78 32.22
C PRO A 100 -9.96 -16.52 32.16
N ALA A 101 -10.63 -16.51 31.01
CA ALA A 101 -11.92 -17.19 30.83
C ALA A 101 -11.78 -18.70 30.56
N ARG A 102 -12.71 -19.48 31.10
CA ARG A 102 -12.87 -20.91 30.80
C ARG A 102 -13.64 -21.12 29.49
N ALA A 103 -13.75 -22.39 29.08
CA ALA A 103 -14.63 -22.80 27.97
C ALA A 103 -16.12 -22.60 28.29
N SER A 104 -16.47 -22.45 29.56
CA SER A 104 -17.83 -22.32 30.11
C SER A 104 -18.29 -20.87 30.31
N GLY A 105 -17.50 -19.88 29.85
CA GLY A 105 -17.80 -18.45 30.00
C GLY A 105 -17.50 -17.85 31.38
N ASP A 106 -17.39 -18.69 32.42
CA ASP A 106 -16.92 -18.26 33.72
C ASP A 106 -15.41 -18.01 33.74
N PHE A 107 -14.98 -17.19 34.69
CA PHE A 107 -13.58 -16.81 34.83
C PHE A 107 -12.83 -17.68 35.84
N THR A 108 -11.52 -17.81 35.65
CA THR A 108 -10.60 -18.29 36.67
C THR A 108 -10.13 -17.15 37.57
N ALA A 109 -9.91 -17.43 38.85
CA ALA A 109 -9.36 -16.45 39.78
C ALA A 109 -7.89 -16.12 39.40
N PRO A 110 -7.44 -14.87 39.54
CA PRO A 110 -6.08 -14.45 39.21
C PRO A 110 -5.07 -15.22 40.05
N THR A 111 -4.08 -15.83 39.40
CA THR A 111 -3.00 -16.54 40.09
C THR A 111 -2.14 -15.61 40.95
N GLN A 112 -2.04 -14.33 40.55
CA GLN A 112 -1.37 -13.27 41.30
C GLN A 112 -1.95 -11.90 40.91
N LEU A 113 -1.87 -10.91 41.80
CA LEU A 113 -2.09 -9.50 41.46
C LEU A 113 -0.76 -8.83 41.08
N ARG A 114 -0.75 -8.09 39.96
CA ARG A 114 0.39 -7.29 39.53
C ARG A 114 0.32 -5.90 40.16
N PRO A 115 1.28 -5.47 41.00
CA PRO A 115 1.30 -4.11 41.53
C PRO A 115 1.61 -3.10 40.42
N LEU A 116 1.14 -1.87 40.58
CA LEU A 116 1.44 -0.69 39.76
C LEU A 116 1.96 0.44 40.65
N SER A 117 2.81 1.30 40.08
CA SER A 117 3.28 2.54 40.71
C SER A 117 2.18 3.58 40.92
N THR A 118 1.14 3.56 40.07
CA THR A 118 0.07 4.55 40.02
C THR A 118 -1.31 3.88 39.99
N ALA A 119 -2.38 4.65 40.19
CA ALA A 119 -3.75 4.14 40.19
C ALA A 119 -4.29 4.07 38.74
N PRO A 120 -4.75 2.90 38.25
CA PRO A 120 -5.36 2.76 36.93
C PRO A 120 -6.78 3.31 36.94
N ASP A 121 -6.93 4.63 36.95
CA ASP A 121 -8.22 5.32 36.86
C ASP A 121 -8.85 5.12 35.48
N PHE A 122 -8.01 5.15 34.44
CA PHE A 122 -8.35 4.73 33.09
C PHE A 122 -7.55 3.50 32.67
N LEU A 123 -8.15 2.65 31.84
CA LEU A 123 -7.58 1.37 31.42
C LEU A 123 -8.24 0.95 30.10
N THR A 124 -7.46 0.64 29.07
CA THR A 124 -7.96 0.14 27.77
C THR A 124 -7.02 -0.88 27.12
N LEU A 125 -7.53 -1.59 26.10
CA LEU A 125 -6.81 -2.60 25.32
C LEU A 125 -6.78 -2.25 23.83
N ALA A 126 -5.58 -2.21 23.28
CA ALA A 126 -5.24 -1.94 21.89
C ALA A 126 -3.91 -2.63 21.57
N ASP A 127 -3.73 -3.16 20.35
CA ASP A 127 -2.39 -3.50 19.87
C ASP A 127 -1.73 -2.18 19.41
N VAL A 128 -0.83 -1.62 20.23
CA VAL A 128 -0.22 -0.31 19.94
C VAL A 128 1.20 -0.44 19.38
N ASN A 129 1.69 -1.67 19.19
CA ASN A 129 3.01 -1.96 18.64
C ASN A 129 2.96 -2.75 17.30
N HIS A 130 1.76 -3.20 16.89
CA HIS A 130 1.44 -4.03 15.74
C HIS A 130 2.18 -5.39 15.72
N ASP A 131 2.26 -6.08 16.86
CA ASP A 131 2.84 -7.44 16.97
C ASP A 131 1.79 -8.58 16.95
N GLY A 132 0.51 -8.24 16.89
CA GLY A 132 -0.62 -9.17 16.85
C GLY A 132 -1.18 -9.56 18.22
N TRP A 133 -0.81 -8.85 19.28
CA TRP A 133 -1.29 -9.06 20.65
C TRP A 133 -1.87 -7.75 21.23
N LEU A 134 -2.97 -7.86 21.99
CA LEU A 134 -3.53 -6.69 22.68
C LEU A 134 -2.60 -6.25 23.82
N ASP A 135 -2.03 -5.05 23.69
CA ASP A 135 -1.33 -4.36 24.76
C ASP A 135 -2.33 -3.76 25.77
N LEU A 136 -1.84 -3.47 26.97
CA LEU A 136 -2.59 -2.77 28.01
C LEU A 136 -2.05 -1.35 28.20
N VAL A 137 -2.92 -0.36 28.01
CA VAL A 137 -2.62 1.05 28.29
C VAL A 137 -3.50 1.53 29.44
N LEU A 138 -2.87 2.14 30.46
CA LEU A 138 -3.57 2.68 31.63
C LEU A 138 -3.03 4.05 32.02
N ALA A 139 -3.85 4.84 32.72
CA ALA A 139 -3.49 6.17 33.19
C ALA A 139 -4.17 6.52 34.52
N THR A 140 -3.59 7.46 35.26
CA THR A 140 -4.17 8.07 36.46
C THR A 140 -4.76 9.42 36.11
N GLN A 141 -5.90 9.78 36.71
CA GLN A 141 -6.60 11.02 36.39
C GLN A 141 -5.73 12.25 36.74
N TYR A 142 -5.61 13.17 35.78
CA TYR A 142 -4.77 14.36 35.82
C TYR A 142 -3.25 14.13 36.01
N GLN A 143 -2.74 12.91 35.90
CA GLN A 143 -1.29 12.68 35.79
C GLN A 143 -0.81 12.83 34.34
N PRO A 144 0.35 13.46 34.07
CA PRO A 144 0.85 13.72 32.73
C PRO A 144 1.67 12.54 32.18
N GLU A 145 1.17 11.31 32.34
CA GLU A 145 1.83 10.09 31.88
C GLU A 145 0.84 8.95 31.59
N LEU A 146 1.18 8.13 30.58
CA LEU A 146 0.56 6.83 30.34
C LEU A 146 1.50 5.72 30.82
N HIS A 147 0.91 4.59 31.22
CA HIS A 147 1.62 3.35 31.50
C HIS A 147 1.19 2.31 30.47
N TRP A 148 2.12 1.94 29.59
CA TRP A 148 1.93 0.93 28.54
C TRP A 148 2.61 -0.38 28.96
N LEU A 149 1.91 -1.49 28.79
CA LEU A 149 2.36 -2.84 29.11
C LEU A 149 2.19 -3.71 27.84
N PRO A 150 3.27 -4.05 27.12
CA PRO A 150 3.18 -4.83 25.89
C PRO A 150 2.53 -6.20 26.11
N GLY A 151 1.68 -6.65 25.19
CA GLY A 151 1.08 -7.98 25.14
C GLY A 151 2.10 -9.07 24.77
N SER A 152 1.70 -10.33 24.93
CA SER A 152 2.38 -11.50 24.35
C SER A 152 1.61 -12.78 24.65
N ALA A 153 2.01 -13.90 24.04
CA ALA A 153 1.56 -15.24 24.42
C ALA A 153 1.80 -15.63 25.91
N ALA A 154 2.64 -14.88 26.64
CA ALA A 154 2.89 -15.06 28.07
C ALA A 154 2.10 -14.05 28.95
N GLY A 155 1.23 -13.22 28.35
CA GLY A 155 0.61 -12.07 28.99
C GLY A 155 1.52 -10.84 28.95
N PHE A 156 1.23 -9.85 29.81
CA PHE A 156 1.84 -8.52 29.71
C PHE A 156 3.31 -8.46 30.18
N GLY A 157 4.16 -7.87 29.34
CA GLY A 157 5.57 -7.58 29.57
C GLY A 157 5.85 -6.48 30.62
N ALA A 158 6.98 -5.80 30.52
CA ALA A 158 7.35 -4.72 31.45
C ALA A 158 6.39 -3.51 31.35
N THR A 159 6.39 -2.64 32.36
CA THR A 159 5.63 -1.37 32.29
C THR A 159 6.54 -0.27 31.77
N HIS A 160 6.14 0.36 30.67
CA HIS A 160 6.78 1.50 30.03
C HIS A 160 5.98 2.77 30.38
N VAL A 161 6.68 3.86 30.73
CA VAL A 161 6.04 5.15 31.04
C VAL A 161 6.20 6.08 29.83
N VAL A 162 5.09 6.61 29.32
CA VAL A 162 5.05 7.57 28.21
C VAL A 162 4.66 8.94 28.78
N PRO A 163 5.59 9.93 28.80
CA PRO A 163 5.29 11.26 29.33
C PRO A 163 4.40 12.06 28.36
N LEU A 164 3.49 12.87 28.91
CA LEU A 164 2.57 13.74 28.18
C LEU A 164 2.78 15.22 28.54
N ALA A 165 2.27 16.13 27.71
CA ALA A 165 2.37 17.57 27.93
C ALA A 165 1.46 18.08 29.08
N ALA A 166 0.35 17.39 29.36
CA ALA A 166 -0.63 17.74 30.38
C ALA A 166 -1.34 16.49 30.94
N GLY A 167 -2.16 16.66 31.98
CA GLY A 167 -2.74 15.53 32.73
C GLY A 167 -3.90 14.83 31.99
N VAL A 168 -3.94 13.50 32.04
CA VAL A 168 -4.98 12.70 31.35
C VAL A 168 -6.37 12.92 31.97
N THR A 169 -7.34 13.27 31.12
CA THR A 169 -8.75 13.43 31.51
C THR A 169 -9.68 12.39 30.88
N ALA A 170 -9.24 11.74 29.79
CA ALA A 170 -9.93 10.61 29.19
C ALA A 170 -8.94 9.69 28.45
N LEU A 171 -9.23 8.40 28.40
CA LEU A 171 -8.50 7.39 27.62
C LEU A 171 -9.53 6.48 26.96
N TYR A 172 -9.37 6.21 25.67
CA TYR A 172 -10.25 5.35 24.90
C TYR A 172 -9.47 4.67 23.76
N SER A 173 -9.98 3.57 23.22
CA SER A 173 -9.37 2.92 22.05
C SER A 173 -10.43 2.27 21.16
N ALA A 174 -10.37 2.53 19.87
CA ALA A 174 -11.26 1.97 18.87
C ALA A 174 -10.58 1.97 17.50
N ASP A 175 -10.91 0.99 16.67
CA ASP A 175 -10.71 0.98 15.22
C ASP A 175 -11.25 2.30 14.64
N TRP A 176 -10.42 3.11 13.96
CA TRP A 176 -10.79 4.44 13.46
C TRP A 176 -10.13 4.77 12.11
N GLN A 177 -10.89 5.45 11.24
CA GLN A 177 -10.60 5.64 9.80
C GLN A 177 -10.56 4.34 8.98
N GLN A 178 -9.67 3.40 9.31
CA GLN A 178 -9.44 2.16 8.59
C GLN A 178 -9.97 0.96 9.40
N PRO A 179 -10.97 0.21 8.89
CA PRO A 179 -11.47 -0.99 9.55
C PRO A 179 -10.51 -2.17 9.37
N ASP A 180 -9.30 -2.07 9.93
CA ASP A 180 -8.30 -3.14 9.89
C ASP A 180 -8.46 -4.15 11.05
N GLY A 181 -9.28 -3.83 12.06
CA GLY A 181 -9.51 -4.64 13.25
C GLY A 181 -8.58 -4.33 14.43
N ASN A 182 -7.60 -3.44 14.26
CA ASN A 182 -6.79 -2.89 15.33
C ASN A 182 -7.56 -1.79 16.08
N ARG A 183 -6.96 -1.21 17.11
CA ARG A 183 -7.61 -0.12 17.88
C ARG A 183 -6.64 1.03 18.06
N ASP A 184 -6.88 2.11 17.35
CA ASP A 184 -6.21 3.39 17.57
C ASP A 184 -6.44 3.88 19.01
N LEU A 185 -5.51 4.68 19.52
CA LEU A 185 -5.50 5.12 20.92
C LEU A 185 -5.78 6.63 21.03
N PHE A 186 -6.77 6.97 21.86
CA PHE A 186 -7.31 8.31 22.04
C PHE A 186 -7.05 8.78 23.47
N VAL A 187 -6.35 9.90 23.65
CA VAL A 187 -5.94 10.40 24.97
C VAL A 187 -6.34 11.86 25.12
N GLY A 188 -7.38 12.11 25.90
CA GLY A 188 -7.76 13.48 26.30
C GLY A 188 -6.81 13.97 27.39
N ILE A 189 -6.18 15.13 27.18
CA ILE A 189 -5.31 15.78 28.16
C ILE A 189 -5.78 17.21 28.47
N ALA A 190 -5.53 17.68 29.69
CA ALA A 190 -5.77 19.08 30.05
C ALA A 190 -4.83 19.56 31.17
N ASP A 191 -4.64 20.88 31.23
CA ASP A 191 -3.97 21.53 32.36
C ASP A 191 -4.88 21.55 33.62
N PRO A 192 -4.33 21.69 34.84
CA PRO A 192 -5.13 21.69 36.07
C PRO A 192 -6.18 22.80 36.19
N ALA A 193 -6.12 23.86 35.38
CA ALA A 193 -7.13 24.92 35.32
C ALA A 193 -8.16 24.72 34.19
N GLY A 194 -8.02 23.68 33.35
CA GLY A 194 -8.91 23.38 32.23
C GLY A 194 -8.98 24.48 31.15
N GLN A 195 -7.95 25.32 31.06
CA GLN A 195 -7.82 26.40 30.08
C GLN A 195 -7.17 25.92 28.78
N HIS A 196 -6.35 24.88 28.85
CA HIS A 196 -5.71 24.21 27.73
C HIS A 196 -6.10 22.74 27.77
N ALA A 197 -6.86 22.29 26.77
CA ALA A 197 -7.35 20.93 26.64
C ALA A 197 -7.21 20.44 25.19
N GLU A 198 -6.75 19.21 25.03
CA GLU A 198 -6.45 18.59 23.73
C GLU A 198 -6.84 17.12 23.72
N LEU A 199 -7.06 16.56 22.53
CA LEU A 199 -7.15 15.13 22.28
C LEU A 199 -5.93 14.72 21.43
N LEU A 200 -5.11 13.83 21.99
CA LEU A 200 -4.04 13.16 21.27
C LEU A 200 -4.62 11.95 20.53
N LEU A 201 -4.25 11.83 19.26
CA LEU A 201 -4.71 10.81 18.32
C LEU A 201 -3.48 9.99 17.90
N PHE A 202 -3.31 8.80 18.48
CA PHE A 202 -2.32 7.82 18.07
C PHE A 202 -3.00 6.83 17.14
N ALA A 203 -2.89 7.08 15.83
CA ALA A 203 -3.54 6.31 14.78
C ALA A 203 -2.56 6.07 13.62
N HIS A 204 -2.87 5.08 12.76
CA HIS A 204 -2.05 4.64 11.61
C HIS A 204 -0.80 3.80 12.02
N PRO A 205 -0.25 2.90 11.17
CA PRO A 205 0.56 1.74 11.59
C PRO A 205 2.01 2.04 11.99
N GLN A 206 2.30 3.30 12.33
CA GLN A 206 3.54 3.66 13.00
C GLN A 206 3.36 3.37 14.49
N ARG A 207 3.98 2.30 14.98
CA ARG A 207 3.97 1.85 16.39
C ARG A 207 3.82 3.02 17.35
N ALA A 208 2.74 3.04 18.13
CA ALA A 208 2.38 4.21 18.92
C ALA A 208 3.53 4.63 19.85
N PHE A 209 3.60 5.92 20.13
CA PHE A 209 4.68 6.54 20.90
C PHE A 209 6.08 6.53 20.21
N THR A 210 6.23 5.93 19.01
CA THR A 210 7.46 6.10 18.20
C THR A 210 7.43 7.33 17.29
N THR A 211 6.25 7.82 16.93
CA THR A 211 6.02 9.07 16.20
C THR A 211 5.08 10.00 16.98
N ALA A 212 5.02 11.27 16.59
CA ALA A 212 4.21 12.28 17.28
C ALA A 212 2.71 12.09 16.98
N PRO A 213 1.82 12.07 18.00
CA PRO A 213 0.39 11.95 17.77
C PRO A 213 -0.17 13.18 17.06
N HIS A 214 -1.25 12.99 16.31
CA HIS A 214 -2.01 14.13 15.80
C HIS A 214 -2.81 14.79 16.95
N THR A 215 -2.78 16.11 17.04
CA THR A 215 -3.33 16.87 18.17
C THR A 215 -4.57 17.66 17.79
N LEU A 216 -5.70 17.44 18.47
CA LEU A 216 -6.93 18.22 18.30
C LEU A 216 -7.19 19.11 19.52
N ALA A 217 -7.13 20.43 19.36
CA ALA A 217 -7.44 21.39 20.41
C ALA A 217 -8.95 21.48 20.71
N LEU A 218 -9.30 21.53 22.00
CA LEU A 218 -10.67 21.40 22.51
C LEU A 218 -11.09 22.61 23.38
N PRO A 219 -12.41 22.90 23.46
CA PRO A 219 -12.93 24.06 24.20
C PRO A 219 -12.94 23.87 25.74
N ALA A 220 -12.75 22.63 26.21
CA ALA A 220 -12.70 22.23 27.61
C ALA A 220 -12.09 20.82 27.70
N PRO A 221 -11.72 20.32 28.90
CA PRO A 221 -11.31 18.93 29.11
C PRO A 221 -12.30 17.91 28.53
N VAL A 222 -11.77 16.80 28.00
CA VAL A 222 -12.59 15.66 27.54
C VAL A 222 -13.23 14.99 28.75
N VAL A 223 -14.55 14.83 28.72
CA VAL A 223 -15.34 14.15 29.76
C VAL A 223 -15.68 12.72 29.33
N ALA A 224 -16.01 12.52 28.06
CA ALA A 224 -16.32 11.20 27.50
C ALA A 224 -15.94 11.09 26.03
N LEU A 225 -15.56 9.88 25.63
CA LEU A 225 -15.28 9.46 24.26
C LEU A 225 -16.16 8.24 23.94
N ALA A 226 -16.70 8.17 22.73
CA ALA A 226 -17.33 6.96 22.22
C ALA A 226 -17.19 6.90 20.70
N ALA A 227 -17.08 5.71 20.14
CA ALA A 227 -16.83 5.53 18.70
C ALA A 227 -17.88 4.60 18.08
N GLY A 228 -18.20 4.82 16.79
CA GLY A 228 -19.08 3.95 16.02
C GLY A 228 -19.42 4.55 14.65
N ALA A 229 -20.08 3.75 13.80
CA ALA A 229 -20.40 4.10 12.43
C ALA A 229 -21.57 5.10 12.33
N PHE A 230 -21.31 6.38 12.63
CA PHE A 230 -22.33 7.44 12.68
C PHE A 230 -22.77 7.90 11.30
N THR A 231 -21.84 8.12 10.36
CA THR A 231 -22.16 8.73 9.06
C THR A 231 -22.33 7.73 7.92
N THR A 232 -21.47 6.72 7.88
CA THR A 232 -21.53 5.60 6.94
C THR A 232 -21.32 4.31 7.73
N PRO A 233 -21.89 3.16 7.33
CA PRO A 233 -21.67 1.89 8.04
C PRO A 233 -20.21 1.39 8.03
N GLN A 234 -19.33 2.06 7.29
CA GLN A 234 -18.07 1.54 6.75
C GLN A 234 -16.83 2.07 7.47
N HIS A 235 -16.99 3.17 8.20
CA HIS A 235 -15.93 3.80 8.96
C HIS A 235 -16.45 4.11 10.35
N THR A 236 -15.64 3.80 11.36
CA THR A 236 -15.87 4.27 12.71
C THR A 236 -15.62 5.78 12.77
N ASP A 237 -16.62 6.54 13.19
CA ASP A 237 -16.51 7.96 13.54
C ASP A 237 -16.32 8.09 15.07
N LEU A 238 -15.69 9.18 15.54
CA LEU A 238 -15.43 9.42 16.96
C LEU A 238 -16.28 10.58 17.51
N ALA A 239 -17.03 10.32 18.58
CA ALA A 239 -17.78 11.31 19.36
C ALA A 239 -16.99 11.72 20.60
N ILE A 240 -16.78 13.04 20.76
CA ILE A 240 -15.97 13.66 21.80
C ILE A 240 -16.85 14.63 22.58
N ALA A 241 -17.06 14.39 23.88
CA ALA A 241 -17.74 15.34 24.77
C ALA A 241 -16.71 16.22 25.51
N ALA A 242 -16.75 17.53 25.24
CA ALA A 242 -15.87 18.52 25.85
C ALA A 242 -16.68 19.72 26.35
N GLY A 243 -16.83 19.85 27.67
CA GLY A 243 -17.61 20.94 28.29
C GLY A 243 -19.08 20.91 27.88
N ARG A 244 -19.50 21.83 27.00
CA ARG A 244 -20.87 21.89 26.45
C ARG A 244 -20.94 21.64 24.94
N GLU A 245 -19.83 21.21 24.33
CA GLU A 245 -19.77 20.79 22.93
C GLU A 245 -19.67 19.27 22.84
N LEU A 246 -20.45 18.71 21.93
CA LEU A 246 -20.21 17.40 21.34
C LEU A 246 -19.53 17.65 19.98
N LEU A 247 -18.35 17.07 19.79
CA LEU A 247 -17.61 17.12 18.53
C LEU A 247 -17.65 15.73 17.89
N LEU A 248 -18.03 15.66 16.61
CA LEU A 248 -17.98 14.45 15.81
C LEU A 248 -16.80 14.56 14.84
N LEU A 249 -15.73 13.82 15.14
CA LEU A 249 -14.54 13.68 14.32
C LEU A 249 -14.76 12.51 13.37
N ARG A 250 -14.93 12.82 12.08
CA ARG A 250 -15.35 11.88 11.04
C ARG A 250 -14.17 11.38 10.22
N ALA A 251 -14.31 10.20 9.61
CA ALA A 251 -13.32 9.70 8.67
C ALA A 251 -13.24 10.55 7.38
N PHE A 252 -12.09 10.48 6.69
CA PHE A 252 -11.79 11.09 5.37
C PHE A 252 -12.04 12.60 5.24
N ASP A 253 -11.12 13.43 5.75
CA ASP A 253 -11.04 14.90 5.58
C ASP A 253 -12.34 15.70 5.89
N ALA A 254 -13.33 15.05 6.48
CA ALA A 254 -14.64 15.62 6.70
C ALA A 254 -14.59 16.68 7.81
N PRO A 255 -15.18 17.88 7.60
CA PRO A 255 -15.07 18.96 8.57
C PRO A 255 -15.66 18.57 9.92
N LEU A 256 -14.86 18.77 10.98
CA LEU A 256 -15.19 18.50 12.37
C LEU A 256 -16.54 19.12 12.75
N GLN A 257 -17.55 18.29 12.98
CA GLN A 257 -18.90 18.74 13.26
C GLN A 257 -19.06 19.03 14.75
N ARG A 258 -19.37 20.29 15.11
CA ARG A 258 -19.59 20.73 16.49
C ARG A 258 -21.09 20.91 16.75
N LEU A 259 -21.56 20.37 17.86
CA LEU A 259 -22.95 20.42 18.32
C LEU A 259 -23.00 20.99 19.75
N TYR A 260 -23.64 22.15 19.93
CA TYR A 260 -23.81 22.76 21.25
C TYR A 260 -24.96 22.09 22.02
N LEU A 261 -24.71 21.74 23.28
CA LEU A 261 -25.67 21.06 24.13
C LEU A 261 -26.24 21.98 25.22
N HIS A 262 -27.51 21.75 25.56
CA HIS A 262 -28.21 22.48 26.62
C HIS A 262 -27.70 22.16 28.04
N THR A 263 -26.81 21.18 28.16
CA THR A 263 -26.21 20.66 29.40
C THR A 263 -24.71 20.37 29.19
N THR A 264 -23.95 20.16 30.26
CA THR A 264 -22.63 19.52 30.16
C THR A 264 -22.81 18.00 30.14
N PRO A 265 -22.29 17.25 29.14
CA PRO A 265 -22.38 15.80 29.15
C PRO A 265 -21.60 15.18 30.31
N THR A 266 -22.08 14.06 30.82
CA THR A 266 -21.40 13.24 31.85
C THR A 266 -20.91 11.91 31.30
N ALA A 267 -21.61 11.33 30.32
CA ALA A 267 -21.21 10.09 29.63
C ALA A 267 -21.80 10.01 28.21
N LEU A 268 -21.17 9.18 27.37
CA LEU A 268 -21.60 8.83 26.02
C LEU A 268 -21.71 7.31 25.87
N ALA A 269 -22.62 6.83 25.04
CA ALA A 269 -22.65 5.44 24.55
C ALA A 269 -23.24 5.37 23.14
N VAL A 270 -22.91 4.31 22.40
CA VAL A 270 -23.28 4.15 20.98
C VAL A 270 -24.01 2.83 20.78
N GLY A 271 -25.10 2.84 20.01
CA GLY A 271 -25.94 1.68 19.76
C GLY A 271 -27.10 2.00 18.83
N SER A 272 -27.82 0.99 18.35
CA SER A 272 -29.04 1.20 17.55
C SER A 272 -30.24 1.30 18.49
N PHE A 273 -30.46 2.51 19.02
CA PHE A 273 -31.40 2.78 20.10
C PHE A 273 -32.79 3.23 19.59
N LEU A 274 -32.82 3.90 18.43
CA LEU A 274 -33.98 4.62 17.87
C LEU A 274 -34.64 3.92 16.67
N SER A 275 -34.27 2.67 16.37
CA SER A 275 -34.78 1.91 15.20
C SER A 275 -34.45 2.51 13.83
N THR A 276 -33.48 3.44 13.76
CA THR A 276 -33.15 4.30 12.59
C THR A 276 -32.28 3.63 11.53
N GLY A 277 -32.04 2.32 11.63
CA GLY A 277 -31.22 1.57 10.66
C GLY A 277 -29.73 1.98 10.66
N GLY A 278 -29.17 2.26 11.83
CA GLY A 278 -27.76 2.56 12.04
C GLY A 278 -27.47 2.89 13.51
N TYR A 279 -26.31 3.49 13.76
CA TYR A 279 -25.88 3.88 15.10
C TYR A 279 -26.41 5.26 15.50
N ASP A 280 -27.04 5.29 16.68
CA ASP A 280 -27.44 6.49 17.40
C ASP A 280 -26.48 6.72 18.58
N LEU A 281 -26.37 7.97 19.03
CA LEU A 281 -25.54 8.37 20.17
C LEU A 281 -26.42 8.67 21.39
N ALA A 282 -26.22 7.93 22.47
CA ALA A 282 -26.78 8.20 23.78
C ALA A 282 -25.87 9.17 24.55
N ILE A 283 -26.44 10.26 25.06
CA ILE A 283 -25.76 11.34 25.76
C ILE A 283 -26.41 11.53 27.14
N ALA A 284 -25.66 11.30 28.21
CA ALA A 284 -26.08 11.63 29.56
C ALA A 284 -25.71 13.08 29.89
N GLY A 285 -26.60 13.80 30.57
CA GLY A 285 -26.42 15.20 30.94
C GLY A 285 -26.43 15.45 32.45
N SER A 286 -25.68 16.47 32.88
CA SER A 286 -25.66 16.97 34.27
C SER A 286 -26.98 17.63 34.73
N ASP A 287 -27.96 17.75 33.83
CA ASP A 287 -29.32 18.24 34.06
C ASP A 287 -30.32 17.09 34.25
N GLU A 288 -29.81 15.90 34.60
CA GLU A 288 -30.58 14.67 34.82
C GLU A 288 -31.40 14.27 33.58
N THR A 289 -30.87 14.56 32.38
CA THR A 289 -31.46 14.12 31.12
C THR A 289 -30.62 13.07 30.41
N LEU A 290 -31.29 12.14 29.75
CA LEU A 290 -30.73 11.26 28.73
C LEU A 290 -31.22 11.74 27.37
N ARG A 291 -30.31 11.85 26.38
CA ARG A 291 -30.64 12.20 25.00
C ARG A 291 -30.19 11.10 24.07
N LEU A 292 -31.10 10.56 23.28
CA LEU A 292 -30.79 9.68 22.15
C LEU A 292 -30.79 10.55 20.90
N LEU A 293 -29.62 10.73 20.28
CA LEU A 293 -29.40 11.55 19.09
C LEU A 293 -29.08 10.64 17.90
N ASP A 294 -29.85 10.75 16.82
CA ASP A 294 -29.39 10.24 15.52
C ASP A 294 -28.44 11.28 14.89
N PRO A 295 -27.13 11.00 14.75
CA PRO A 295 -26.17 11.95 14.18
C PRO A 295 -26.39 12.23 12.69
N ARG A 296 -27.13 11.37 11.97
CA ARG A 296 -27.38 11.50 10.52
C ARG A 296 -28.48 12.51 10.21
N THR A 297 -29.58 12.47 10.96
CA THR A 297 -30.71 13.39 10.80
C THR A 297 -30.68 14.59 11.76
N GLY A 298 -29.88 14.51 12.83
CA GLY A 298 -29.90 15.48 13.93
C GLY A 298 -31.17 15.40 14.80
N THR A 299 -32.00 14.36 14.61
CA THR A 299 -33.19 14.16 15.45
C THR A 299 -32.78 13.64 16.82
N GLN A 300 -33.41 14.16 17.88
CA GLN A 300 -33.13 13.77 19.26
C GLN A 300 -34.41 13.43 20.03
N GLN A 301 -34.36 12.40 20.85
CA GLN A 301 -35.36 12.10 21.86
C GLN A 301 -34.76 12.35 23.25
N VAL A 302 -35.52 13.01 24.14
CA VAL A 302 -35.04 13.44 25.46
C VAL A 302 -35.92 12.84 26.55
N TYR A 303 -35.27 12.21 27.53
CA TYR A 303 -35.88 11.52 28.65
C TYR A 303 -35.37 12.11 29.98
N ALA A 304 -36.22 12.17 31.00
CA ALA A 304 -35.86 12.66 32.33
C ALA A 304 -35.44 11.50 33.25
N ALA A 305 -34.15 11.40 33.55
CA ALA A 305 -33.58 10.36 34.40
C ALA A 305 -34.00 10.55 35.87
N PRO A 306 -34.06 9.48 36.68
CA PRO A 306 -34.44 9.58 38.09
C PRO A 306 -33.34 10.21 38.99
N ALA A 307 -32.11 10.26 38.50
CA ALA A 307 -30.96 10.92 39.12
C ALA A 307 -29.87 11.21 38.06
N ALA A 308 -28.89 12.03 38.39
CA ALA A 308 -27.71 12.28 37.56
C ALA A 308 -26.99 10.98 37.12
N ILE A 309 -26.88 10.78 35.81
CA ILE A 309 -26.21 9.62 35.22
C ILE A 309 -24.69 9.88 35.16
N THR A 310 -23.92 8.88 35.58
CA THR A 310 -22.45 8.92 35.72
C THR A 310 -21.71 8.09 34.68
N ALA A 311 -22.31 7.01 34.19
CA ALA A 311 -21.83 6.22 33.06
C ALA A 311 -23.00 5.69 32.22
N LEU A 312 -22.76 5.46 30.94
CA LEU A 312 -23.68 4.87 29.97
C LEU A 312 -23.02 3.64 29.32
N GLN A 313 -23.79 2.58 29.10
CA GLN A 313 -23.28 1.37 28.49
C GLN A 313 -24.33 0.71 27.59
N ARG A 314 -23.98 0.42 26.33
CA ARG A 314 -24.78 -0.40 25.40
C ARG A 314 -24.91 -1.82 25.97
N VAL A 315 -26.12 -2.38 25.97
CA VAL A 315 -26.40 -3.76 26.36
C VAL A 315 -27.49 -4.38 25.46
N ARG A 316 -27.60 -5.71 25.43
CA ARG A 316 -28.71 -6.43 24.78
C ARG A 316 -29.15 -7.59 25.65
N LEU A 317 -30.05 -7.33 26.58
CA LEU A 317 -30.47 -8.23 27.65
C LEU A 317 -31.85 -8.84 27.41
N SER A 318 -32.72 -8.17 26.65
CA SER A 318 -34.11 -8.63 26.45
C SER A 318 -34.34 -9.44 25.17
N GLY A 319 -33.46 -9.28 24.17
CA GLY A 319 -33.66 -9.84 22.82
C GLY A 319 -34.65 -9.07 21.95
N LEU A 320 -35.00 -7.83 22.33
CA LEU A 320 -35.67 -6.88 21.45
C LEU A 320 -34.80 -6.53 20.22
N PRO A 321 -35.38 -6.05 19.11
CA PRO A 321 -34.66 -5.72 17.87
C PRO A 321 -33.80 -4.45 17.95
N HIS A 322 -33.73 -3.80 19.12
CA HIS A 322 -33.00 -2.55 19.36
C HIS A 322 -32.05 -2.76 20.53
N ASP A 323 -30.96 -1.99 20.57
CA ASP A 323 -30.04 -2.06 21.68
C ASP A 323 -30.64 -1.36 22.90
N GLU A 324 -30.34 -1.87 24.08
CA GLU A 324 -30.76 -1.30 25.36
C GLU A 324 -29.61 -0.51 25.99
N LEU A 325 -29.92 0.28 27.01
CA LEU A 325 -28.94 1.16 27.65
C LEU A 325 -28.94 0.94 29.16
N LEU A 326 -27.79 0.52 29.69
CA LEU A 326 -27.52 0.46 31.12
C LEU A 326 -27.06 1.85 31.59
N LEU A 327 -27.78 2.38 32.57
CA LEU A 327 -27.59 3.70 33.17
C LEU A 327 -26.97 3.53 34.56
N HIS A 328 -25.85 4.19 34.84
CA HIS A 328 -25.24 4.17 36.17
C HIS A 328 -25.54 5.47 36.92
N THR A 329 -26.31 5.40 37.99
CA THR A 329 -26.52 6.50 38.94
C THR A 329 -25.67 6.26 40.21
N PRO A 330 -25.48 7.27 41.09
CA PRO A 330 -24.80 7.07 42.36
C PRO A 330 -25.45 6.00 43.27
N GLU A 331 -26.78 5.83 43.18
CA GLU A 331 -27.55 4.96 44.08
C GLU A 331 -27.79 3.56 43.51
N GLN A 332 -27.96 3.41 42.19
CA GLN A 332 -28.23 2.13 41.52
C GLN A 332 -27.91 2.17 40.02
N ALA A 333 -27.86 0.99 39.39
CA ALA A 333 -27.87 0.89 37.93
C ALA A 333 -29.27 0.49 37.42
N GLU A 334 -29.66 1.01 36.27
CA GLU A 334 -30.99 0.79 35.68
C GLU A 334 -30.87 0.43 34.19
N VAL A 335 -31.67 -0.54 33.72
CA VAL A 335 -31.76 -0.85 32.29
C VAL A 335 -32.95 -0.12 31.68
N LEU A 336 -32.67 0.76 30.71
CA LEU A 336 -33.67 1.41 29.89
C LEU A 336 -34.03 0.54 28.68
N LEU A 337 -35.32 0.23 28.56
CA LEU A 337 -35.94 -0.22 27.32
C LEU A 337 -36.24 1.02 26.45
N THR A 338 -35.56 1.16 25.31
CA THR A 338 -35.68 2.35 24.44
C THR A 338 -37.01 2.43 23.67
N ASN A 339 -37.88 1.42 23.82
CA ASN A 339 -39.20 1.36 23.19
C ASN A 339 -40.27 2.27 23.84
N ALA A 340 -39.94 2.95 24.94
CA ALA A 340 -40.82 3.92 25.59
C ALA A 340 -40.81 5.28 24.87
N ALA A 341 -41.99 5.83 24.61
CA ALA A 341 -42.11 7.21 24.12
C ALA A 341 -41.78 8.22 25.26
N PRO A 342 -41.03 9.29 24.97
CA PRO A 342 -40.70 10.31 25.98
C PRO A 342 -41.97 10.99 26.54
N PRO A 343 -41.92 11.51 27.79
CA PRO A 343 -40.71 11.84 28.57
C PRO A 343 -40.24 10.78 29.57
N ALA A 344 -41.03 9.73 29.84
CA ALA A 344 -40.78 8.80 30.95
C ALA A 344 -39.92 7.60 30.53
N LEU A 345 -38.84 7.32 31.28
CA LEU A 345 -38.12 6.05 31.16
C LEU A 345 -38.97 4.93 31.76
N HIS A 346 -39.27 3.89 30.98
CA HIS A 346 -39.63 2.58 31.55
C HIS A 346 -38.36 1.80 31.89
N ALA A 347 -37.68 2.23 32.96
CA ALA A 347 -36.59 1.48 33.54
C ALA A 347 -37.09 0.16 34.15
N THR A 348 -36.35 -0.92 33.92
CA THR A 348 -36.54 -2.18 34.63
C THR A 348 -35.26 -2.50 35.38
N GLY A 349 -35.31 -2.36 36.71
CA GLY A 349 -34.12 -2.37 37.56
C GLY A 349 -33.47 -3.73 37.67
N ILE A 350 -32.24 -3.86 37.17
CA ILE A 350 -31.31 -4.91 37.59
C ILE A 350 -30.60 -4.40 38.84
N ALA A 351 -30.75 -5.11 39.95
CA ALA A 351 -30.16 -4.72 41.23
C ALA A 351 -28.64 -4.97 41.27
N LEU A 352 -27.86 -4.17 40.54
CA LEU A 352 -26.43 -4.02 40.78
C LEU A 352 -26.21 -3.31 42.13
N PRO A 353 -25.10 -3.58 42.85
CA PRO A 353 -24.72 -2.83 44.04
C PRO A 353 -24.52 -1.33 43.72
N ALA A 354 -25.05 -0.48 44.60
CA ALA A 354 -24.83 0.96 44.58
C ALA A 354 -23.33 1.30 44.45
N ALA A 355 -23.00 2.33 43.65
CA ALA A 355 -21.63 2.78 43.42
C ALA A 355 -20.62 1.69 42.93
N SER A 356 -21.08 0.68 42.17
CA SER A 356 -20.18 -0.21 41.41
C SER A 356 -19.40 0.62 40.37
N PRO A 357 -18.05 0.75 40.48
CA PRO A 357 -17.31 1.81 39.78
C PRO A 357 -17.02 1.52 38.31
N ALA A 358 -17.14 0.26 37.87
CA ALA A 358 -16.94 -0.13 36.47
C ALA A 358 -17.72 -1.42 36.14
N SER A 359 -18.23 -1.50 34.91
CA SER A 359 -18.93 -2.67 34.35
C SER A 359 -18.64 -2.82 32.86
N LEU A 360 -18.94 -4.01 32.33
CA LEU A 360 -18.85 -4.37 30.92
C LEU A 360 -19.98 -5.31 30.52
N ALA A 361 -20.45 -5.20 29.28
CA ALA A 361 -21.28 -6.21 28.63
C ALA A 361 -20.40 -7.06 27.71
N LEU A 362 -20.52 -8.38 27.82
CA LEU A 362 -19.69 -9.36 27.12
C LEU A 362 -20.59 -10.48 26.59
N HIS A 363 -20.11 -11.26 25.63
CA HIS A 363 -20.69 -12.57 25.30
C HIS A 363 -19.78 -13.64 25.88
N LEU A 364 -20.17 -14.16 27.05
CA LEU A 364 -19.48 -15.20 27.81
C LEU A 364 -20.10 -16.57 27.55
N ASN A 365 -21.42 -16.65 27.35
CA ASN A 365 -22.13 -17.89 27.09
C ASN A 365 -22.28 -18.19 25.57
N HIS A 366 -23.25 -18.99 25.14
CA HIS A 366 -23.47 -19.39 23.74
C HIS A 366 -24.73 -18.80 23.08
N ASP A 367 -25.48 -17.95 23.80
CA ASP A 367 -26.53 -17.10 23.25
C ASP A 367 -25.98 -15.77 22.69
N ALA A 368 -26.86 -15.02 22.04
CA ALA A 368 -26.55 -13.74 21.40
C ALA A 368 -27.00 -12.52 22.22
N LEU A 369 -27.28 -12.72 23.52
CA LEU A 369 -27.56 -11.65 24.48
C LEU A 369 -26.29 -11.30 25.24
N SER A 370 -26.26 -10.11 25.83
CA SER A 370 -25.17 -9.66 26.69
C SER A 370 -25.22 -10.35 28.06
N ASP A 371 -24.10 -10.93 28.46
CA ASP A 371 -23.77 -11.19 29.85
C ASP A 371 -23.21 -9.91 30.49
N LEU A 372 -23.51 -9.66 31.77
CA LEU A 372 -23.09 -8.45 32.50
C LEU A 372 -22.01 -8.78 33.53
N VAL A 373 -20.92 -8.01 33.52
CA VAL A 373 -19.81 -8.11 34.48
C VAL A 373 -19.58 -6.76 35.15
N TRP A 374 -19.35 -6.75 36.46
CA TRP A 374 -19.06 -5.51 37.21
C TRP A 374 -18.09 -5.74 38.35
N LEU A 375 -17.42 -4.68 38.80
CA LEU A 375 -16.59 -4.70 40.01
C LEU A 375 -17.43 -4.37 41.23
N ASP A 376 -17.43 -5.29 42.19
CA ASP A 376 -18.22 -5.16 43.41
C ASP A 376 -17.50 -4.26 44.45
N PRO A 377 -18.15 -3.18 44.94
CA PRO A 377 -17.53 -2.21 45.84
C PRO A 377 -17.48 -2.65 47.31
N GLU A 378 -17.96 -3.85 47.66
CA GLU A 378 -17.76 -4.46 48.98
C GLU A 378 -16.72 -5.58 48.91
N THR A 379 -16.88 -6.53 48.00
CA THR A 379 -16.04 -7.74 47.90
C THR A 379 -14.71 -7.51 47.16
N ARG A 380 -14.59 -6.41 46.40
CA ARG A 380 -13.46 -6.09 45.49
C ARG A 380 -13.29 -7.05 44.31
N LEU A 381 -14.17 -8.01 44.11
CA LEU A 381 -14.05 -9.00 43.04
C LEU A 381 -14.95 -8.65 41.85
N PRO A 382 -14.61 -9.10 40.63
CA PRO A 382 -15.57 -9.11 39.55
C PRO A 382 -16.69 -10.10 39.85
N HIS A 383 -17.92 -9.62 39.73
CA HIS A 383 -19.14 -10.43 39.71
C HIS A 383 -19.63 -10.52 38.26
N MET A 384 -20.25 -11.66 37.92
CA MET A 384 -20.84 -11.88 36.61
C MET A 384 -22.28 -12.38 36.74
N GLN A 385 -23.14 -11.86 35.89
CA GLN A 385 -24.50 -12.31 35.68
C GLN A 385 -24.65 -12.68 34.20
N GLN A 386 -24.72 -13.97 33.91
CA GLN A 386 -24.97 -14.42 32.54
C GLN A 386 -26.44 -14.23 32.16
N SER A 387 -26.71 -13.97 30.88
CA SER A 387 -28.03 -14.21 30.29
C SER A 387 -28.41 -15.68 30.50
N ARG A 388 -29.72 -15.95 30.62
CA ARG A 388 -30.24 -17.31 30.76
C ARG A 388 -31.54 -17.44 29.97
N PRO A 389 -31.77 -18.58 29.31
CA PRO A 389 -33.05 -18.85 28.67
C PRO A 389 -34.17 -18.86 29.71
N THR A 390 -35.31 -18.24 29.40
CA THR A 390 -36.49 -18.26 30.27
C THR A 390 -37.14 -19.64 30.30
N ARG A 391 -36.95 -20.45 29.24
CA ARG A 391 -37.33 -21.88 29.16
C ARG A 391 -36.38 -22.68 28.27
N THR A 392 -36.25 -23.97 28.58
CA THR A 392 -35.61 -24.97 27.72
C THR A 392 -36.64 -25.98 27.23
N PHE A 393 -36.71 -26.18 25.91
CA PHE A 393 -37.50 -27.21 25.24
C PHE A 393 -36.55 -28.30 24.75
N THR A 394 -36.79 -29.56 25.12
CA THR A 394 -35.90 -30.68 24.75
C THR A 394 -36.56 -31.53 23.68
N VAL A 395 -35.98 -31.52 22.47
CA VAL A 395 -36.38 -32.41 21.37
C VAL A 395 -35.94 -33.83 21.71
N ASN A 396 -36.93 -34.71 21.86
CA ASN A 396 -36.75 -36.12 22.24
C ASN A 396 -37.49 -37.08 21.30
N VAL A 397 -38.17 -36.57 20.27
CA VAL A 397 -38.80 -37.34 19.19
C VAL A 397 -38.24 -36.88 17.85
N ALA A 398 -37.79 -37.83 17.02
CA ALA A 398 -37.17 -37.57 15.72
C ALA A 398 -38.19 -37.34 14.58
N GLU A 399 -39.45 -37.70 14.81
CA GLU A 399 -40.55 -37.50 13.86
C GLU A 399 -40.95 -36.02 13.78
N ASP A 400 -41.17 -35.52 12.56
CA ASP A 400 -41.64 -34.16 12.27
C ASP A 400 -43.16 -34.00 12.57
N GLN A 401 -43.52 -34.17 13.85
CA GLN A 401 -44.89 -34.00 14.34
C GLN A 401 -45.28 -32.52 14.49
N ASP A 402 -46.52 -32.19 14.14
CA ASP A 402 -47.14 -30.87 14.35
C ASP A 402 -48.35 -31.01 15.29
N ASN A 403 -48.10 -31.44 16.53
CA ASN A 403 -49.17 -31.65 17.53
C ASN A 403 -49.38 -30.41 18.41
N GLY A 404 -48.47 -29.43 18.36
CA GLY A 404 -48.51 -28.15 19.06
C GLY A 404 -48.08 -28.21 20.53
N SER A 405 -47.54 -29.34 20.99
CA SER A 405 -47.35 -29.70 22.41
C SER A 405 -45.96 -30.31 22.68
N CYS A 406 -44.95 -29.45 22.88
CA CYS A 406 -43.65 -29.91 23.37
C CYS A 406 -43.73 -30.30 24.86
N THR A 407 -43.42 -31.56 25.19
CA THR A 407 -43.45 -32.11 26.55
C THR A 407 -42.21 -32.94 26.87
N ALA A 408 -41.97 -33.23 28.16
CA ALA A 408 -40.88 -34.12 28.59
C ALA A 408 -41.03 -35.60 28.13
N VAL A 409 -42.20 -35.99 27.59
CA VAL A 409 -42.45 -37.34 27.06
C VAL A 409 -42.32 -37.37 25.53
N ALA A 410 -42.80 -36.33 24.86
CA ALA A 410 -42.71 -36.17 23.41
C ALA A 410 -42.64 -34.67 23.03
N CYS A 411 -41.67 -34.34 22.19
CA CYS A 411 -41.46 -33.03 21.60
C CYS A 411 -40.63 -33.19 20.31
N SER A 412 -41.21 -32.81 19.17
CA SER A 412 -40.50 -32.67 17.89
C SER A 412 -39.74 -31.33 17.83
N LEU A 413 -38.86 -31.15 16.84
CA LEU A 413 -38.27 -29.83 16.57
C LEU A 413 -39.32 -28.77 16.21
N ARG A 414 -40.37 -29.16 15.48
CA ARG A 414 -41.48 -28.28 15.08
C ARG A 414 -42.31 -27.84 16.29
N ASP A 415 -42.61 -28.76 17.20
CA ASP A 415 -43.29 -28.46 18.47
C ASP A 415 -42.40 -27.59 19.38
N ALA A 416 -41.07 -27.83 19.41
CA ALA A 416 -40.11 -27.03 20.17
C ALA A 416 -40.02 -25.58 19.65
N ILE A 417 -39.88 -25.37 18.34
CA ILE A 417 -39.89 -24.03 17.71
C ILE A 417 -41.23 -23.33 17.99
N THR A 418 -42.35 -24.05 17.86
CA THR A 418 -43.69 -23.52 18.12
C THR A 418 -43.90 -23.15 19.59
N ALA A 419 -43.24 -23.83 20.53
CA ALA A 419 -43.25 -23.48 21.96
C ALA A 419 -42.28 -22.34 22.31
N ALA A 420 -41.12 -22.26 21.66
CA ALA A 420 -40.17 -21.15 21.76
C ALA A 420 -40.82 -19.83 21.28
N ASN A 421 -41.48 -19.83 20.12
CA ASN A 421 -42.21 -18.68 19.58
C ASN A 421 -43.39 -18.20 20.46
N ARG A 422 -43.81 -18.98 21.47
CA ARG A 422 -44.84 -18.62 22.46
C ARG A 422 -44.24 -18.22 23.82
N THR A 423 -42.91 -18.18 23.92
CA THR A 423 -42.17 -17.85 25.15
C THR A 423 -41.66 -16.41 25.06
N THR A 424 -41.78 -15.66 26.17
CA THR A 424 -41.28 -14.29 26.28
C THR A 424 -39.80 -14.30 26.69
N GLY A 425 -38.99 -13.48 26.03
CA GLY A 425 -37.53 -13.55 26.15
C GLY A 425 -36.96 -14.81 25.49
N MET A 426 -35.65 -15.00 25.58
CA MET A 426 -34.99 -16.10 24.86
C MET A 426 -35.37 -17.49 25.41
N ALA A 427 -35.64 -18.43 24.52
CA ALA A 427 -35.75 -19.86 24.82
C ALA A 427 -34.53 -20.66 24.34
N THR A 428 -34.28 -21.84 24.90
CA THR A 428 -33.32 -22.83 24.36
C THR A 428 -34.07 -24.02 23.78
N ILE A 429 -33.67 -24.47 22.59
CA ILE A 429 -34.03 -25.77 22.02
C ILE A 429 -32.79 -26.68 22.16
N ALA A 430 -32.91 -27.65 23.07
CA ALA A 430 -31.91 -28.68 23.33
C ALA A 430 -32.37 -30.02 22.72
N PHE A 431 -31.47 -31.00 22.65
CA PHE A 431 -31.71 -32.31 22.05
C PHE A 431 -31.31 -33.44 23.00
N ASN A 432 -32.18 -34.44 23.13
CA ASN A 432 -31.92 -35.68 23.83
C ASN A 432 -32.66 -36.82 23.11
N LEU A 433 -32.26 -37.07 21.86
CA LEU A 433 -32.75 -38.14 21.02
C LEU A 433 -32.01 -39.45 21.31
N GLU A 434 -32.65 -40.57 21.01
CA GLU A 434 -32.00 -41.89 20.99
C GLU A 434 -30.78 -41.87 20.04
N PRO A 435 -29.61 -42.41 20.42
CA PRO A 435 -28.38 -42.30 19.63
C PRO A 435 -28.44 -42.87 18.19
N THR A 436 -29.42 -43.71 17.88
CA THR A 436 -29.67 -44.27 16.54
C THR A 436 -30.71 -43.49 15.73
N ALA A 437 -31.28 -42.41 16.28
CA ALA A 437 -32.41 -41.66 15.73
C ALA A 437 -32.17 -40.14 15.73
N THR A 438 -30.92 -39.69 15.56
CA THR A 438 -30.55 -38.26 15.58
C THR A 438 -30.77 -37.53 14.25
N ARG A 439 -31.42 -38.18 13.28
CA ARG A 439 -31.76 -37.67 11.94
C ARG A 439 -33.24 -37.32 11.89
N LEU A 440 -33.55 -36.02 11.91
CA LEU A 440 -34.90 -35.49 11.88
C LEU A 440 -35.34 -35.30 10.43
N VAL A 441 -36.26 -36.14 9.98
CA VAL A 441 -36.75 -36.15 8.59
C VAL A 441 -37.88 -35.14 8.46
N ILE A 442 -37.58 -33.98 7.90
CA ILE A 442 -38.51 -32.86 7.78
C ILE A 442 -39.42 -33.06 6.55
N THR A 443 -40.73 -32.94 6.76
CA THR A 443 -41.78 -33.27 5.77
C THR A 443 -42.39 -32.03 5.12
N SER A 444 -42.33 -30.90 5.82
CA SER A 444 -42.81 -29.59 5.38
C SER A 444 -41.94 -28.48 5.98
N THR A 445 -41.98 -27.27 5.42
CA THR A 445 -41.24 -26.11 5.95
C THR A 445 -41.43 -25.96 7.46
N LEU A 446 -40.33 -25.80 8.21
CA LEU A 446 -40.39 -25.56 9.65
C LEU A 446 -41.02 -24.19 9.97
N PRO A 447 -41.59 -23.99 11.16
CA PRO A 447 -42.15 -22.70 11.55
C PRO A 447 -41.09 -21.61 11.58
N LEU A 448 -41.46 -20.40 11.15
CA LEU A 448 -40.62 -19.21 11.24
C LEU A 448 -40.22 -18.95 12.70
N ILE A 449 -38.94 -18.69 12.98
CA ILE A 449 -38.49 -18.36 14.34
C ILE A 449 -38.71 -16.86 14.56
N THR A 450 -39.60 -16.53 15.50
CA THR A 450 -40.11 -15.17 15.74
C THR A 450 -39.91 -14.68 17.17
N GLN A 451 -39.41 -15.52 18.09
CA GLN A 451 -38.84 -15.11 19.38
C GLN A 451 -37.38 -15.58 19.50
N PRO A 452 -36.50 -14.85 20.20
CA PRO A 452 -35.07 -15.18 20.29
C PRO A 452 -34.86 -16.61 20.79
N VAL A 453 -33.96 -17.35 20.15
CA VAL A 453 -33.75 -18.77 20.47
C VAL A 453 -32.30 -19.19 20.34
N LEU A 454 -31.84 -20.01 21.29
CA LEU A 454 -30.61 -20.81 21.18
C LEU A 454 -30.98 -22.23 20.76
N ILE A 455 -30.67 -22.63 19.53
CA ILE A 455 -30.79 -24.02 19.05
C ILE A 455 -29.43 -24.70 19.21
N ASP A 456 -29.31 -25.60 20.19
CA ASP A 456 -28.03 -26.18 20.59
C ASP A 456 -27.96 -27.69 20.38
N GLY A 457 -27.54 -28.09 19.17
CA GLY A 457 -27.26 -29.48 18.80
C GLY A 457 -26.08 -30.11 19.54
N THR A 458 -25.26 -29.33 20.27
CA THR A 458 -24.17 -29.87 21.10
C THR A 458 -24.67 -30.52 22.40
N THR A 459 -25.92 -30.24 22.78
CA THR A 459 -26.59 -30.89 23.93
C THR A 459 -26.90 -32.37 23.71
N GLN A 460 -26.95 -32.83 22.45
CA GLN A 460 -27.24 -34.22 22.10
C GLN A 460 -26.17 -35.18 22.64
N PRO A 461 -26.55 -36.21 23.43
CA PRO A 461 -25.66 -37.29 23.81
C PRO A 461 -24.93 -37.91 22.60
N GLY A 462 -23.60 -37.91 22.66
CA GLY A 462 -22.71 -38.35 21.57
C GLY A 462 -21.95 -37.23 20.86
N TYR A 463 -22.29 -35.96 21.07
CA TYR A 463 -21.54 -34.83 20.49
C TYR A 463 -20.08 -34.80 20.98
N THR A 464 -19.14 -34.82 20.03
CA THR A 464 -17.68 -34.87 20.28
C THR A 464 -16.93 -33.89 19.36
N SER A 465 -17.44 -32.66 19.24
CA SER A 465 -17.01 -31.60 18.31
C SER A 465 -17.43 -31.75 16.83
N VAL A 466 -18.26 -32.76 16.49
CA VAL A 466 -18.88 -32.93 15.17
C VAL A 466 -20.40 -33.00 15.36
N PRO A 467 -21.23 -32.32 14.55
CA PRO A 467 -22.69 -32.41 14.63
C PRO A 467 -23.23 -33.84 14.57
N VAL A 468 -24.13 -34.17 15.50
CA VAL A 468 -24.80 -35.47 15.59
C VAL A 468 -26.28 -35.36 15.19
N ILE A 469 -26.89 -34.20 15.44
CA ILE A 469 -28.23 -33.83 14.96
C ILE A 469 -28.18 -33.50 13.47
N GLU A 470 -28.98 -34.17 12.66
CA GLU A 470 -29.15 -33.90 11.22
C GLU A 470 -30.60 -33.49 10.93
N LEU A 471 -30.78 -32.32 10.28
CA LEU A 471 -32.04 -31.86 9.73
C LEU A 471 -32.07 -32.22 8.24
N ASP A 472 -32.94 -33.15 7.85
CA ASP A 472 -33.07 -33.64 6.48
C ASP A 472 -34.33 -33.09 5.81
N GLY A 473 -34.15 -32.20 4.85
CA GLY A 473 -35.22 -31.63 4.03
C GLY A 473 -35.60 -32.45 2.79
N SER A 474 -34.96 -33.61 2.52
CA SER A 474 -35.10 -34.28 1.21
C SER A 474 -36.51 -34.76 0.88
N ASN A 475 -37.38 -34.91 1.88
CA ASN A 475 -38.77 -35.34 1.71
C ASN A 475 -39.76 -34.17 1.50
N ILE A 476 -39.31 -32.92 1.59
CA ILE A 476 -40.14 -31.76 1.27
C ILE A 476 -40.40 -31.75 -0.24
N THR A 477 -41.65 -31.98 -0.63
CA THR A 477 -42.05 -31.97 -2.04
C THR A 477 -41.91 -30.58 -2.64
N ARG A 478 -41.11 -30.46 -3.71
CA ARG A 478 -40.92 -29.22 -4.47
C ARG A 478 -42.25 -28.76 -5.09
N ILE A 479 -42.74 -27.60 -4.68
CA ILE A 479 -44.01 -27.04 -5.18
C ILE A 479 -43.84 -26.48 -6.61
N SER A 480 -42.63 -26.00 -6.97
CA SER A 480 -42.30 -25.57 -8.33
C SER A 480 -40.80 -25.80 -8.65
N ARG A 481 -40.36 -25.38 -9.86
CA ARG A 481 -38.94 -25.26 -10.22
C ARG A 481 -38.35 -23.87 -10.00
N LEU A 482 -39.14 -22.91 -9.49
CA LEU A 482 -38.82 -21.48 -9.50
C LEU A 482 -38.80 -20.84 -8.10
N GLU A 483 -39.25 -21.54 -7.06
CA GLU A 483 -39.31 -21.01 -5.70
C GLU A 483 -38.30 -21.72 -4.79
N ALA A 484 -37.25 -20.99 -4.40
CA ALA A 484 -36.24 -21.43 -3.44
C ALA A 484 -36.67 -21.21 -1.97
N THR A 485 -37.99 -21.06 -1.73
CA THR A 485 -38.60 -20.59 -0.47
C THR A 485 -38.75 -21.66 0.60
N GLN A 486 -38.50 -22.94 0.27
CA GLN A 486 -38.62 -24.07 1.19
C GLN A 486 -37.30 -24.28 1.96
N HIS A 487 -36.97 -23.31 2.81
CA HIS A 487 -35.75 -23.26 3.62
C HIS A 487 -35.76 -24.29 4.78
N GLY A 488 -34.57 -24.52 5.36
CA GLY A 488 -34.42 -25.33 6.58
C GLY A 488 -34.83 -24.58 7.84
N LEU A 489 -33.98 -23.69 8.33
CA LEU A 489 -34.29 -22.79 9.45
C LEU A 489 -34.37 -21.33 8.94
N VAL A 490 -35.33 -20.55 9.46
CA VAL A 490 -35.49 -19.12 9.13
C VAL A 490 -35.60 -18.32 10.43
N LEU A 491 -34.61 -17.48 10.69
CA LEU A 491 -34.46 -16.65 11.88
C LEU A 491 -34.96 -15.22 11.58
N ALA A 492 -36.23 -14.94 11.83
CA ALA A 492 -36.88 -13.65 11.53
C ALA A 492 -36.95 -12.69 12.73
N THR A 493 -36.13 -12.94 13.75
CA THR A 493 -36.01 -12.12 14.95
C THR A 493 -34.55 -12.04 15.37
N SER A 494 -34.19 -10.95 16.05
CA SER A 494 -32.80 -10.70 16.42
C SER A 494 -32.38 -11.49 17.66
N GLY A 495 -31.08 -11.62 17.91
CA GLY A 495 -30.59 -12.24 19.14
C GLY A 495 -30.72 -13.76 19.19
N SER A 496 -30.67 -14.44 18.04
CA SER A 496 -30.78 -15.92 17.94
C SER A 496 -29.43 -16.59 17.72
N SER A 497 -29.28 -17.83 18.19
CA SER A 497 -28.05 -18.62 18.08
C SER A 497 -28.36 -20.03 17.59
N VAL A 498 -27.61 -20.54 16.61
CA VAL A 498 -27.75 -21.90 16.06
C VAL A 498 -26.38 -22.58 16.05
N ARG A 499 -26.25 -23.69 16.78
CA ARG A 499 -24.97 -24.38 16.94
C ARG A 499 -25.04 -25.90 16.90
N GLY A 500 -23.98 -26.52 16.38
CA GLY A 500 -23.76 -27.98 16.45
C GLY A 500 -24.76 -28.85 15.66
N VAL A 501 -25.46 -28.29 14.67
CA VAL A 501 -26.44 -29.01 13.83
C VAL A 501 -25.93 -29.25 12.41
N ARG A 502 -26.35 -30.36 11.80
CA ARG A 502 -26.17 -30.66 10.37
C ARG A 502 -27.45 -30.32 9.60
N ILE A 503 -27.35 -29.70 8.42
CA ILE A 503 -28.52 -29.27 7.63
C ILE A 503 -28.33 -29.65 6.15
N THR A 504 -29.25 -30.47 5.63
CA THR A 504 -29.09 -31.18 4.34
C THR A 504 -30.39 -31.32 3.55
N GLY A 505 -30.27 -31.40 2.22
CA GLY A 505 -31.36 -31.80 1.32
C GLY A 505 -32.53 -30.82 1.11
N PHE A 506 -32.48 -29.61 1.68
CA PHE A 506 -33.61 -28.66 1.59
C PHE A 506 -33.83 -28.09 0.17
N PRO A 507 -35.09 -27.88 -0.27
CA PRO A 507 -35.35 -27.30 -1.58
C PRO A 507 -35.08 -25.79 -1.71
N GLY A 508 -34.86 -25.09 -0.60
CA GLY A 508 -34.34 -23.72 -0.53
C GLY A 508 -32.93 -23.66 0.07
N SER A 509 -32.57 -22.49 0.60
CA SER A 509 -31.34 -22.31 1.41
C SER A 509 -31.43 -23.04 2.76
N ALA A 510 -30.30 -23.50 3.29
CA ALA A 510 -30.30 -24.33 4.52
C ALA A 510 -30.69 -23.53 5.77
N LEU A 511 -30.12 -22.33 5.93
CA LEU A 511 -30.43 -21.39 7.00
C LEU A 511 -30.58 -19.98 6.42
N VAL A 512 -31.65 -19.27 6.81
CA VAL A 512 -31.91 -17.88 6.43
C VAL A 512 -31.95 -17.00 7.67
N VAL A 513 -31.26 -15.85 7.61
CA VAL A 513 -31.16 -14.85 8.69
C VAL A 513 -31.83 -13.56 8.21
N GLN A 514 -32.91 -13.18 8.89
CA GLN A 514 -33.71 -11.96 8.64
C GLN A 514 -33.78 -11.05 9.89
N GLY A 515 -33.40 -11.56 11.07
CA GLY A 515 -33.13 -10.77 12.28
C GLY A 515 -31.64 -10.71 12.61
N GLY A 516 -31.15 -9.52 12.94
CA GLY A 516 -29.73 -9.28 13.21
C GLY A 516 -29.23 -9.84 14.54
N ASP A 517 -27.97 -9.61 14.87
CA ASP A 517 -27.33 -10.12 16.10
C ASP A 517 -27.53 -11.63 16.24
N THR A 518 -27.24 -12.35 15.16
CA THR A 518 -27.45 -13.80 15.02
C THR A 518 -26.10 -14.52 14.99
N ILE A 519 -25.97 -15.60 15.75
CA ILE A 519 -24.73 -16.41 15.85
C ILE A 519 -24.96 -17.79 15.21
N ILE A 520 -24.05 -18.22 14.32
CA ILE A 520 -24.09 -19.54 13.67
C ILE A 520 -22.74 -20.22 13.82
N GLN A 521 -22.65 -21.29 14.63
CA GLN A 521 -21.36 -21.85 15.06
C GLN A 521 -21.31 -23.40 15.11
N GLY A 522 -20.26 -23.98 14.53
CA GLY A 522 -20.00 -25.41 14.59
C GLY A 522 -20.99 -26.28 13.81
N CYS A 523 -21.73 -25.67 12.87
CA CYS A 523 -22.72 -26.34 12.03
C CYS A 523 -22.09 -26.98 10.79
N GLU A 524 -22.77 -27.97 10.20
CA GLU A 524 -22.31 -28.70 9.01
C GLU A 524 -23.41 -28.73 7.93
N ILE A 525 -23.18 -28.06 6.81
CA ILE A 525 -24.23 -27.74 5.84
C ILE A 525 -23.88 -28.35 4.48
N GLY A 526 -24.76 -29.24 4.01
CA GLY A 526 -24.63 -29.95 2.72
C GLY A 526 -23.72 -31.18 2.69
N LEU A 527 -23.18 -31.61 3.84
CA LEU A 527 -22.46 -32.88 3.99
C LEU A 527 -23.35 -33.91 4.70
N ALA A 528 -23.26 -35.17 4.31
CA ALA A 528 -23.92 -36.27 5.00
C ALA A 528 -23.29 -36.57 6.37
N ALA A 529 -23.91 -37.44 7.16
CA ALA A 529 -23.43 -37.84 8.49
C ALA A 529 -22.01 -38.45 8.56
N ASP A 530 -21.38 -38.80 7.43
CA ASP A 530 -19.99 -39.27 7.37
C ASP A 530 -18.95 -38.14 7.16
N GLY A 531 -19.37 -36.90 6.89
CA GLY A 531 -18.49 -35.77 6.57
C GLY A 531 -17.77 -35.87 5.22
N ILE A 532 -18.22 -36.78 4.34
CA ILE A 532 -17.59 -37.08 3.04
C ILE A 532 -18.58 -36.96 1.89
N GLN A 533 -19.79 -37.52 2.01
CA GLN A 533 -20.75 -37.60 0.91
C GLN A 533 -21.57 -36.30 0.74
N PRO A 534 -21.93 -35.93 -0.50
CA PRO A 534 -22.78 -34.77 -0.77
C PRO A 534 -24.22 -34.98 -0.32
N ALA A 535 -24.74 -34.01 0.44
CA ALA A 535 -26.14 -33.92 0.87
C ALA A 535 -26.65 -32.46 0.77
N GLY A 536 -26.18 -31.75 -0.26
CA GLY A 536 -26.38 -30.31 -0.50
C GLY A 536 -27.83 -29.84 -0.57
N ASN A 537 -28.05 -28.56 -0.25
CA ASN A 537 -29.33 -27.87 -0.38
C ASN A 537 -29.41 -27.15 -1.74
N LEU A 538 -30.62 -26.79 -2.18
CA LEU A 538 -30.84 -26.23 -3.52
C LEU A 538 -30.77 -24.70 -3.61
N GLY A 539 -30.79 -24.02 -2.47
CA GLY A 539 -30.41 -22.61 -2.35
C GLY A 539 -28.96 -22.45 -1.89
N ASP A 540 -28.73 -21.43 -1.09
CA ASP A 540 -27.44 -21.16 -0.44
C ASP A 540 -27.27 -21.98 0.86
N GLY A 541 -26.05 -22.09 1.36
CA GLY A 541 -25.80 -22.73 2.67
C GLY A 541 -26.34 -21.88 3.81
N ILE A 542 -25.88 -20.64 3.90
CA ILE A 542 -26.42 -19.59 4.76
C ILE A 542 -26.79 -18.38 3.90
N LEU A 543 -27.97 -17.82 4.10
CA LEU A 543 -28.46 -16.62 3.43
C LEU A 543 -28.80 -15.55 4.46
N ILE A 544 -28.20 -14.36 4.36
CA ILE A 544 -28.50 -13.20 5.20
C ILE A 544 -29.27 -12.19 4.37
N GLU A 545 -30.50 -11.86 4.78
CA GLU A 545 -31.38 -10.90 4.11
C GLU A 545 -31.64 -9.70 5.02
N ASN A 546 -30.90 -8.61 4.80
CA ASN A 546 -31.02 -7.36 5.55
C ASN A 546 -30.89 -7.47 7.10
N ALA A 547 -30.16 -8.49 7.60
CA ALA A 547 -29.97 -8.75 9.02
C ALA A 547 -28.55 -8.37 9.50
N PRO A 548 -28.38 -7.30 10.32
CA PRO A 548 -27.07 -6.77 10.66
C PRO A 548 -26.38 -7.58 11.78
N ARG A 549 -25.07 -7.38 11.99
CA ARG A 549 -24.31 -7.96 13.11
C ARG A 549 -24.43 -9.50 13.21
N THR A 550 -24.44 -10.18 12.07
CA THR A 550 -24.49 -11.65 12.02
C THR A 550 -23.07 -12.23 12.13
N VAL A 551 -22.85 -13.18 13.04
CA VAL A 551 -21.56 -13.86 13.25
C VAL A 551 -21.65 -15.31 12.76
N ILE A 552 -20.97 -15.60 11.65
CA ILE A 552 -20.84 -16.95 11.10
C ILE A 552 -19.46 -17.50 11.47
N GLY A 553 -19.42 -18.38 12.46
CA GLY A 553 -18.23 -19.08 12.91
C GLY A 553 -17.53 -18.39 14.08
N GLY A 554 -16.20 -18.47 14.11
CA GLY A 554 -15.35 -17.96 15.18
C GLY A 554 -13.93 -18.52 15.08
N THR A 555 -13.05 -18.07 15.96
CA THR A 555 -11.61 -18.43 15.96
C THR A 555 -11.32 -19.87 16.37
N THR A 556 -12.23 -20.56 17.07
CA THR A 556 -11.99 -21.93 17.56
C THR A 556 -12.56 -23.03 16.66
N LEU A 557 -11.93 -24.21 16.67
CA LEU A 557 -12.35 -25.38 15.86
C LEU A 557 -13.77 -25.90 16.17
N ALA A 558 -14.34 -25.53 17.32
CA ALA A 558 -15.71 -25.82 17.73
C ALA A 558 -16.73 -24.80 17.18
N GLN A 559 -16.29 -23.59 16.85
CA GLN A 559 -17.13 -22.54 16.23
C GLN A 559 -17.10 -22.63 14.70
N ARG A 560 -16.02 -23.16 14.11
CA ARG A 560 -15.86 -23.44 12.67
C ARG A 560 -17.05 -24.18 12.06
N ASN A 561 -17.83 -23.50 11.23
CA ASN A 561 -18.82 -24.15 10.37
C ASN A 561 -18.14 -24.84 9.17
N VAL A 562 -18.85 -25.78 8.54
CA VAL A 562 -18.45 -26.45 7.31
C VAL A 562 -19.60 -26.33 6.31
N ILE A 563 -19.36 -25.74 5.14
CA ILE A 563 -20.42 -25.39 4.18
C ILE A 563 -19.97 -25.75 2.75
N ALA A 564 -20.50 -26.85 2.22
CA ALA A 564 -20.11 -27.39 0.91
C ALA A 564 -21.32 -27.93 0.14
N PHE A 565 -21.15 -28.27 -1.14
CA PHE A 565 -22.18 -28.90 -1.99
C PHE A 565 -23.49 -28.10 -2.19
N GLN A 566 -23.53 -26.80 -1.87
CA GLN A 566 -24.74 -25.99 -2.05
C GLN A 566 -24.96 -25.69 -3.54
N ARG A 567 -26.21 -25.63 -4.01
CA ARG A 567 -26.48 -25.26 -5.41
C ARG A 567 -26.33 -23.74 -5.65
N GLY A 568 -26.51 -22.93 -4.62
CA GLY A 568 -26.22 -21.51 -4.60
C GLY A 568 -24.78 -21.21 -4.15
N ALA A 569 -24.61 -20.15 -3.38
CA ALA A 569 -23.36 -19.83 -2.69
C ALA A 569 -23.22 -20.65 -1.39
N GLY A 570 -22.01 -20.71 -0.84
CA GLY A 570 -21.81 -21.21 0.52
C GLY A 570 -22.47 -20.26 1.54
N ILE A 571 -22.10 -18.99 1.49
CA ILE A 571 -22.75 -17.91 2.25
C ILE A 571 -23.18 -16.81 1.26
N ARG A 572 -24.43 -16.34 1.33
CA ARG A 572 -24.91 -15.13 0.65
C ARG A 572 -25.26 -14.05 1.67
N LEU A 573 -24.84 -12.82 1.40
CA LEU A 573 -25.28 -11.61 2.10
C LEU A 573 -26.03 -10.74 1.08
N GLN A 574 -27.24 -10.29 1.43
CA GLN A 574 -28.12 -9.60 0.48
C GLN A 574 -28.80 -8.38 1.11
N GLY A 575 -28.51 -7.21 0.53
CA GLY A 575 -29.14 -5.94 0.87
C GLY A 575 -28.47 -5.21 2.04
N ARG A 576 -28.66 -3.88 2.07
CA ARG A 576 -27.91 -2.96 2.95
C ARG A 576 -28.12 -3.16 4.44
N GLY A 577 -29.17 -3.88 4.84
CA GLY A 577 -29.35 -4.26 6.25
C GLY A 577 -28.42 -5.39 6.71
N ALA A 578 -27.75 -6.13 5.81
CA ALA A 578 -26.85 -7.23 6.16
C ALA A 578 -25.45 -6.74 6.62
N SER A 579 -25.40 -5.57 7.25
CA SER A 579 -24.17 -4.86 7.64
C SER A 579 -23.48 -5.48 8.84
N GLU A 580 -22.20 -5.17 9.05
CA GLU A 580 -21.42 -5.61 10.23
C GLU A 580 -21.37 -7.15 10.37
N THR A 581 -21.51 -7.88 9.26
CA THR A 581 -21.46 -9.34 9.25
C THR A 581 -20.03 -9.83 9.38
N GLN A 582 -19.77 -10.73 10.34
CA GLN A 582 -18.47 -11.36 10.55
C GLN A 582 -18.50 -12.82 10.09
N ILE A 583 -17.60 -13.21 9.20
CA ILE A 583 -17.46 -14.58 8.69
C ILE A 583 -16.07 -15.08 9.07
N LEU A 584 -15.98 -15.89 10.14
CA LEU A 584 -14.74 -16.21 10.83
C LEU A 584 -14.49 -17.73 10.91
N GLY A 585 -13.31 -18.17 10.47
CA GLY A 585 -12.76 -19.49 10.76
C GLY A 585 -13.49 -20.66 10.13
N ASN A 586 -14.28 -20.46 9.07
CA ASN A 586 -15.12 -21.48 8.44
C ASN A 586 -14.38 -22.30 7.37
N LEU A 587 -14.96 -23.45 6.98
CA LEU A 587 -14.63 -24.18 5.75
C LEU A 587 -15.76 -23.96 4.73
N ILE A 588 -15.45 -23.44 3.54
CA ILE A 588 -16.44 -23.02 2.54
C ILE A 588 -16.05 -23.55 1.15
N GLY A 589 -16.89 -24.43 0.59
CA GLY A 589 -16.63 -25.21 -0.64
C GLY A 589 -15.75 -26.45 -0.39
N THR A 590 -15.43 -26.73 0.88
CA THR A 590 -14.59 -27.84 1.29
C THR A 590 -15.03 -28.41 2.65
N ARG A 591 -14.47 -29.55 3.02
CA ARG A 591 -14.83 -30.37 4.18
C ARG A 591 -13.62 -30.62 5.09
N ARG A 592 -13.84 -31.22 6.27
CA ARG A 592 -12.75 -31.58 7.20
C ARG A 592 -11.97 -32.78 6.62
N ILE A 593 -10.81 -32.52 6.01
CA ILE A 593 -9.98 -33.55 5.34
C ILE A 593 -8.76 -33.89 6.21
N ALA A 594 -8.62 -35.16 6.60
CA ALA A 594 -7.36 -35.67 7.13
C ALA A 594 -6.32 -35.77 6.00
N ARG A 595 -5.09 -35.30 6.25
CA ARG A 595 -3.99 -35.07 5.27
C ARG A 595 -3.74 -36.20 4.25
N ALA A 596 -4.07 -37.46 4.59
CA ALA A 596 -3.93 -38.62 3.71
C ALA A 596 -4.94 -38.71 2.55
N LEU A 597 -6.02 -37.90 2.55
CA LEU A 597 -7.12 -37.99 1.57
C LEU A 597 -7.16 -36.84 0.54
N ALA A 598 -6.25 -35.87 0.60
CA ALA A 598 -6.26 -34.70 -0.30
C ALA A 598 -6.07 -35.08 -1.79
N ASN A 599 -5.28 -36.11 -2.07
CA ASN A 599 -4.84 -36.45 -3.44
C ASN A 599 -5.81 -37.37 -4.22
N SER A 600 -6.98 -37.74 -3.69
CA SER A 600 -7.77 -38.86 -4.23
C SER A 600 -9.25 -38.59 -4.57
N VAL A 601 -9.71 -37.33 -4.60
CA VAL A 601 -11.12 -37.03 -4.98
C VAL A 601 -11.26 -35.76 -5.85
N ALA A 602 -10.98 -35.93 -7.14
CA ALA A 602 -11.32 -34.95 -8.20
C ALA A 602 -12.81 -35.04 -8.57
N SER A 603 -13.68 -34.75 -7.61
CA SER A 603 -15.14 -34.67 -7.77
C SER A 603 -15.64 -33.39 -7.09
N ASN A 604 -16.30 -32.51 -7.84
CA ASN A 604 -16.77 -31.19 -7.40
C ASN A 604 -17.28 -31.20 -5.95
N GLN A 605 -16.57 -30.53 -5.03
CA GLN A 605 -16.97 -30.38 -3.62
C GLN A 605 -17.79 -29.10 -3.40
N SER A 606 -18.38 -28.61 -4.49
CA SER A 606 -18.55 -27.19 -4.78
C SER A 606 -19.83 -26.60 -4.25
N ASN A 607 -19.77 -25.32 -3.89
CA ASN A 607 -20.94 -24.46 -3.97
C ASN A 607 -21.07 -23.98 -5.42
N GLY A 608 -22.29 -24.04 -5.99
CA GLY A 608 -22.60 -23.81 -7.41
C GLY A 608 -22.50 -22.36 -7.88
N GLN A 609 -22.22 -21.43 -6.96
CA GLN A 609 -21.81 -20.05 -7.24
C GLN A 609 -20.46 -19.78 -6.56
N GLY A 610 -20.33 -18.66 -5.84
CA GLY A 610 -19.16 -18.37 -5.04
C GLY A 610 -19.16 -19.09 -3.69
N GLY A 611 -18.00 -19.17 -3.03
CA GLY A 611 -17.93 -19.57 -1.62
C GLY A 611 -18.67 -18.56 -0.73
N ILE A 612 -18.30 -17.28 -0.85
CA ILE A 612 -19.02 -16.15 -0.25
C ILE A 612 -19.50 -15.21 -1.37
N TYR A 613 -20.76 -14.77 -1.31
CA TYR A 613 -21.37 -13.82 -2.24
C TYR A 613 -21.99 -12.66 -1.45
N SER A 614 -21.35 -11.48 -1.47
CA SER A 614 -21.84 -10.28 -0.77
C SER A 614 -22.41 -9.27 -1.76
N ASP A 615 -23.63 -8.80 -1.52
CA ASP A 615 -24.44 -8.11 -2.54
C ASP A 615 -25.26 -6.94 -1.96
N ASP A 616 -24.80 -5.71 -2.22
CA ASP A 616 -25.21 -4.46 -1.58
C ASP A 616 -25.11 -4.50 -0.02
N ALA A 617 -24.21 -5.30 0.57
CA ALA A 617 -24.09 -5.54 2.01
C ALA A 617 -22.78 -4.95 2.62
N PRO A 618 -22.83 -3.79 3.31
CA PRO A 618 -21.64 -3.03 3.71
C PRO A 618 -20.94 -3.61 4.94
N ALA A 619 -19.69 -3.20 5.19
CA ALA A 619 -18.98 -3.49 6.44
C ALA A 619 -18.94 -4.99 6.80
N THR A 620 -18.68 -5.84 5.80
CA THR A 620 -18.54 -7.29 6.00
C THR A 620 -17.08 -7.62 6.33
N GLN A 621 -16.84 -8.33 7.43
CA GLN A 621 -15.51 -8.87 7.76
C GLN A 621 -15.44 -10.34 7.34
N ILE A 622 -14.52 -10.67 6.43
CA ILE A 622 -14.25 -12.02 5.96
C ILE A 622 -12.87 -12.44 6.46
N GLY A 623 -12.85 -13.24 7.52
CA GLY A 623 -11.63 -13.63 8.21
C GLY A 623 -11.18 -12.57 9.22
N GLY A 624 -9.88 -12.51 9.51
CA GLY A 624 -9.33 -11.56 10.49
C GLY A 624 -7.90 -11.91 10.92
N THR A 625 -7.27 -10.97 11.62
CA THR A 625 -5.91 -11.08 12.18
C THR A 625 -5.79 -12.04 13.36
N ALA A 626 -6.89 -12.31 14.07
CA ALA A 626 -6.92 -13.24 15.21
C ALA A 626 -6.65 -14.70 14.77
N ALA A 627 -5.95 -15.45 15.61
CA ALA A 627 -5.56 -16.83 15.34
C ALA A 627 -6.79 -17.72 15.13
N GLY A 628 -6.88 -18.33 13.94
CA GLY A 628 -8.03 -19.16 13.55
C GLY A 628 -9.22 -18.39 12.97
N ALA A 629 -9.20 -17.05 12.92
CA ALA A 629 -10.23 -16.24 12.27
C ALA A 629 -10.26 -16.42 10.74
N GLY A 630 -9.13 -16.71 10.11
CA GLY A 630 -9.04 -16.97 8.67
C GLY A 630 -9.90 -18.15 8.21
N ASN A 631 -10.74 -17.92 7.19
CA ASN A 631 -11.54 -18.97 6.55
C ASN A 631 -10.70 -19.75 5.52
N ILE A 632 -11.16 -20.95 5.16
CA ILE A 632 -10.68 -21.69 3.98
C ILE A 632 -11.80 -21.70 2.94
N ILE A 633 -11.58 -21.06 1.80
CA ILE A 633 -12.58 -20.76 0.77
C ILE A 633 -12.11 -21.31 -0.58
N SER A 634 -12.42 -22.57 -0.83
CA SER A 634 -11.73 -23.43 -1.80
C SER A 634 -12.72 -24.43 -2.41
N GLY A 635 -12.48 -24.92 -3.62
CA GLY A 635 -13.31 -25.97 -4.24
C GLY A 635 -14.69 -25.52 -4.77
N ASN A 636 -15.01 -24.22 -4.78
CA ASN A 636 -16.28 -23.68 -5.28
C ASN A 636 -16.35 -23.68 -6.83
N ASP A 637 -17.54 -23.78 -7.44
CA ASP A 637 -17.66 -23.90 -8.90
C ASP A 637 -17.32 -22.59 -9.64
N THR A 638 -17.51 -21.43 -9.01
CA THR A 638 -17.03 -20.14 -9.55
C THR A 638 -15.92 -19.56 -8.68
N ALA A 639 -16.10 -18.37 -8.09
CA ALA A 639 -15.06 -17.70 -7.33
C ALA A 639 -15.01 -18.14 -5.85
N GLY A 640 -13.90 -17.84 -5.17
CA GLY A 640 -13.85 -17.98 -3.71
C GLY A 640 -14.77 -16.96 -3.03
N ILE A 641 -14.50 -15.68 -3.26
CA ILE A 641 -15.29 -14.54 -2.76
C ILE A 641 -15.79 -13.72 -3.96
N ILE A 642 -17.05 -13.28 -3.92
CA ILE A 642 -17.65 -12.31 -4.85
C ILE A 642 -18.22 -11.15 -4.03
N LEU A 643 -17.76 -9.94 -4.32
CA LEU A 643 -18.28 -8.68 -3.78
C LEU A 643 -18.92 -7.89 -4.92
N PHE A 644 -20.22 -7.62 -4.82
CA PHE A 644 -21.02 -7.03 -5.90
C PHE A 644 -21.80 -5.80 -5.43
N ARG A 645 -21.84 -4.76 -6.28
CA ARG A 645 -22.55 -3.47 -6.09
C ARG A 645 -22.06 -2.60 -4.93
N SER A 646 -22.16 -1.28 -5.13
CA SER A 646 -21.52 -0.27 -4.28
C SER A 646 -22.06 -0.17 -2.84
N GLY A 647 -23.12 -0.88 -2.48
CA GLY A 647 -23.50 -1.07 -1.08
C GLY A 647 -22.60 -2.05 -0.32
N THR A 648 -21.78 -2.84 -1.00
CA THR A 648 -20.85 -3.82 -0.41
C THR A 648 -19.51 -3.19 0.04
N ALA A 649 -19.40 -1.86 -0.07
CA ALA A 649 -18.23 -1.11 0.36
C ALA A 649 -17.99 -1.18 1.89
N GLY A 650 -16.75 -0.93 2.33
CA GLY A 650 -16.27 -1.19 3.69
C GLY A 650 -15.99 -2.67 3.98
N THR A 651 -15.88 -3.52 2.97
CA THR A 651 -15.60 -4.95 3.18
C THR A 651 -14.11 -5.18 3.47
N VAL A 652 -13.83 -6.07 4.42
CA VAL A 652 -12.47 -6.39 4.90
C VAL A 652 -12.23 -7.89 4.71
N VAL A 653 -11.14 -8.28 4.05
CA VAL A 653 -10.81 -9.67 3.75
C VAL A 653 -9.42 -9.99 4.29
N GLN A 654 -9.30 -10.75 5.37
CA GLN A 654 -8.05 -10.95 6.11
C GLN A 654 -7.76 -12.42 6.50
N GLY A 655 -6.50 -12.84 6.42
CA GLY A 655 -5.99 -14.11 6.95
C GLY A 655 -6.54 -15.38 6.30
N ASN A 656 -7.29 -15.28 5.19
CA ASN A 656 -7.97 -16.41 4.56
C ASN A 656 -7.04 -17.24 3.66
N LEU A 657 -7.36 -18.53 3.51
CA LEU A 657 -6.78 -19.42 2.51
C LEU A 657 -7.81 -19.62 1.37
N ILE A 658 -7.50 -19.17 0.15
CA ILE A 658 -8.45 -19.06 -0.96
C ILE A 658 -7.93 -19.81 -2.19
N GLY A 659 -8.58 -20.94 -2.50
CA GLY A 659 -8.20 -21.85 -3.60
C GLY A 659 -7.14 -22.90 -3.21
N THR A 660 -6.81 -22.99 -1.93
CA THR A 660 -5.79 -23.90 -1.36
C THR A 660 -6.38 -24.87 -0.33
N ASP A 661 -5.62 -25.88 0.06
CA ASP A 661 -5.97 -26.79 1.16
C ASP A 661 -5.82 -26.14 2.54
N GLN A 662 -6.20 -26.85 3.60
CA GLN A 662 -6.22 -26.30 4.97
C GLN A 662 -4.84 -25.93 5.52
N ASP A 663 -3.78 -26.53 4.97
CA ASP A 663 -2.38 -26.24 5.32
C ASP A 663 -1.87 -25.02 4.51
N GLY A 664 -2.52 -24.69 3.39
CA GLY A 664 -2.10 -23.67 2.42
C GLY A 664 -0.93 -24.12 1.53
N GLY A 665 -0.71 -25.43 1.41
CA GLY A 665 0.44 -26.03 0.72
C GLY A 665 0.10 -26.75 -0.59
N ALA A 666 -1.18 -27.05 -0.84
CA ALA A 666 -1.66 -27.64 -2.08
C ALA A 666 -2.87 -26.88 -2.65
N ALA A 667 -3.12 -27.02 -3.94
CA ALA A 667 -4.25 -26.37 -4.62
C ALA A 667 -5.54 -27.17 -4.40
N LEU A 668 -6.59 -26.49 -3.94
CA LEU A 668 -7.97 -26.95 -3.94
C LEU A 668 -8.81 -25.89 -4.66
N ALA A 669 -8.56 -25.78 -5.97
CA ALA A 669 -8.94 -24.64 -6.80
C ALA A 669 -10.43 -24.29 -6.70
N ASN A 670 -10.74 -23.00 -6.63
CA ASN A 670 -12.05 -22.50 -7.06
C ASN A 670 -12.08 -22.47 -8.61
N GLY A 671 -13.22 -22.77 -9.22
CA GLY A 671 -13.40 -22.91 -10.67
C GLY A 671 -13.29 -21.62 -11.48
N GLY A 672 -13.21 -20.47 -10.80
CA GLY A 672 -12.97 -19.14 -11.34
C GLY A 672 -11.83 -18.41 -10.63
N THR A 673 -12.06 -17.14 -10.29
CA THR A 673 -11.07 -16.25 -9.63
C THR A 673 -11.10 -16.44 -8.10
N GLY A 674 -9.99 -16.20 -7.40
CA GLY A 674 -9.99 -16.23 -5.93
C GLY A 674 -10.94 -15.20 -5.30
N ILE A 675 -10.77 -13.92 -5.61
CA ILE A 675 -11.63 -12.81 -5.17
C ILE A 675 -12.10 -11.97 -6.38
N VAL A 676 -13.41 -11.72 -6.48
CA VAL A 676 -14.04 -10.84 -7.48
C VAL A 676 -14.62 -9.60 -6.80
N LEU A 677 -14.29 -8.42 -7.32
CA LEU A 677 -14.81 -7.12 -6.91
C LEU A 677 -15.47 -6.46 -8.14
N ASP A 678 -16.79 -6.27 -8.11
CA ASP A 678 -17.55 -5.74 -9.26
C ASP A 678 -18.44 -4.58 -8.80
N ASN A 679 -18.06 -3.35 -9.21
CA ASN A 679 -18.71 -2.10 -8.83
C ASN A 679 -18.82 -1.92 -7.29
N VAL A 680 -17.75 -2.24 -6.56
CA VAL A 680 -17.63 -2.07 -5.09
C VAL A 680 -16.51 -1.08 -4.76
N ASP A 681 -16.77 -0.11 -3.90
CA ASP A 681 -15.72 0.82 -3.43
C ASP A 681 -15.16 0.38 -2.06
N ASP A 682 -14.06 0.99 -1.60
CA ASP A 682 -13.59 0.97 -0.20
C ASP A 682 -13.46 -0.45 0.39
N VAL A 683 -12.67 -1.32 -0.25
CA VAL A 683 -12.42 -2.69 0.20
C VAL A 683 -10.96 -2.87 0.60
N LEU A 684 -10.73 -3.46 1.79
CA LEU A 684 -9.41 -3.88 2.25
C LEU A 684 -9.22 -5.39 2.02
N ILE A 685 -8.16 -5.76 1.30
CA ILE A 685 -7.73 -7.15 1.11
C ILE A 685 -6.34 -7.31 1.71
N GLY A 686 -6.30 -8.03 2.82
CA GLY A 686 -5.14 -8.21 3.67
C GLY A 686 -5.01 -7.07 4.68
N GLY A 687 -3.80 -6.56 4.86
CA GLY A 687 -3.50 -5.53 5.85
C GLY A 687 -1.99 -5.44 6.08
N SER A 688 -1.61 -4.75 7.16
CA SER A 688 -0.23 -4.55 7.59
C SER A 688 0.16 -5.34 8.84
N ASP A 689 -0.76 -6.11 9.42
CA ASP A 689 -0.47 -6.94 10.60
C ASP A 689 0.06 -8.32 10.19
N PRO A 690 0.90 -8.98 11.02
CA PRO A 690 1.54 -10.26 10.67
C PRO A 690 0.60 -11.41 10.26
N ASN A 691 -0.69 -11.33 10.60
CA ASN A 691 -1.72 -12.33 10.25
C ASN A 691 -2.79 -11.80 9.28
N ALA A 692 -2.73 -10.53 8.84
CA ALA A 692 -3.76 -9.95 7.97
C ALA A 692 -3.72 -10.52 6.54
N GLY A 693 -2.54 -10.88 6.03
CA GLY A 693 -2.33 -11.36 4.66
C GLY A 693 -3.11 -12.64 4.30
N ASN A 694 -3.81 -12.62 3.16
CA ASN A 694 -4.48 -13.80 2.61
C ASN A 694 -3.54 -14.62 1.72
N VAL A 695 -3.78 -15.93 1.59
CA VAL A 695 -3.15 -16.80 0.58
C VAL A 695 -4.15 -17.06 -0.54
N ILE A 696 -3.92 -16.47 -1.71
CA ILE A 696 -4.87 -16.44 -2.84
C ILE A 696 -4.22 -17.13 -4.04
N SER A 697 -4.40 -18.45 -4.11
CA SER A 697 -3.54 -19.34 -4.89
C SER A 697 -4.29 -20.55 -5.43
N GLY A 698 -3.79 -21.15 -6.51
CA GLY A 698 -4.34 -22.36 -7.12
C GLY A 698 -5.65 -22.20 -7.90
N ASN A 699 -6.23 -20.99 -7.97
CA ASN A 699 -7.52 -20.75 -8.61
C ASN A 699 -7.46 -20.88 -10.15
N VAL A 700 -8.56 -21.29 -10.80
CA VAL A 700 -8.60 -21.61 -12.25
C VAL A 700 -8.58 -20.35 -13.15
N ALA A 701 -8.88 -19.18 -12.60
CA ALA A 701 -8.72 -17.89 -13.29
C ALA A 701 -7.62 -17.04 -12.65
N LEU A 702 -7.95 -15.83 -12.18
CA LEU A 702 -7.03 -14.93 -11.50
C LEU A 702 -6.96 -15.23 -9.99
N GLY A 703 -5.99 -14.66 -9.29
CA GLY A 703 -6.06 -14.54 -7.84
C GLY A 703 -7.13 -13.53 -7.43
N ILE A 704 -6.99 -12.28 -7.89
CA ILE A 704 -7.93 -11.17 -7.64
C ILE A 704 -8.31 -10.49 -8.95
N ILE A 705 -9.58 -10.11 -9.09
CA ILE A 705 -10.03 -9.13 -10.09
C ILE A 705 -10.87 -8.03 -9.45
N ALA A 706 -10.63 -6.78 -9.81
CA ALA A 706 -11.56 -5.68 -9.58
C ALA A 706 -11.94 -5.01 -10.91
N GLU A 707 -13.23 -4.82 -11.15
CA GLU A 707 -13.74 -4.22 -12.39
C GLU A 707 -15.03 -3.40 -12.21
N ASN A 708 -15.51 -2.80 -13.31
CA ASN A 708 -16.75 -2.02 -13.38
C ASN A 708 -16.83 -0.83 -12.40
N ASN A 709 -15.73 -0.08 -12.25
CA ASN A 709 -15.57 1.04 -11.31
C ASN A 709 -15.56 0.60 -9.83
N ALA A 710 -14.92 -0.52 -9.49
CA ALA A 710 -14.63 -0.88 -8.10
C ALA A 710 -13.39 -0.12 -7.55
N ASN A 711 -13.58 1.06 -6.93
CA ASN A 711 -12.49 2.02 -6.64
C ASN A 711 -12.03 2.01 -5.18
N ARG A 712 -10.92 2.71 -4.87
CA ARG A 712 -10.42 2.86 -3.47
C ARG A 712 -10.16 1.52 -2.78
N ILE A 713 -9.66 0.54 -3.54
CA ILE A 713 -9.33 -0.79 -3.05
C ILE A 713 -7.89 -0.78 -2.51
N THR A 714 -7.71 -1.28 -1.30
CA THR A 714 -6.37 -1.46 -0.69
C THR A 714 -6.05 -2.94 -0.66
N ILE A 715 -4.90 -3.33 -1.23
CA ILE A 715 -4.45 -4.72 -1.33
C ILE A 715 -3.05 -4.79 -0.75
N THR A 716 -2.88 -5.34 0.46
CA THR A 716 -1.62 -5.32 1.23
C THR A 716 -1.36 -6.65 1.94
N GLY A 717 -0.08 -7.06 2.05
CA GLY A 717 0.34 -8.24 2.81
C GLY A 717 -0.01 -9.61 2.22
N ASN A 718 -0.61 -9.69 1.02
CA ASN A 718 -1.15 -10.96 0.48
C ASN A 718 -0.10 -11.81 -0.24
N LEU A 719 -0.25 -13.13 -0.13
CA LEU A 719 0.49 -14.12 -0.93
C LEU A 719 -0.39 -14.56 -2.12
N ILE A 720 -0.04 -14.16 -3.34
CA ILE A 720 -0.86 -14.35 -4.54
C ILE A 720 -0.13 -15.24 -5.55
N GLY A 721 -0.54 -16.50 -5.64
CA GLY A 721 0.03 -17.52 -6.54
C GLY A 721 1.17 -18.36 -5.94
N THR A 722 1.35 -18.28 -4.62
CA THR A 722 2.33 -19.06 -3.85
C THR A 722 1.68 -19.89 -2.75
N ASP A 723 2.41 -20.84 -2.18
CA ASP A 723 2.01 -21.53 -0.96
C ASP A 723 2.03 -20.57 0.26
N ARG A 724 1.55 -21.04 1.42
CA ARG A 724 1.53 -20.24 2.66
C ARG A 724 2.90 -19.77 3.16
N THR A 725 4.00 -20.41 2.78
CA THR A 725 5.36 -19.92 3.08
C THR A 725 5.84 -18.82 2.13
N GLY A 726 5.25 -18.71 0.94
CA GLY A 726 5.70 -17.81 -0.12
C GLY A 726 6.99 -18.28 -0.81
N THR A 727 7.31 -19.58 -0.76
CA THR A 727 8.55 -20.14 -1.35
C THR A 727 8.29 -21.15 -2.47
N ILE A 728 7.07 -21.68 -2.56
CA ILE A 728 6.65 -22.66 -3.57
C ILE A 728 5.58 -22.02 -4.46
N ALA A 729 5.72 -22.17 -5.79
CA ALA A 729 4.73 -21.68 -6.74
C ALA A 729 3.45 -22.53 -6.67
N LEU A 730 2.32 -21.85 -6.45
CA LEU A 730 0.98 -22.43 -6.39
C LEU A 730 0.03 -21.54 -7.22
N GLY A 731 0.45 -21.25 -8.45
CA GLY A 731 -0.07 -20.15 -9.26
C GLY A 731 -1.57 -20.22 -9.57
N ASN A 732 -2.22 -19.05 -9.57
CA ASN A 732 -3.53 -18.90 -10.20
C ASN A 732 -3.35 -18.94 -11.73
N GLN A 733 -4.20 -19.67 -12.45
CA GLN A 733 -3.86 -20.14 -13.80
C GLN A 733 -3.82 -19.05 -14.88
N GLN A 734 -4.49 -17.90 -14.69
CA GLN A 734 -4.52 -16.80 -15.65
C GLN A 734 -3.68 -15.57 -15.25
N GLY A 735 -3.20 -15.51 -14.00
CA GLY A 735 -2.46 -14.34 -13.47
C GLY A 735 -2.78 -14.03 -12.01
N GLY A 736 -2.03 -13.12 -11.40
CA GLY A 736 -2.18 -12.76 -9.99
C GLY A 736 -3.36 -11.81 -9.75
N LEU A 737 -3.18 -10.54 -10.11
CA LEU A 737 -4.11 -9.43 -9.85
C LEU A 737 -4.43 -8.67 -11.15
N ARG A 738 -5.73 -8.39 -11.40
CA ARG A 738 -6.16 -7.44 -12.44
C ARG A 738 -7.10 -6.38 -11.90
N LEU A 739 -6.75 -5.12 -12.09
CA LEU A 739 -7.66 -3.98 -11.92
C LEU A 739 -8.10 -3.50 -13.31
N ARG A 740 -9.40 -3.31 -13.54
CA ARG A 740 -9.96 -2.94 -14.84
C ARG A 740 -10.92 -1.77 -14.73
N ASP A 741 -10.55 -0.64 -15.34
CA ASP A 741 -11.31 0.62 -15.25
C ASP A 741 -11.58 1.01 -13.78
N VAL A 742 -10.54 0.86 -12.96
CA VAL A 742 -10.51 0.95 -11.49
C VAL A 742 -9.41 1.92 -11.05
N ARG A 743 -9.77 2.89 -10.21
CA ARG A 743 -8.95 4.04 -9.81
C ARG A 743 -8.80 4.16 -8.30
N ASP A 744 -7.89 5.03 -7.88
CA ASP A 744 -7.69 5.39 -6.45
C ASP A 744 -7.23 4.20 -5.57
N CYS A 745 -6.68 3.12 -6.15
CA CYS A 745 -6.30 1.91 -5.42
C CYS A 745 -4.83 1.88 -5.00
N VAL A 746 -4.55 1.22 -3.88
CA VAL A 746 -3.21 1.03 -3.33
C VAL A 746 -2.88 -0.47 -3.31
N ILE A 747 -1.77 -0.84 -3.94
CA ILE A 747 -1.27 -2.21 -3.99
C ILE A 747 0.11 -2.25 -3.32
N GLY A 748 0.15 -2.82 -2.12
CA GLY A 748 1.32 -2.87 -1.24
C GLY A 748 1.54 -1.57 -0.46
N GLY A 749 2.54 -1.56 0.42
CA GLY A 749 2.84 -0.44 1.32
C GLY A 749 4.32 -0.35 1.65
N ALA A 750 4.71 0.69 2.38
CA ALA A 750 6.10 0.91 2.77
C ALA A 750 6.61 -0.12 3.80
N GLU A 751 5.74 -0.60 4.70
CA GLU A 751 6.13 -1.56 5.73
C GLU A 751 6.28 -2.99 5.18
N PRO A 752 7.23 -3.80 5.68
CA PRO A 752 7.49 -5.16 5.19
C PRO A 752 6.27 -6.08 5.22
N GLU A 753 5.38 -5.90 6.19
CA GLU A 753 4.15 -6.67 6.40
C GLU A 753 3.05 -6.27 5.41
N ALA A 754 3.04 -5.02 4.92
CA ALA A 754 2.10 -4.54 3.91
C ALA A 754 2.44 -4.99 2.47
N ARG A 755 3.60 -5.63 2.26
CA ARG A 755 4.07 -6.16 0.98
C ARG A 755 3.20 -7.30 0.46
N ASN A 756 2.68 -7.19 -0.76
CA ASN A 756 2.19 -8.38 -1.47
C ASN A 756 3.34 -9.14 -2.13
N LEU A 757 3.22 -10.47 -2.15
CA LEU A 757 4.04 -11.39 -2.94
C LEU A 757 3.20 -11.89 -4.12
N ILE A 758 3.48 -11.39 -5.33
CA ILE A 758 2.69 -11.68 -6.55
C ILE A 758 3.56 -12.53 -7.48
N SER A 759 3.54 -13.84 -7.29
CA SER A 759 4.56 -14.76 -7.82
C SER A 759 3.97 -16.11 -8.23
N GLY A 760 4.67 -16.85 -9.09
CA GLY A 760 4.31 -18.20 -9.52
C GLY A 760 3.07 -18.32 -10.41
N ASN A 761 2.39 -17.22 -10.77
CA ASN A 761 1.11 -17.27 -11.48
C ASN A 761 1.23 -17.71 -12.95
N GLY A 762 0.15 -18.29 -13.48
CA GLY A 762 0.05 -18.84 -14.84
C GLY A 762 -0.04 -17.81 -15.98
N GLY A 763 -0.12 -16.52 -15.65
CA GLY A 763 -0.08 -15.40 -16.60
C GLY A 763 0.72 -14.22 -16.08
N ILE A 764 0.18 -13.00 -16.21
CA ILE A 764 0.77 -11.76 -15.71
C ILE A 764 0.67 -11.70 -14.17
N GLY A 765 1.67 -11.11 -13.49
CA GLY A 765 1.62 -10.86 -12.06
C GLY A 765 0.52 -9.87 -11.69
N LEU A 766 0.69 -8.59 -12.06
CA LEU A 766 -0.25 -7.49 -11.81
C LEU A 766 -0.60 -6.78 -13.14
N ALA A 767 -1.89 -6.54 -13.41
CA ALA A 767 -2.33 -5.79 -14.59
C ALA A 767 -3.28 -4.63 -14.24
N LEU A 768 -2.93 -3.40 -14.62
CA LEU A 768 -3.86 -2.27 -14.72
C LEU A 768 -4.36 -2.15 -16.16
N THR A 769 -5.68 -2.27 -16.36
CA THR A 769 -6.31 -2.42 -17.67
C THR A 769 -7.50 -1.48 -17.83
N GLY A 770 -7.85 -1.13 -19.07
CA GLY A 770 -8.91 -0.16 -19.36
C GLY A 770 -8.51 1.30 -19.07
N SER A 771 -9.03 2.24 -19.87
CA SER A 771 -8.57 3.64 -19.87
C SER A 771 -8.83 4.38 -18.56
N SER A 772 -9.82 3.96 -17.78
CA SER A 772 -10.20 4.64 -16.53
C SER A 772 -9.36 4.23 -15.32
N ALA A 773 -8.47 3.23 -15.47
CA ALA A 773 -7.66 2.72 -14.36
C ALA A 773 -6.50 3.67 -13.97
N THR A 774 -6.81 4.75 -13.27
CA THR A 774 -5.92 5.90 -13.06
C THR A 774 -5.71 6.23 -11.58
N ARG A 775 -4.58 6.91 -11.26
CA ARG A 775 -4.21 7.30 -9.89
C ARG A 775 -4.16 6.12 -8.92
N ASN A 776 -3.72 4.96 -9.42
CA ASN A 776 -3.38 3.81 -8.58
C ASN A 776 -1.90 3.86 -8.20
N VAL A 777 -1.58 3.33 -7.02
CA VAL A 777 -0.21 3.24 -6.49
C VAL A 777 0.17 1.78 -6.33
N ILE A 778 1.26 1.35 -6.96
CA ILE A 778 1.84 0.02 -6.81
C ILE A 778 3.18 0.21 -6.11
N GLN A 779 3.32 -0.18 -4.84
CA GLN A 779 4.51 0.09 -4.02
C GLN A 779 4.87 -1.06 -3.08
N GLY A 780 6.15 -1.25 -2.80
CA GLY A 780 6.66 -2.21 -1.80
C GLY A 780 6.51 -3.70 -2.13
N ASN A 781 5.94 -4.06 -3.28
CA ASN A 781 5.61 -5.44 -3.65
C ASN A 781 6.81 -6.24 -4.16
N TYR A 782 6.82 -7.55 -3.92
CA TYR A 782 7.70 -8.50 -4.62
C TYR A 782 6.91 -9.21 -5.72
N ILE A 783 7.40 -9.16 -6.96
CA ILE A 783 6.66 -9.63 -8.13
C ILE A 783 7.54 -10.57 -8.97
N GLY A 784 7.29 -11.87 -8.86
CA GLY A 784 8.07 -12.94 -9.49
C GLY A 784 9.25 -13.47 -8.66
N LEU A 785 9.26 -13.19 -7.35
CA LEU A 785 10.25 -13.63 -6.37
C LEU A 785 9.62 -14.52 -5.28
N ASP A 786 10.45 -15.13 -4.44
CA ASP A 786 10.03 -15.73 -3.16
C ASP A 786 9.81 -14.67 -2.06
N ARG A 787 9.29 -15.10 -0.90
CA ARG A 787 9.00 -14.22 0.25
C ARG A 787 10.20 -13.38 0.70
N ASP A 788 11.40 -13.95 0.63
CA ASP A 788 12.65 -13.31 1.04
C ASP A 788 13.29 -12.46 -0.07
N GLY A 789 12.67 -12.39 -1.26
CA GLY A 789 13.14 -11.56 -2.38
C GLY A 789 14.49 -11.97 -2.95
N GLY A 790 14.91 -13.22 -2.72
CA GLY A 790 16.24 -13.75 -3.00
C GLY A 790 16.28 -14.88 -4.03
N LEU A 791 15.14 -15.51 -4.34
CA LEU A 791 15.00 -16.53 -5.38
C LEU A 791 13.93 -16.14 -6.40
N ALA A 792 14.15 -16.51 -7.67
CA ALA A 792 13.18 -16.29 -8.74
C ALA A 792 12.03 -17.30 -8.67
N LEU A 793 10.80 -16.78 -8.48
CA LEU A 793 9.54 -17.52 -8.46
C LEU A 793 8.58 -16.91 -9.50
N GLY A 794 9.08 -16.76 -10.73
CA GLY A 794 8.52 -15.90 -11.76
C GLY A 794 7.08 -16.18 -12.16
N ASN A 795 6.32 -15.10 -12.43
CA ASN A 795 5.05 -15.20 -13.16
C ASN A 795 5.29 -15.60 -14.62
N SER A 796 4.28 -16.17 -15.27
CA SER A 796 4.42 -16.85 -16.56
C SER A 796 4.43 -15.93 -17.79
N ASP A 797 4.04 -14.66 -17.65
CA ASP A 797 4.26 -13.59 -18.62
C ASP A 797 5.02 -12.43 -17.94
N ALA A 798 4.52 -11.20 -18.01
CA ALA A 798 5.15 -10.03 -17.41
C ALA A 798 4.90 -9.95 -15.91
N GLY A 799 5.80 -9.29 -15.18
CA GLY A 799 5.58 -8.96 -13.76
C GLY A 799 4.43 -7.97 -13.61
N VAL A 800 4.52 -6.83 -14.29
CA VAL A 800 3.51 -5.76 -14.26
C VAL A 800 3.12 -5.33 -15.68
N LEU A 801 1.81 -5.18 -15.93
CA LEU A 801 1.23 -4.59 -17.14
C LEU A 801 0.43 -3.32 -16.81
N ILE A 802 0.62 -2.25 -17.58
CA ILE A 802 -0.14 -1.00 -17.49
C ILE A 802 -0.70 -0.64 -18.88
N GLU A 803 -2.02 -0.44 -19.01
CA GLU A 803 -2.69 0.08 -20.23
C GLU A 803 -3.29 1.49 -20.05
N SER A 804 -3.11 2.06 -18.87
CA SER A 804 -3.84 3.21 -18.35
C SER A 804 -2.92 4.34 -17.87
N SER A 805 -3.49 5.50 -17.54
CA SER A 805 -2.74 6.75 -17.33
C SER A 805 -2.61 7.16 -15.85
N ASN A 806 -1.61 7.99 -15.55
CA ASN A 806 -1.44 8.65 -14.25
C ASN A 806 -1.37 7.69 -13.06
N ASN A 807 -0.65 6.57 -13.18
CA ASN A 807 -0.37 5.64 -12.07
C ASN A 807 1.08 5.77 -11.60
N LEU A 808 1.31 5.45 -10.32
CA LEU A 808 2.62 5.43 -9.69
C LEU A 808 3.08 3.99 -9.47
N ILE A 809 4.29 3.67 -9.91
CA ILE A 809 4.96 2.39 -9.70
C ILE A 809 6.24 2.65 -8.92
N GLY A 810 6.24 2.25 -7.65
CA GLY A 810 7.30 2.47 -6.68
C GLY A 810 7.16 3.80 -5.93
N GLY A 811 8.24 4.24 -5.29
CA GLY A 811 8.27 5.43 -4.45
C GLY A 811 9.70 5.84 -4.11
N ILE A 812 9.85 6.84 -3.23
CA ILE A 812 11.15 7.38 -2.81
C ILE A 812 11.60 6.82 -1.45
N GLY A 813 10.65 6.33 -0.64
CA GLY A 813 10.93 5.58 0.58
C GLY A 813 11.51 4.20 0.23
N ALA A 814 12.50 3.74 0.99
CA ALA A 814 13.16 2.46 0.74
C ALA A 814 12.21 1.24 0.77
N GLY A 815 11.12 1.34 1.54
CA GLY A 815 10.05 0.34 1.61
C GLY A 815 9.01 0.44 0.50
N GLU A 816 8.85 1.60 -0.15
CA GLU A 816 7.89 1.83 -1.25
C GLU A 816 8.36 1.20 -2.58
N ARG A 817 9.60 0.74 -2.63
CA ARG A 817 10.24 0.04 -3.75
C ARG A 817 9.54 -1.29 -4.07
N ASN A 818 9.05 -1.45 -5.30
CA ASN A 818 8.76 -2.79 -5.82
C ASN A 818 10.06 -3.47 -6.27
N VAL A 819 10.08 -4.80 -6.17
CA VAL A 819 11.12 -5.66 -6.74
C VAL A 819 10.48 -6.58 -7.77
N ILE A 820 10.77 -6.32 -9.06
CA ILE A 820 10.06 -6.91 -10.21
C ILE A 820 11.04 -7.74 -11.03
N SER A 821 11.11 -9.03 -10.72
CA SER A 821 12.25 -9.90 -11.07
C SER A 821 11.79 -11.35 -11.33
N GLY A 822 12.60 -12.13 -12.04
CA GLY A 822 12.36 -13.54 -12.32
C GLY A 822 11.19 -13.87 -13.26
N ASN A 823 10.36 -12.89 -13.67
CA ASN A 823 9.19 -13.10 -14.53
C ASN A 823 9.60 -13.55 -15.94
N ARG A 824 8.79 -14.38 -16.61
CA ARG A 824 9.20 -15.04 -17.86
C ARG A 824 9.32 -14.12 -19.07
N THR A 825 8.71 -12.94 -19.07
CA THR A 825 8.86 -11.95 -20.16
C THR A 825 9.43 -10.62 -19.64
N THR A 826 8.75 -9.49 -19.87
CA THR A 826 9.19 -8.17 -19.40
C THR A 826 8.95 -8.03 -17.89
N GLY A 827 9.83 -7.32 -17.16
CA GLY A 827 9.55 -6.92 -15.78
C GLY A 827 8.31 -6.02 -15.69
N LEU A 828 8.40 -4.81 -16.24
CA LEU A 828 7.31 -3.83 -16.32
C LEU A 828 6.99 -3.47 -17.78
N ARG A 829 5.73 -3.65 -18.19
CA ARG A 829 5.24 -3.40 -19.55
C ARG A 829 4.13 -2.34 -19.53
N ILE A 830 4.40 -1.14 -20.03
CA ILE A 830 3.42 -0.06 -20.21
C ILE A 830 3.08 0.02 -21.70
N ARG A 831 1.80 -0.06 -22.09
CA ARG A 831 1.43 -0.08 -23.52
C ARG A 831 0.10 0.59 -23.86
N THR A 832 -0.06 0.95 -25.14
CA THR A 832 -1.19 1.68 -25.75
C THR A 832 -1.19 3.19 -25.49
N GLY A 833 -1.78 3.96 -26.40
CA GLY A 833 -1.78 5.42 -26.36
C GLY A 833 -2.56 6.04 -25.19
N SER A 834 -3.39 5.26 -24.49
CA SER A 834 -4.01 5.64 -23.23
C SER A 834 -3.09 5.50 -22.02
N ALA A 835 -1.96 4.80 -22.14
CA ALA A 835 -1.02 4.58 -21.05
C ALA A 835 -0.03 5.76 -20.91
N ALA A 836 -0.58 6.92 -20.55
CA ALA A 836 0.15 8.19 -20.51
C ALA A 836 0.47 8.66 -19.09
N SER A 837 1.60 9.34 -18.91
CA SER A 837 1.95 10.04 -17.66
C SER A 837 1.93 9.17 -16.40
N ASN A 838 2.32 7.90 -16.55
CA ASN A 838 2.69 7.06 -15.42
C ASN A 838 4.13 7.39 -14.96
N ILE A 839 4.40 7.20 -13.68
CA ILE A 839 5.71 7.41 -13.05
C ILE A 839 6.22 6.06 -12.54
N VAL A 840 7.46 5.72 -12.89
CA VAL A 840 8.14 4.50 -12.45
C VAL A 840 9.39 4.93 -11.69
N GLN A 841 9.40 4.89 -10.35
CA GLN A 841 10.49 5.43 -9.54
C GLN A 841 10.91 4.51 -8.37
N GLY A 842 12.21 4.49 -8.07
CA GLY A 842 12.80 3.76 -6.94
C GLY A 842 12.76 2.24 -6.98
N ASN A 843 12.23 1.62 -8.05
CA ASN A 843 12.04 0.17 -8.17
C ASN A 843 13.37 -0.57 -8.45
N TYR A 844 13.45 -1.84 -8.05
CA TYR A 844 14.48 -2.78 -8.52
C TYR A 844 13.86 -3.75 -9.53
N ILE A 845 14.48 -3.89 -10.71
CA ILE A 845 13.91 -4.63 -11.85
C ILE A 845 14.96 -5.56 -12.46
N GLY A 846 14.79 -6.87 -12.25
CA GLY A 846 15.72 -7.92 -12.66
C GLY A 846 16.84 -8.25 -11.65
N THR A 847 16.72 -7.73 -10.43
CA THR A 847 17.64 -7.98 -9.30
C THR A 847 16.90 -8.50 -8.06
N ASP A 848 17.65 -8.97 -7.06
CA ASP A 848 17.12 -9.31 -5.73
C ASP A 848 16.69 -8.07 -4.93
N GLN A 849 16.11 -8.29 -3.74
CA GLN A 849 15.68 -7.18 -2.87
C GLN A 849 16.80 -6.21 -2.45
N THR A 850 18.07 -6.61 -2.48
CA THR A 850 19.21 -5.72 -2.17
C THR A 850 19.76 -4.98 -3.40
N GLY A 851 19.35 -5.35 -4.61
CA GLY A 851 19.85 -4.78 -5.86
C GLY A 851 21.29 -5.21 -6.20
N GLN A 852 21.78 -6.31 -5.62
CA GLN A 852 23.18 -6.78 -5.71
C GLN A 852 23.34 -8.09 -6.48
N GLN A 853 22.29 -8.90 -6.60
CA GLN A 853 22.27 -10.19 -7.29
C GLN A 853 21.34 -10.14 -8.50
N ILE A 854 21.69 -10.88 -9.56
CA ILE A 854 20.88 -10.96 -10.78
C ILE A 854 19.76 -12.00 -10.60
N LEU A 855 18.52 -11.53 -10.67
CA LEU A 855 17.29 -12.33 -10.77
C LEU A 855 16.50 -11.85 -12.00
N GLY A 856 17.18 -11.80 -13.14
CA GLY A 856 16.71 -11.13 -14.36
C GLY A 856 15.37 -11.63 -14.88
N ASN A 857 14.52 -10.72 -15.35
CA ASN A 857 13.33 -11.08 -16.11
C ASN A 857 13.74 -11.68 -17.48
N GLY A 858 12.88 -12.54 -18.04
CA GLY A 858 13.15 -13.35 -19.23
C GLY A 858 13.27 -12.56 -20.55
N GLU A 859 12.80 -11.31 -20.56
CA GLU A 859 13.03 -10.37 -21.65
C GLU A 859 13.64 -9.07 -21.13
N ASP A 860 12.92 -7.95 -21.27
CA ASP A 860 13.41 -6.60 -20.97
C ASP A 860 13.02 -6.17 -19.55
N GLY A 861 13.75 -5.24 -18.95
CA GLY A 861 13.40 -4.68 -17.64
C GLY A 861 12.11 -3.86 -17.71
N VAL A 862 12.11 -2.80 -18.53
CA VAL A 862 10.97 -1.91 -18.76
C VAL A 862 10.68 -1.82 -20.27
N LEU A 863 9.41 -1.93 -20.67
CA LEU A 863 8.95 -1.73 -22.05
C LEU A 863 7.83 -0.68 -22.09
N LEU A 864 8.06 0.43 -22.79
CA LEU A 864 7.05 1.42 -23.16
C LEU A 864 6.67 1.21 -24.64
N PHE A 865 5.49 0.63 -24.91
CA PHE A 865 5.04 0.32 -26.28
C PHE A 865 3.82 1.16 -26.68
N ASN A 866 4.02 2.13 -27.58
CA ASN A 866 2.99 3.10 -27.98
C ASN A 866 2.40 3.87 -26.79
N ALA A 867 3.20 4.12 -25.75
CA ALA A 867 2.79 4.73 -24.47
C ALA A 867 3.49 6.10 -24.29
N PRO A 868 2.77 7.24 -24.31
CA PRO A 868 3.39 8.58 -24.36
C PRO A 868 3.60 9.22 -22.97
N ARG A 869 4.54 10.17 -22.88
CA ARG A 869 4.70 11.10 -21.72
C ARG A 869 4.86 10.43 -20.34
N ASN A 870 5.39 9.21 -20.27
CA ASN A 870 5.72 8.52 -19.01
C ASN A 870 7.13 8.91 -18.53
N VAL A 871 7.37 8.75 -17.22
CA VAL A 871 8.68 9.00 -16.60
C VAL A 871 9.24 7.72 -15.99
N VAL A 872 10.49 7.39 -16.31
CA VAL A 872 11.25 6.31 -15.68
C VAL A 872 12.40 6.94 -14.87
N GLY A 873 12.32 6.79 -13.56
CA GLY A 873 13.18 7.41 -12.55
C GLY A 873 12.65 8.78 -12.12
N GLY A 874 13.52 9.59 -11.53
CA GLY A 874 13.17 10.90 -10.97
C GLY A 874 14.41 11.67 -10.53
N THR A 875 14.22 12.93 -10.11
CA THR A 875 15.31 13.82 -9.67
C THR A 875 15.54 13.81 -8.17
N GLU A 876 14.56 13.38 -7.39
CA GLU A 876 14.67 13.27 -5.94
C GLU A 876 15.57 12.10 -5.52
N PRO A 877 16.27 12.18 -4.38
CA PRO A 877 17.02 11.07 -3.82
C PRO A 877 16.18 9.79 -3.75
N ASN A 878 16.77 8.66 -4.15
CA ASN A 878 16.13 7.34 -4.28
C ASN A 878 15.03 7.18 -5.35
N ALA A 879 14.63 8.23 -6.10
CA ALA A 879 13.66 8.09 -7.19
C ALA A 879 14.23 7.29 -8.40
N GLY A 880 15.55 7.14 -8.50
CA GLY A 880 16.20 6.31 -9.52
C GLY A 880 15.88 4.81 -9.39
N ASN A 881 15.50 4.16 -10.48
CA ASN A 881 15.31 2.71 -10.52
C ASN A 881 16.66 1.98 -10.74
N VAL A 882 16.76 0.74 -10.26
CA VAL A 882 17.83 -0.20 -10.63
C VAL A 882 17.29 -1.17 -11.67
N ILE A 883 17.79 -1.10 -12.90
CA ILE A 883 17.28 -1.87 -14.05
C ILE A 883 18.43 -2.70 -14.64
N ALA A 884 18.57 -3.92 -14.14
CA ALA A 884 19.78 -4.71 -14.22
C ALA A 884 19.48 -6.22 -14.36
N GLY A 885 20.42 -6.98 -14.90
CA GLY A 885 20.36 -8.45 -14.99
C GLY A 885 19.34 -9.05 -15.97
N ASN A 886 18.46 -8.25 -16.59
CA ASN A 886 17.39 -8.72 -17.48
C ASN A 886 17.97 -9.37 -18.75
N GLN A 887 17.34 -10.44 -19.26
CA GLN A 887 17.94 -11.28 -20.31
C GLN A 887 18.07 -10.60 -21.68
N ARG A 888 17.30 -9.54 -21.94
CA ARG A 888 17.37 -8.71 -23.14
C ARG A 888 17.83 -7.28 -22.79
N HIS A 889 16.98 -6.27 -22.94
CA HIS A 889 17.33 -4.86 -22.78
C HIS A 889 16.96 -4.33 -21.38
N GLY A 890 17.58 -3.23 -20.94
CA GLY A 890 17.18 -2.56 -19.70
C GLY A 890 15.84 -1.85 -19.86
N ILE A 891 15.81 -0.85 -20.74
CA ILE A 891 14.61 -0.06 -21.08
C ILE A 891 14.39 -0.11 -22.60
N VAL A 892 13.16 -0.38 -23.03
CA VAL A 892 12.70 -0.30 -24.43
C VAL A 892 11.64 0.78 -24.54
N ILE A 893 11.77 1.70 -25.50
CA ILE A 893 10.73 2.65 -25.87
C ILE A 893 10.44 2.49 -27.36
N GLN A 894 9.21 2.09 -27.70
CA GLN A 894 8.86 1.65 -29.04
C GLN A 894 7.53 2.22 -29.54
N GLY A 895 7.51 2.70 -30.79
CA GLY A 895 6.33 3.05 -31.55
C GLY A 895 6.06 4.56 -31.65
N ASP A 896 5.45 4.95 -32.75
CA ASP A 896 5.17 6.35 -33.12
C ASP A 896 4.26 7.06 -32.11
N GLN A 897 3.40 6.30 -31.43
CA GLN A 897 2.52 6.77 -30.35
C GLN A 897 3.20 6.77 -28.96
N ALA A 898 4.52 6.66 -28.88
CA ALA A 898 5.30 6.81 -27.64
C ALA A 898 6.09 8.15 -27.49
N PRO A 899 5.56 9.34 -27.86
CA PRO A 899 6.33 10.58 -27.73
C PRO A 899 6.41 11.13 -26.30
N GLY A 900 7.46 11.92 -26.04
CA GLY A 900 7.59 12.73 -24.81
C GLY A 900 7.96 11.94 -23.54
N ASN A 901 8.42 10.70 -23.68
CA ASN A 901 8.88 9.89 -22.53
C ASN A 901 10.23 10.40 -22.00
N THR A 902 10.40 10.36 -20.67
CA THR A 902 11.63 10.79 -19.99
C THR A 902 12.24 9.66 -19.18
N VAL A 903 13.55 9.47 -19.27
CA VAL A 903 14.33 8.51 -18.49
C VAL A 903 15.44 9.28 -17.75
N GLN A 904 15.42 9.35 -16.42
CA GLN A 904 16.34 10.19 -15.64
C GLN A 904 16.68 9.57 -14.27
N GLY A 905 17.91 9.76 -13.78
CA GLY A 905 18.34 9.30 -12.46
C GLY A 905 18.49 7.78 -12.26
N ASN A 906 18.42 6.96 -13.32
CA ASN A 906 18.39 5.49 -13.18
C ASN A 906 19.79 4.84 -13.17
N TYR A 907 19.90 3.72 -12.46
CA TYR A 907 21.04 2.79 -12.46
C TYR A 907 20.74 1.63 -13.41
N ILE A 908 21.37 1.59 -14.58
CA ILE A 908 21.09 0.62 -15.64
C ILE A 908 22.32 -0.24 -15.88
N GLY A 909 22.18 -1.56 -15.68
CA GLY A 909 23.31 -2.50 -15.79
C GLY A 909 24.32 -2.47 -14.62
N THR A 910 23.97 -1.83 -13.51
CA THR A 910 24.79 -1.74 -12.28
C THR A 910 23.91 -1.85 -11.04
N ASN A 911 24.51 -2.23 -9.91
CA ASN A 911 23.91 -2.14 -8.58
C ASN A 911 23.79 -0.67 -8.10
N PRO A 912 22.94 -0.35 -7.09
CA PRO A 912 22.62 1.03 -6.70
C PRO A 912 23.75 1.80 -6.00
N ASN A 913 24.86 1.15 -5.68
CA ASN A 913 26.07 1.77 -5.14
C ASN A 913 27.26 1.68 -6.11
N GLU A 914 27.00 1.40 -7.39
CA GLU A 914 27.96 1.38 -8.51
C GLU A 914 29.15 0.40 -8.38
N SER A 915 29.16 -0.43 -7.33
CA SER A 915 30.27 -1.34 -6.99
C SER A 915 30.34 -2.63 -7.81
N ALA A 916 29.30 -2.96 -8.59
CA ALA A 916 29.28 -4.13 -9.47
C ALA A 916 28.41 -3.92 -10.72
N SER A 917 28.95 -4.27 -11.89
CA SER A 917 28.14 -4.36 -13.11
C SER A 917 27.23 -5.59 -13.05
N LEU A 918 25.93 -5.32 -13.16
CA LEU A 918 24.85 -6.29 -13.24
C LEU A 918 24.20 -6.17 -14.64
N SER A 919 25.00 -6.27 -15.70
CA SER A 919 24.58 -5.92 -17.06
C SER A 919 23.33 -6.68 -17.53
N ASN A 920 22.40 -5.95 -18.13
CA ASN A 920 21.35 -6.54 -18.97
C ASN A 920 21.97 -7.26 -20.19
N GLY A 921 21.32 -8.30 -20.70
CA GLY A 921 21.88 -9.25 -21.66
C GLY A 921 22.18 -8.69 -23.06
N ARG A 922 21.68 -7.49 -23.38
CA ARG A 922 21.82 -6.82 -24.69
C ARG A 922 22.25 -5.35 -24.55
N SER A 923 21.31 -4.42 -24.73
CA SER A 923 21.54 -2.96 -24.66
C SER A 923 20.87 -2.34 -23.43
N GLY A 924 21.42 -1.26 -22.89
CA GLY A 924 20.89 -0.55 -21.72
C GLY A 924 19.53 0.09 -21.98
N ILE A 925 19.50 1.04 -22.92
CA ILE A 925 18.27 1.66 -23.43
C ILE A 925 18.19 1.44 -24.95
N ILE A 926 17.01 1.10 -25.47
CA ILE A 926 16.75 1.03 -26.91
C ILE A 926 15.49 1.81 -27.29
N LEU A 927 15.61 2.63 -28.33
CA LEU A 927 14.54 3.48 -28.89
C LEU A 927 14.20 2.99 -30.30
N ILE A 928 12.91 2.81 -30.57
CA ILE A 928 12.42 2.25 -31.84
C ILE A 928 11.24 3.07 -32.34
N ASP A 929 11.41 3.80 -33.45
CA ASP A 929 10.34 4.56 -34.13
C ASP A 929 9.62 5.56 -33.20
N SER A 930 10.36 6.22 -32.31
CA SER A 930 9.86 7.04 -31.19
C SER A 930 10.37 8.48 -31.26
N SER A 931 9.65 9.48 -30.74
CA SER A 931 10.04 10.90 -30.91
C SER A 931 9.94 11.75 -29.64
N GLY A 932 10.82 12.75 -29.52
CA GLY A 932 10.85 13.64 -28.35
C GLY A 932 11.15 12.89 -27.05
N VAL A 933 11.97 11.84 -27.11
CA VAL A 933 12.40 11.09 -25.92
C VAL A 933 13.58 11.83 -25.26
N ARG A 934 13.52 12.02 -23.94
CA ARG A 934 14.64 12.57 -23.17
C ARG A 934 15.28 11.49 -22.31
N ILE A 935 16.60 11.38 -22.37
CA ILE A 935 17.41 10.50 -21.54
C ILE A 935 18.43 11.37 -20.80
N GLY A 936 18.24 11.53 -19.49
CA GLY A 936 19.02 12.40 -18.63
C GLY A 936 18.69 13.88 -18.79
N GLY A 937 19.41 14.72 -18.06
CA GLY A 937 19.16 16.16 -17.96
C GLY A 937 20.38 16.93 -17.44
N ARG A 938 20.19 18.12 -16.88
CA ARG A 938 21.26 18.99 -16.33
C ARG A 938 21.08 19.38 -14.86
N GLY A 939 19.92 19.10 -14.27
CA GLY A 939 19.68 19.24 -12.83
C GLY A 939 20.35 18.12 -12.03
N ALA A 940 20.54 18.37 -10.73
CA ALA A 940 20.98 17.33 -9.80
C ALA A 940 19.99 16.16 -9.81
N GLY A 941 20.51 14.92 -9.78
CA GLY A 941 19.70 13.70 -9.85
C GLY A 941 19.18 13.31 -11.26
N GLU A 942 19.32 14.15 -12.28
CA GLU A 942 18.77 13.83 -13.62
C GLU A 942 19.62 12.80 -14.40
N ALA A 943 20.91 12.65 -14.10
CA ALA A 943 21.83 11.77 -14.83
C ALA A 943 21.49 10.27 -14.67
N ASN A 944 21.42 9.52 -15.78
CA ASN A 944 21.39 8.05 -15.72
C ASN A 944 22.82 7.49 -15.76
N ILE A 945 23.04 6.38 -15.06
CA ILE A 945 24.29 5.61 -15.04
C ILE A 945 24.07 4.31 -15.81
N ILE A 946 24.80 4.09 -16.91
CA ILE A 946 24.52 3.06 -17.92
C ILE A 946 25.77 2.22 -18.16
N VAL A 947 25.78 0.97 -17.69
CA VAL A 947 27.02 0.22 -17.40
C VAL A 947 27.06 -1.18 -18.04
N GLY A 948 28.18 -1.49 -18.71
CA GLY A 948 28.62 -2.87 -18.98
C GLY A 948 27.86 -3.61 -20.09
N HIS A 949 27.05 -2.94 -20.90
CA HIS A 949 26.13 -3.59 -21.83
C HIS A 949 26.80 -4.24 -23.04
N ARG A 950 26.36 -5.48 -23.33
CA ARG A 950 26.94 -6.37 -24.35
C ARG A 950 26.77 -5.88 -25.79
N GLU A 951 25.77 -5.05 -26.06
CA GLU A 951 25.51 -4.46 -27.38
C GLU A 951 25.76 -2.95 -27.39
N SER A 952 25.01 -2.19 -26.59
CA SER A 952 25.10 -0.72 -26.55
C SER A 952 24.56 -0.15 -25.24
N GLY A 953 25.11 0.96 -24.76
CA GLY A 953 24.53 1.74 -23.65
C GLY A 953 23.16 2.30 -24.05
N ILE A 954 23.13 3.05 -25.15
CA ILE A 954 21.90 3.57 -25.77
C ILE A 954 21.89 3.22 -27.26
N PHE A 955 20.79 2.67 -27.76
CA PHE A 955 20.59 2.34 -29.19
C PHE A 955 19.32 2.99 -29.75
N SER A 956 19.47 3.93 -30.69
CA SER A 956 18.36 4.58 -31.41
C SER A 956 18.12 3.98 -32.80
N THR A 957 16.88 3.68 -33.14
CA THR A 957 16.45 3.22 -34.47
C THR A 957 15.25 4.04 -34.94
N LEU A 958 15.42 4.80 -36.02
CA LEU A 958 14.42 5.75 -36.57
C LEU A 958 13.87 6.79 -35.56
N SER A 959 14.52 6.97 -34.40
CA SER A 959 13.97 7.76 -33.28
C SER A 959 14.62 9.14 -33.12
N ASN A 960 13.84 10.09 -32.61
CA ASN A 960 14.28 11.44 -32.26
C ASN A 960 14.43 11.60 -30.74
N ALA A 961 15.66 11.87 -30.25
CA ALA A 961 15.96 11.85 -28.82
C ALA A 961 17.04 12.85 -28.37
N GLU A 962 16.93 13.31 -27.13
CA GLU A 962 17.91 14.13 -26.40
C GLU A 962 18.60 13.29 -25.33
N LEU A 963 19.92 13.15 -25.38
CA LEU A 963 20.76 12.46 -24.41
C LEU A 963 21.58 13.52 -23.65
N ASN A 964 21.18 13.86 -22.43
CA ASN A 964 21.79 14.94 -21.64
C ASN A 964 22.47 14.42 -20.37
N SER A 965 23.75 14.75 -20.17
CA SER A 965 24.55 14.54 -18.94
C SER A 965 24.45 13.14 -18.29
N ASN A 966 24.28 12.08 -19.09
CA ASN A 966 24.32 10.70 -18.61
C ASN A 966 25.78 10.25 -18.41
N ILE A 967 25.97 9.21 -17.60
CA ILE A 967 27.25 8.50 -17.42
C ILE A 967 27.13 7.16 -18.14
N LEU A 968 27.84 6.98 -19.26
CA LEU A 968 27.87 5.73 -20.02
C LEU A 968 29.25 5.09 -19.87
N ARG A 969 29.35 3.91 -19.25
CA ARG A 969 30.65 3.23 -19.10
C ARG A 969 30.66 1.73 -19.38
N ASP A 970 31.82 1.24 -19.81
CA ASP A 970 32.13 -0.18 -20.00
C ASP A 970 31.23 -0.91 -21.03
N ASN A 971 30.48 -0.18 -21.88
CA ASN A 971 29.60 -0.79 -22.87
C ASN A 971 30.35 -1.15 -24.16
N ALA A 972 29.90 -2.18 -24.88
CA ALA A 972 30.43 -2.54 -26.20
C ALA A 972 30.24 -1.43 -27.26
N THR A 973 29.24 -0.55 -27.06
CA THR A 973 29.12 0.74 -27.74
C THR A 973 28.43 1.72 -26.79
N ALA A 974 28.87 2.98 -26.66
CA ALA A 974 28.17 3.93 -25.81
C ALA A 974 26.82 4.35 -26.43
N VAL A 975 26.85 4.94 -27.63
CA VAL A 975 25.63 5.36 -28.36
C VAL A 975 25.63 4.83 -29.80
N ARG A 976 24.62 4.02 -30.13
CA ARG A 976 24.37 3.46 -31.46
C ARG A 976 23.15 4.09 -32.11
N MET A 977 23.18 4.34 -33.42
CA MET A 977 22.10 5.01 -34.14
C MET A 977 21.89 4.49 -35.57
N GLN A 978 20.62 4.25 -35.91
CA GLN A 978 20.15 3.80 -37.23
C GLN A 978 18.91 4.59 -37.68
N GLY A 979 19.11 5.87 -38.05
CA GLY A 979 18.06 6.77 -38.50
C GLY A 979 17.41 7.58 -37.35
N GLY A 980 16.65 8.61 -37.72
CA GLY A 980 16.15 9.63 -36.79
C GLY A 980 17.14 10.78 -36.60
N GLN A 981 16.98 11.54 -35.51
CA GLN A 981 17.86 12.63 -35.09
C GLN A 981 18.19 12.51 -33.60
N VAL A 982 19.47 12.39 -33.25
CA VAL A 982 19.92 12.23 -31.85
C VAL A 982 20.84 13.37 -31.45
N LEU A 983 20.50 14.05 -30.35
CA LEU A 983 21.28 15.12 -29.74
C LEU A 983 21.95 14.59 -28.48
N VAL A 984 23.27 14.73 -28.35
CA VAL A 984 24.09 14.15 -27.27
C VAL A 984 24.90 15.27 -26.61
N LEU A 985 24.48 15.73 -25.43
CA LEU A 985 25.04 16.92 -24.77
C LEU A 985 25.54 16.64 -23.35
N GLY A 986 26.77 17.03 -23.04
CA GLY A 986 27.30 17.05 -21.66
C GLY A 986 27.48 15.69 -20.98
N ASN A 987 27.35 14.57 -21.72
CA ASN A 987 27.46 13.22 -21.18
C ASN A 987 28.92 12.88 -20.86
N VAL A 988 29.11 12.02 -19.85
CA VAL A 988 30.38 11.39 -19.49
C VAL A 988 30.41 10.00 -20.11
N ILE A 989 31.42 9.70 -20.93
CA ILE A 989 31.50 8.46 -21.72
C ILE A 989 32.89 7.83 -21.55
N GLU A 990 32.99 6.74 -20.78
CA GLU A 990 34.27 6.21 -20.29
C GLU A 990 34.40 4.69 -20.49
N ASN A 991 35.59 4.17 -20.83
CA ASN A 991 35.86 2.73 -20.93
C ASN A 991 34.97 1.95 -21.92
N ASN A 992 34.26 2.63 -22.84
CA ASN A 992 33.41 1.99 -23.84
C ASN A 992 34.26 1.60 -25.07
N ALA A 993 34.08 0.40 -25.61
CA ALA A 993 34.88 -0.08 -26.75
C ALA A 993 34.73 0.85 -27.98
N THR A 994 33.48 1.10 -28.39
CA THR A 994 33.16 2.15 -29.37
C THR A 994 32.32 3.25 -28.73
N VAL A 995 32.61 4.52 -28.99
CA VAL A 995 31.83 5.65 -28.47
C VAL A 995 30.55 5.83 -29.31
N PHE A 996 30.68 6.12 -30.60
CA PHE A 996 29.53 6.29 -31.51
C PHE A 996 29.51 5.27 -32.65
N VAL A 997 28.34 4.68 -32.95
CA VAL A 997 28.10 3.85 -34.14
C VAL A 997 26.91 4.39 -34.93
N LEU A 998 27.16 4.94 -36.12
CA LEU A 998 26.19 5.72 -36.91
C LEU A 998 25.95 5.13 -38.30
N SER A 999 24.86 4.37 -38.47
CA SER A 999 24.52 3.79 -39.78
C SER A 999 23.76 4.78 -40.68
N ARG A 1000 22.75 5.49 -40.14
CA ARG A 1000 21.88 6.45 -40.86
C ARG A 1000 21.37 7.53 -39.90
N GLY A 1001 20.80 8.61 -40.44
CA GLY A 1001 20.24 9.74 -39.66
C GLY A 1001 21.32 10.70 -39.18
N ASP A 1002 20.92 11.74 -38.44
CA ASP A 1002 21.80 12.82 -37.98
C ASP A 1002 22.08 12.69 -36.47
N LEU A 1003 23.35 12.57 -36.09
CA LEU A 1003 23.78 12.64 -34.69
C LEU A 1003 24.57 13.94 -34.46
N ARG A 1004 24.14 14.72 -33.45
CA ARG A 1004 24.82 15.93 -32.99
C ARG A 1004 25.36 15.68 -31.59
N ALA A 1005 26.67 15.62 -31.43
CA ALA A 1005 27.34 15.50 -30.13
C ALA A 1005 28.05 16.82 -29.80
N ALA A 1006 27.84 17.38 -28.61
CA ALA A 1006 28.63 18.51 -28.12
C ALA A 1006 28.82 18.51 -26.59
N LEU A 1007 29.91 19.11 -26.12
CA LEU A 1007 30.25 19.27 -24.69
C LEU A 1007 30.39 17.95 -23.90
N ASN A 1008 30.45 16.79 -24.56
CA ASN A 1008 30.61 15.51 -23.87
C ASN A 1008 32.07 15.30 -23.42
N GLN A 1009 32.26 14.64 -22.27
CA GLN A 1009 33.55 14.21 -21.76
C GLN A 1009 33.77 12.74 -22.14
N ILE A 1010 34.80 12.44 -22.93
CA ILE A 1010 34.96 11.13 -23.57
C ILE A 1010 36.37 10.59 -23.29
N THR A 1011 36.48 9.50 -22.52
CA THR A 1011 37.76 8.92 -22.07
C THR A 1011 37.80 7.40 -22.31
N GLY A 1012 38.98 6.80 -22.40
CA GLY A 1012 39.17 5.34 -22.40
C GLY A 1012 38.36 4.58 -23.46
N TYR A 1013 38.67 4.72 -24.74
CA TYR A 1013 37.93 4.04 -25.82
C TYR A 1013 38.84 3.46 -26.90
N GLU A 1014 38.38 2.40 -27.57
CA GLU A 1014 39.08 1.84 -28.74
C GLU A 1014 38.70 2.58 -30.03
N ARG A 1015 37.46 3.07 -30.17
CA ARG A 1015 36.95 3.70 -31.40
C ARG A 1015 36.04 4.89 -31.11
N ALA A 1016 36.38 6.08 -31.63
CA ALA A 1016 35.56 7.28 -31.42
C ALA A 1016 34.25 7.29 -32.23
N LEU A 1017 34.30 6.86 -33.50
CA LEU A 1017 33.15 6.82 -34.39
C LEU A 1017 33.30 5.72 -35.44
N GLU A 1018 32.29 4.86 -35.55
CA GLU A 1018 32.05 4.04 -36.74
C GLU A 1018 30.88 4.64 -37.53
N ARG A 1019 31.06 4.89 -38.83
CA ARG A 1019 30.06 5.57 -39.67
C ARG A 1019 29.94 4.88 -41.02
N SER A 1020 28.70 4.66 -41.48
CA SER A 1020 28.44 4.19 -42.86
C SER A 1020 27.74 5.23 -43.72
N THR A 1021 26.53 5.69 -43.35
CA THR A 1021 25.72 6.58 -44.20
C THR A 1021 24.92 7.68 -43.46
N GLY A 1022 25.07 7.82 -42.14
CA GLY A 1022 24.48 8.95 -41.39
C GLY A 1022 25.33 10.23 -41.43
N THR A 1023 24.89 11.28 -40.76
CA THR A 1023 25.61 12.57 -40.58
C THR A 1023 26.05 12.73 -39.13
N PHE A 1024 27.32 13.09 -38.89
CA PHE A 1024 27.84 13.37 -37.55
C PHE A 1024 28.28 14.84 -37.47
N PHE A 1025 27.84 15.53 -36.42
CA PHE A 1025 28.29 16.86 -36.02
C PHE A 1025 28.87 16.73 -34.60
N GLY A 1026 30.09 17.21 -34.37
CA GLY A 1026 30.95 16.76 -33.25
C GLY A 1026 31.61 17.88 -32.45
N ASP A 1027 30.98 19.05 -32.40
CA ASP A 1027 31.57 20.30 -31.96
C ASP A 1027 31.82 20.33 -30.43
N TYR A 1028 32.93 20.91 -29.99
CA TYR A 1028 33.23 21.17 -28.57
C TYR A 1028 33.18 19.95 -27.61
N ASN A 1029 33.40 18.72 -28.10
CA ASN A 1029 33.53 17.53 -27.23
C ASN A 1029 34.99 17.35 -26.77
N TRP A 1030 35.19 16.91 -25.53
CA TRP A 1030 36.53 16.61 -25.00
C TRP A 1030 36.86 15.13 -25.23
N TRP A 1031 37.81 14.88 -26.15
CA TRP A 1031 38.27 13.54 -26.50
C TRP A 1031 39.57 13.22 -25.74
N GLY A 1032 39.45 12.73 -24.52
CA GLY A 1032 40.56 12.29 -23.68
C GLY A 1032 41.35 11.11 -24.27
N ARG A 1033 42.30 10.57 -23.49
CA ARG A 1033 43.14 9.45 -23.94
C ARG A 1033 42.28 8.21 -24.26
N GLY A 1034 42.44 7.69 -25.47
CA GLY A 1034 41.94 6.41 -25.97
C GLY A 1034 42.99 5.77 -26.89
N THR A 1035 42.72 4.58 -27.42
CA THR A 1035 43.67 3.81 -28.25
C THR A 1035 43.42 3.93 -29.76
N GLY A 1036 42.30 4.55 -30.17
CA GLY A 1036 41.91 4.71 -31.57
C GLY A 1036 42.11 6.10 -32.18
N ALA A 1037 41.48 6.29 -33.35
CA ALA A 1037 41.36 7.59 -34.01
C ALA A 1037 40.10 8.35 -33.55
N SER A 1038 40.09 9.66 -33.76
CA SER A 1038 38.95 10.56 -33.53
C SER A 1038 37.87 10.45 -34.63
N PRO A 1039 36.73 11.16 -34.52
CA PRO A 1039 35.63 11.05 -35.50
C PRO A 1039 35.97 11.36 -36.96
N GLU A 1040 37.03 12.12 -37.25
CA GLU A 1040 37.51 12.40 -38.62
C GLU A 1040 38.63 11.44 -39.09
N GLY A 1041 38.92 10.37 -38.34
CA GLY A 1041 40.01 9.43 -38.67
C GLY A 1041 41.41 10.00 -38.39
N LEU A 1042 41.51 11.13 -37.69
CA LEU A 1042 42.76 11.71 -37.21
C LEU A 1042 43.20 11.04 -35.90
N SER A 1043 44.50 11.07 -35.57
CA SER A 1043 44.92 10.67 -34.23
C SER A 1043 44.27 11.58 -33.17
N ILE A 1044 43.99 11.04 -31.97
CA ILE A 1044 43.43 11.82 -30.85
C ILE A 1044 44.30 13.06 -30.54
N GLU A 1045 45.63 12.93 -30.64
CA GLU A 1045 46.58 14.02 -30.42
C GLU A 1045 46.55 15.09 -31.54
N THR A 1046 46.21 14.70 -32.78
CA THR A 1046 45.96 15.63 -33.89
C THR A 1046 44.59 16.31 -33.73
N TRP A 1047 43.59 15.59 -33.25
CA TRP A 1047 42.23 16.09 -33.05
C TRP A 1047 42.11 17.08 -31.90
N ASN A 1048 42.74 16.78 -30.76
CA ASN A 1048 42.80 17.70 -29.62
C ASN A 1048 43.60 18.97 -29.95
N ARG A 1049 44.59 18.87 -30.86
CA ARG A 1049 45.26 20.06 -31.43
C ARG A 1049 44.39 20.86 -32.40
N ARG A 1050 43.33 20.29 -33.00
CA ARG A 1050 42.32 21.04 -33.77
C ARG A 1050 41.24 21.67 -32.89
N LEU A 1051 40.81 21.01 -31.81
CA LEU A 1051 39.78 21.53 -30.90
C LEU A 1051 40.22 22.79 -30.12
N LEU A 1052 41.52 23.06 -30.05
CA LEU A 1052 42.07 24.34 -29.59
C LEU A 1052 41.88 25.50 -30.59
N ALA A 1053 41.22 25.28 -31.74
CA ALA A 1053 41.01 26.28 -32.78
C ALA A 1053 39.60 26.21 -33.40
N VAL A 1054 38.63 26.87 -32.77
CA VAL A 1054 37.31 27.16 -33.37
C VAL A 1054 37.00 28.67 -33.22
N PRO A 1055 36.62 29.42 -34.28
CA PRO A 1055 36.58 30.89 -34.26
C PRO A 1055 35.17 31.51 -34.34
N THR A 1056 35.08 32.83 -34.13
CA THR A 1056 33.95 33.68 -34.55
C THR A 1056 34.44 34.99 -35.21
N GLU A 1057 33.54 35.68 -35.91
CA GLU A 1057 33.86 36.57 -37.05
C GLU A 1057 34.53 37.92 -36.69
N TRP A 1058 35.47 38.36 -37.54
CA TRP A 1058 36.10 39.69 -37.49
C TRP A 1058 35.27 40.73 -38.27
N ASN A 1059 34.72 41.73 -37.58
CA ASN A 1059 34.05 42.85 -38.23
C ASN A 1059 35.07 43.88 -38.76
N ALA A 1060 35.44 43.72 -40.03
CA ALA A 1060 36.41 44.58 -40.72
C ALA A 1060 36.00 46.05 -40.88
N ALA A 1061 34.79 46.45 -40.49
CA ALA A 1061 34.34 47.85 -40.51
C ALA A 1061 34.48 48.58 -39.15
N ALA A 1062 34.88 47.88 -38.07
CA ALA A 1062 34.84 48.43 -36.72
C ALA A 1062 36.10 48.19 -35.85
N GLU A 1063 37.03 47.30 -36.24
CA GLU A 1063 38.24 46.95 -35.45
C GLU A 1063 37.97 46.56 -33.98
N GLN A 1064 36.84 45.88 -33.74
CA GLN A 1064 36.40 45.43 -32.42
C GLN A 1064 35.92 43.97 -32.43
N VAL A 1065 36.05 43.33 -31.27
CA VAL A 1065 35.46 42.02 -30.95
C VAL A 1065 34.76 42.11 -29.59
N THR A 1066 33.52 41.67 -29.50
CA THR A 1066 32.73 41.59 -28.26
C THR A 1066 32.64 40.16 -27.76
N LEU A 1067 32.81 39.98 -26.44
CA LEU A 1067 32.74 38.68 -25.76
C LEU A 1067 31.90 38.85 -24.49
N GLY A 1068 30.60 38.60 -24.62
CA GLY A 1068 29.62 39.03 -23.61
C GLY A 1068 29.61 40.55 -23.49
N ASP A 1069 29.51 41.05 -22.26
CA ASP A 1069 29.47 42.49 -21.94
C ASP A 1069 30.87 43.16 -21.94
N ALA A 1070 31.94 42.42 -22.25
CA ALA A 1070 33.30 42.94 -22.38
C ALA A 1070 33.64 43.32 -23.84
N ALA A 1071 34.35 44.44 -24.00
CA ALA A 1071 34.74 44.99 -25.30
C ALA A 1071 36.27 45.09 -25.45
N LEU A 1072 36.78 44.58 -26.57
CA LEU A 1072 38.19 44.64 -26.96
C LEU A 1072 38.37 45.51 -28.22
N SER A 1073 39.41 46.34 -28.23
CA SER A 1073 39.83 47.15 -29.39
C SER A 1073 41.35 47.24 -29.49
N GLY A 1074 41.87 47.21 -30.73
CA GLY A 1074 43.30 47.29 -30.99
C GLY A 1074 43.62 47.06 -32.47
N THR A 1075 44.71 47.66 -32.95
CA THR A 1075 45.14 47.53 -34.35
C THR A 1075 45.91 46.22 -34.60
N SER A 1076 45.59 45.59 -35.73
CA SER A 1076 46.04 44.27 -36.23
C SER A 1076 47.20 43.54 -35.50
N GLY A 1077 46.87 42.70 -34.51
CA GLY A 1077 47.78 41.70 -33.95
C GLY A 1077 47.13 40.86 -32.84
N THR A 1078 47.26 39.53 -32.93
CA THR A 1078 46.96 38.44 -31.94
C THR A 1078 46.01 38.74 -30.76
N ALA A 1079 44.90 38.00 -30.69
CA ALA A 1079 43.89 38.15 -29.64
C ALA A 1079 44.34 37.67 -28.23
N VAL A 1080 43.81 38.35 -27.20
CA VAL A 1080 43.80 37.87 -25.81
C VAL A 1080 42.65 36.87 -25.65
N ILE A 1081 42.93 35.69 -25.10
CA ILE A 1081 41.89 34.76 -24.64
C ILE A 1081 41.63 35.04 -23.16
N VAL A 1082 40.38 35.40 -22.85
CA VAL A 1082 39.85 35.52 -21.49
C VAL A 1082 38.97 34.31 -21.23
N ARG A 1083 39.31 33.49 -20.24
CA ARG A 1083 38.41 32.44 -19.74
C ARG A 1083 37.50 33.05 -18.67
N TYR A 1084 36.19 32.82 -18.81
CA TYR A 1084 35.16 33.22 -17.85
C TYR A 1084 34.59 31.97 -17.19
N GLU A 1085 34.68 31.87 -15.86
CA GLU A 1085 34.15 30.72 -15.11
C GLU A 1085 33.41 31.20 -13.86
N ARG A 1086 32.22 30.63 -13.62
CA ARG A 1086 31.46 30.77 -12.37
C ARG A 1086 31.45 29.43 -11.65
N GLU A 1087 32.36 29.27 -10.69
CA GLU A 1087 32.31 28.21 -9.69
C GLU A 1087 32.46 28.82 -8.29
N ALA A 1088 31.76 28.24 -7.31
CA ALA A 1088 31.89 28.65 -5.92
C ALA A 1088 33.19 28.07 -5.32
N PHE A 1089 33.95 28.90 -4.60
CA PHE A 1089 35.27 28.53 -4.10
C PHE A 1089 35.20 27.90 -2.70
N ASP A 1090 34.84 26.62 -2.63
CA ASP A 1090 34.81 25.87 -1.36
C ASP A 1090 36.23 25.60 -0.83
N LEU A 1091 36.52 26.13 0.37
CA LEU A 1091 37.75 25.86 1.11
C LEU A 1091 37.53 24.82 2.22
N PRO A 1092 38.45 23.86 2.42
CA PRO A 1092 38.31 22.82 3.42
C PRO A 1092 38.53 23.34 4.87
N SER A 1093 37.42 23.79 5.48
CA SER A 1093 37.14 23.87 6.93
C SER A 1093 38.17 24.54 7.87
N GLN A 1094 37.77 25.62 8.54
CA GLN A 1094 37.44 25.63 9.99
C GLN A 1094 37.05 27.05 10.46
N GLU A 1095 36.01 27.12 11.29
CA GLU A 1095 35.49 28.26 12.08
C GLU A 1095 35.03 29.58 11.39
N GLN A 1096 33.90 30.11 11.89
CA GLN A 1096 33.24 31.40 11.61
C GLN A 1096 32.58 31.58 10.21
N PRO A 1097 31.26 31.88 10.14
CA PRO A 1097 30.55 32.08 8.87
C PRO A 1097 30.62 33.52 8.36
N PHE A 1098 31.27 33.74 7.23
CA PHE A 1098 30.97 34.88 6.35
C PHE A 1098 29.96 34.44 5.29
N SER A 1099 28.80 35.08 5.28
CA SER A 1099 27.74 34.82 4.29
C SER A 1099 28.13 35.41 2.92
N GLU A 1100 28.14 34.55 1.90
CA GLU A 1100 27.94 34.87 0.46
C GLU A 1100 28.52 36.20 -0.05
N LEU A 1101 29.83 36.41 0.06
CA LEU A 1101 30.52 37.52 -0.62
C LEU A 1101 30.76 37.22 -2.11
N LEU A 1102 29.72 37.40 -2.92
CA LEU A 1102 29.79 37.38 -4.38
C LEU A 1102 30.44 38.66 -4.95
N CYS A 1103 31.75 38.83 -4.74
CA CYS A 1103 32.53 39.97 -5.26
C CYS A 1103 33.82 39.57 -5.99
N SER A 1104 33.71 38.69 -7.00
CA SER A 1104 34.42 38.79 -8.31
C SER A 1104 34.18 37.57 -9.20
N ASP A 1105 33.96 37.81 -10.50
CA ASP A 1105 34.24 36.81 -11.55
C ASP A 1105 35.77 36.83 -11.81
N TYR A 1106 36.41 35.66 -11.95
CA TYR A 1106 37.87 35.57 -12.12
C TYR A 1106 38.29 35.46 -13.59
N TYR A 1107 39.13 36.39 -14.03
CA TYR A 1107 39.64 36.44 -15.41
C TYR A 1107 41.08 35.97 -15.51
N THR A 1108 41.32 34.85 -16.19
CA THR A 1108 42.69 34.42 -16.55
C THR A 1108 43.07 35.01 -17.91
N LEU A 1109 44.15 35.78 -17.97
CA LEU A 1109 44.74 36.29 -19.22
C LEU A 1109 45.98 35.48 -19.61
N PHE A 1110 46.12 35.24 -20.91
CA PHE A 1110 47.36 34.75 -21.52
C PHE A 1110 47.83 35.72 -22.61
N THR A 1111 49.14 35.94 -22.69
CA THR A 1111 49.80 36.70 -23.76
C THR A 1111 50.78 35.79 -24.50
N ILE A 1112 50.90 35.97 -25.82
CA ILE A 1112 51.86 35.29 -26.68
C ILE A 1112 52.48 36.37 -27.59
N ASP A 1113 53.75 36.22 -27.96
CA ASP A 1113 54.59 37.28 -28.53
C ASP A 1113 53.96 38.06 -29.69
N GLY A 1114 53.91 39.38 -29.50
CA GLY A 1114 53.42 40.35 -30.47
C GLY A 1114 53.48 41.76 -29.87
N GLY A 1115 54.34 42.63 -30.41
CA GLY A 1115 54.57 43.98 -29.86
C GLY A 1115 53.45 44.97 -30.15
N GLY A 1116 52.26 44.76 -29.60
CA GLY A 1116 51.09 45.65 -29.70
C GLY A 1116 50.81 46.44 -28.42
N LEU A 1117 50.05 47.53 -28.53
CA LEU A 1117 49.57 48.32 -27.40
C LEU A 1117 48.06 48.03 -27.22
N TRP A 1118 47.70 47.42 -26.10
CA TRP A 1118 46.37 46.89 -25.82
C TRP A 1118 45.68 47.61 -24.66
N GLU A 1119 44.34 47.67 -24.71
CA GLU A 1119 43.46 48.11 -23.64
C GLU A 1119 42.38 47.05 -23.42
N VAL A 1120 42.19 46.62 -22.17
CA VAL A 1120 41.09 45.75 -21.76
C VAL A 1120 40.22 46.52 -20.78
N ARG A 1121 38.89 46.47 -21.00
CA ARG A 1121 37.87 47.08 -20.14
C ARG A 1121 37.00 45.99 -19.54
N ILE A 1122 36.95 45.96 -18.21
CA ILE A 1122 36.15 44.99 -17.45
C ILE A 1122 35.11 45.77 -16.65
N PRO A 1123 33.80 45.51 -16.82
CA PRO A 1123 32.76 46.11 -15.98
C PRO A 1123 32.86 45.58 -14.55
N VAL A 1124 32.50 46.41 -13.57
CA VAL A 1124 32.49 46.06 -12.15
C VAL A 1124 31.07 46.26 -11.61
N ASP A 1125 30.59 45.31 -10.81
CA ASP A 1125 29.26 45.37 -10.19
C ASP A 1125 29.18 46.53 -9.18
N ASP A 1126 28.09 47.30 -9.18
CA ASP A 1126 28.05 48.64 -8.55
C ASP A 1126 27.63 48.66 -7.07
N THR A 1127 27.57 47.48 -6.45
CA THR A 1127 27.19 47.30 -5.05
C THR A 1127 28.22 47.94 -4.09
N PRO A 1128 27.76 48.59 -2.99
CA PRO A 1128 28.66 49.26 -2.04
C PRO A 1128 29.72 48.33 -1.41
N ASP A 1129 29.39 47.06 -1.21
CA ASP A 1129 30.28 46.08 -0.60
C ASP A 1129 31.45 45.68 -1.53
N CYS A 1130 31.23 45.62 -2.84
CA CYS A 1130 32.29 45.42 -3.84
C CYS A 1130 33.26 46.61 -3.92
N GLN A 1131 32.76 47.85 -3.77
CA GLN A 1131 33.64 49.04 -3.67
C GLN A 1131 34.59 48.95 -2.47
N ALA A 1132 34.08 48.55 -1.29
CA ALA A 1132 34.88 48.44 -0.07
C ALA A 1132 36.00 47.37 -0.15
N VAL A 1133 35.80 46.31 -0.95
CA VAL A 1133 36.83 45.28 -1.20
C VAL A 1133 37.93 45.78 -2.13
N LEU A 1134 37.58 46.52 -3.19
CA LEU A 1134 38.55 47.06 -4.15
C LEU A 1134 39.49 48.11 -3.54
N GLU A 1135 39.01 48.92 -2.59
CA GLU A 1135 39.85 49.90 -1.88
C GLU A 1135 40.91 49.25 -0.95
N GLN A 1136 40.74 47.99 -0.54
CA GLN A 1136 41.63 47.33 0.43
C GLN A 1136 42.80 46.51 -0.17
N GLN A 1137 42.88 46.38 -1.50
CA GLN A 1137 44.02 45.78 -2.24
C GLN A 1137 44.57 44.43 -1.72
N GLN A 1138 43.71 43.49 -1.30
CA GLN A 1138 44.13 42.13 -0.87
C GLN A 1138 43.49 40.97 -1.65
N LEU A 1139 43.41 41.09 -2.97
CA LEU A 1139 43.27 39.93 -3.87
C LEU A 1139 44.65 39.48 -4.38
N PHE A 1140 44.77 38.17 -4.67
CA PHE A 1140 45.97 37.41 -5.09
C PHE A 1140 46.93 36.89 -3.99
N ARG A 1141 46.61 35.70 -3.46
CA ARG A 1141 47.62 34.73 -2.98
C ARG A 1141 47.81 33.63 -4.04
N ALA A 1142 48.91 33.68 -4.79
CA ALA A 1142 49.18 32.70 -5.84
C ALA A 1142 49.94 31.47 -5.32
N LEU A 1143 49.53 30.27 -5.76
CA LEU A 1143 50.14 29.00 -5.36
C LEU A 1143 50.76 28.34 -6.61
N SER A 1144 52.10 28.39 -6.73
CA SER A 1144 52.86 27.68 -7.76
C SER A 1144 54.24 27.31 -7.21
N VAL A 1145 54.72 26.10 -7.52
CA VAL A 1145 55.90 25.52 -6.86
C VAL A 1145 57.02 25.24 -7.85
N GLN A 1146 57.88 26.25 -8.07
CA GLN A 1146 59.32 26.03 -8.19
C GLN A 1146 60.13 27.31 -7.91
N LEU A 1147 61.26 27.13 -7.22
CA LEU A 1147 62.37 28.09 -7.06
C LEU A 1147 62.15 29.40 -6.25
N CYS A 1148 61.20 29.42 -5.32
CA CYS A 1148 61.38 30.14 -4.05
C CYS A 1148 61.35 29.14 -2.87
N ARG A 1149 62.51 28.79 -2.31
CA ARG A 1149 62.62 27.89 -1.14
C ARG A 1149 63.81 28.20 -0.23
N SER A 1150 63.58 28.99 0.83
CA SER A 1150 63.96 28.60 2.20
C SER A 1150 63.28 29.49 3.24
N VAL A 1151 62.87 28.88 4.34
CA VAL A 1151 62.12 29.46 5.47
C VAL A 1151 62.78 30.74 6.04
N LEU A 1152 62.20 31.90 5.74
CA LEU A 1152 61.79 32.97 6.66
C LEU A 1152 61.10 34.09 5.84
N ALA A 1153 60.29 34.94 6.48
CA ALA A 1153 59.49 35.94 5.78
C ALA A 1153 60.24 37.27 5.59
N ASP A 1154 60.20 37.83 4.39
CA ASP A 1154 60.09 39.29 4.19
C ASP A 1154 59.58 39.65 2.77
N LEU A 1155 59.16 40.91 2.55
CA LEU A 1155 58.38 41.37 1.38
C LEU A 1155 59.14 41.48 0.03
N ASP A 1156 60.44 41.18 0.01
CA ASP A 1156 61.44 41.85 -0.83
C ASP A 1156 61.53 41.46 -2.33
N CYS A 1157 60.47 40.84 -2.89
CA CYS A 1157 60.47 40.30 -4.26
C CYS A 1157 59.85 41.22 -5.32
N TRP A 1158 58.77 41.94 -4.98
CA TRP A 1158 58.02 42.76 -5.95
C TRP A 1158 58.74 44.07 -6.34
N GLU A 1159 59.58 44.61 -5.46
CA GLU A 1159 60.25 45.89 -5.69
C GLU A 1159 61.37 45.82 -6.75
N ARG A 1160 61.86 44.62 -7.06
CA ARG A 1160 63.05 44.42 -7.91
C ARG A 1160 62.81 44.58 -9.42
N LEU A 1161 61.55 44.78 -9.84
CA LEU A 1161 61.21 45.19 -11.22
C LEU A 1161 61.37 46.72 -11.38
N PRO A 1162 62.14 47.22 -12.37
CA PRO A 1162 62.21 48.65 -12.67
C PRO A 1162 60.82 49.28 -12.88
N PRO A 1163 60.53 50.48 -12.35
CA PRO A 1163 59.21 51.11 -12.46
C PRO A 1163 58.70 51.31 -13.90
N SER A 1164 59.61 51.37 -14.88
CA SER A 1164 59.30 51.50 -16.32
C SER A 1164 58.65 50.27 -16.95
N ASN A 1165 58.72 49.10 -16.31
CA ASN A 1165 58.35 47.80 -16.90
C ASN A 1165 57.20 47.10 -16.16
N ARG A 1166 56.42 47.85 -15.37
CA ARG A 1166 55.22 47.32 -14.68
C ARG A 1166 53.95 47.72 -15.45
N PRO A 1167 53.01 46.81 -15.75
CA PRO A 1167 51.75 47.16 -16.40
C PRO A 1167 50.91 48.06 -15.46
N THR A 1168 50.22 49.05 -16.02
CA THR A 1168 49.41 49.98 -15.23
C THR A 1168 47.94 49.54 -15.21
N ILE A 1169 47.38 49.45 -14.00
CA ILE A 1169 45.96 49.23 -13.74
C ILE A 1169 45.37 50.53 -13.21
N SER A 1170 44.22 50.95 -13.74
CA SER A 1170 43.50 52.16 -13.32
C SER A 1170 42.00 51.97 -13.48
N LEU A 1171 41.19 52.54 -12.58
CA LEU A 1171 39.76 52.73 -12.85
C LEU A 1171 39.57 53.74 -14.00
N ALA A 1172 38.53 53.52 -14.80
CA ALA A 1172 38.04 54.51 -15.74
C ALA A 1172 37.40 55.70 -15.00
N SER A 1173 37.31 56.85 -15.68
CA SER A 1173 36.78 58.10 -15.12
C SER A 1173 35.28 58.09 -14.79
N ASP A 1174 34.57 57.02 -15.13
CA ASP A 1174 33.17 56.74 -14.80
C ASP A 1174 33.00 55.97 -13.47
N GLY A 1175 34.08 55.38 -12.93
CA GLY A 1175 34.06 54.61 -11.69
C GLY A 1175 33.57 53.17 -11.81
N GLN A 1176 33.12 52.71 -12.99
CA GLN A 1176 32.48 51.39 -13.17
C GLN A 1176 33.27 50.43 -14.08
N GLN A 1177 34.44 50.83 -14.59
CA GLN A 1177 35.31 49.94 -15.38
C GLN A 1177 36.76 49.91 -14.87
N LEU A 1178 37.34 48.71 -14.82
CA LEU A 1178 38.79 48.50 -14.66
C LEU A 1178 39.48 48.52 -16.02
N VAL A 1179 40.60 49.24 -16.11
CA VAL A 1179 41.40 49.44 -17.33
C VAL A 1179 42.83 48.99 -17.11
N LEU A 1180 43.32 48.08 -17.96
CA LEU A 1180 44.72 47.60 -17.96
C LEU A 1180 45.43 47.97 -19.27
N ARG A 1181 46.73 48.35 -19.17
CA ARG A 1181 47.58 48.71 -20.32
C ARG A 1181 49.04 48.22 -20.16
N GLY A 1182 49.69 47.88 -21.28
CA GLY A 1182 51.09 47.42 -21.34
C GLY A 1182 51.89 47.97 -22.54
N LEU A 1183 53.22 47.75 -22.54
CA LEU A 1183 54.18 48.29 -23.53
C LEU A 1183 55.31 47.31 -23.90
N GLN A 1184 56.01 47.59 -25.02
CA GLN A 1184 56.98 46.71 -25.68
C GLN A 1184 58.39 46.66 -25.04
N THR A 1185 59.09 45.52 -25.18
CA THR A 1185 60.44 45.44 -25.83
C THR A 1185 60.84 43.97 -26.08
N PRO A 1186 61.74 43.67 -27.03
CA PRO A 1186 62.20 42.30 -27.32
C PRO A 1186 63.59 42.00 -26.76
N ASP A 1187 63.87 40.74 -26.43
CA ASP A 1187 65.13 40.09 -26.81
C ASP A 1187 65.04 38.56 -26.80
N LEU A 1188 65.99 37.90 -27.47
CA LEU A 1188 66.08 36.43 -27.62
C LEU A 1188 67.28 35.83 -26.85
N GLU A 1189 67.32 34.49 -26.80
CA GLU A 1189 68.39 33.64 -26.24
C GLU A 1189 68.44 33.43 -24.70
N ALA A 1190 67.85 32.31 -24.25
CA ALA A 1190 68.24 31.67 -22.99
C ALA A 1190 68.07 30.13 -23.04
N ILE A 1191 69.17 29.44 -23.40
CA ILE A 1191 69.53 28.07 -22.98
C ILE A 1191 68.49 26.95 -23.20
N ALA A 1192 68.74 26.11 -24.21
CA ALA A 1192 68.17 24.76 -24.26
C ALA A 1192 69.07 23.75 -23.53
N TYR A 1193 68.47 22.80 -22.77
CA TYR A 1193 68.96 21.41 -22.70
C TYR A 1193 67.98 20.49 -21.96
N MET A 1194 67.45 19.48 -22.67
CA MET A 1194 67.43 18.05 -22.32
C MET A 1194 66.35 17.35 -23.15
N ALA A 1195 66.77 16.39 -23.98
CA ALA A 1195 65.88 15.53 -24.75
C ALA A 1195 66.06 14.07 -24.30
N ALA A 1196 64.96 13.34 -24.19
CA ALA A 1196 64.95 11.89 -24.03
C ALA A 1196 63.70 11.30 -24.74
N ASP A 1197 63.89 10.16 -25.37
CA ASP A 1197 62.89 9.16 -25.77
C ASP A 1197 61.67 9.60 -26.62
N ILE A 1198 61.91 9.76 -27.93
CA ILE A 1198 60.90 9.46 -28.98
C ILE A 1198 61.58 8.63 -30.09
N PRO A 1199 61.11 7.41 -30.40
CA PRO A 1199 61.52 6.64 -31.58
C PRO A 1199 60.57 6.81 -32.79
N GLU A 1200 61.02 6.35 -33.96
CA GLU A 1200 60.36 6.34 -35.28
C GLU A 1200 60.28 7.70 -36.06
N PRO A 1201 60.26 7.68 -37.43
CA PRO A 1201 60.63 8.85 -38.24
C PRO A 1201 59.46 9.60 -38.91
N THR A 1202 59.44 10.93 -38.80
CA THR A 1202 58.42 11.81 -39.41
C THR A 1202 58.94 12.51 -40.68
N PRO A 1203 58.29 12.38 -41.86
CA PRO A 1203 58.67 13.12 -43.07
C PRO A 1203 58.24 14.60 -42.99
N ILE A 1204 59.17 15.52 -43.23
CA ILE A 1204 58.90 16.97 -43.27
C ILE A 1204 58.57 17.38 -44.71
N TRP A 1205 57.34 17.84 -44.94
CA TRP A 1205 56.90 18.43 -46.20
C TRP A 1205 57.10 19.95 -46.19
N LEU A 1206 57.95 20.47 -47.08
CA LEU A 1206 58.16 21.91 -47.27
C LEU A 1206 57.44 22.40 -48.53
N PHE A 1207 56.62 23.44 -48.39
CA PHE A 1207 55.91 24.08 -49.50
C PHE A 1207 56.46 25.48 -49.78
N LEU A 1208 57.19 25.62 -50.88
CA LEU A 1208 57.61 26.90 -51.46
C LEU A 1208 57.59 26.79 -52.99
N GLY A 1209 56.85 27.66 -53.67
CA GLY A 1209 57.03 27.92 -55.11
C GLY A 1209 56.55 26.86 -56.11
N GLY A 1210 55.81 25.82 -55.70
CA GLY A 1210 54.99 25.02 -56.63
C GLY A 1210 55.61 23.74 -57.23
N VAL A 1211 56.65 23.17 -56.61
CA VAL A 1211 57.11 21.80 -56.90
C VAL A 1211 57.21 21.01 -55.59
N LEU A 1212 56.71 19.77 -55.60
CA LEU A 1212 56.74 18.89 -54.43
C LEU A 1212 58.03 18.05 -54.45
N GLY A 1213 58.82 18.11 -53.37
CA GLY A 1213 60.03 17.32 -53.20
C GLY A 1213 60.09 16.68 -51.81
N VAL A 1214 60.45 15.40 -51.75
CA VAL A 1214 60.57 14.64 -50.50
C VAL A 1214 62.03 14.59 -50.06
N LEU A 1215 62.31 15.02 -48.83
CA LEU A 1215 63.59 14.75 -48.17
C LEU A 1215 63.42 13.60 -47.17
N LEU A 1216 63.91 12.41 -47.54
CA LEU A 1216 64.10 11.31 -46.60
C LEU A 1216 65.53 11.34 -46.07
N LEU A 1217 65.68 11.56 -44.76
CA LEU A 1217 66.93 11.34 -44.04
C LEU A 1217 66.77 10.13 -43.12
N PHE A 1218 67.38 9.02 -43.50
CA PHE A 1218 67.72 7.97 -42.55
C PHE A 1218 68.88 8.45 -41.67
N GLY A 1219 68.91 8.04 -40.40
CA GLY A 1219 69.98 8.41 -39.49
C GLY A 1219 71.32 7.80 -39.90
N GLY A 1220 72.36 8.61 -40.16
CA GLY A 1220 73.70 8.07 -40.47
C GLY A 1220 74.66 8.87 -41.34
N GLY A 1221 74.53 10.19 -41.49
CA GLY A 1221 75.60 11.08 -42.01
C GLY A 1221 75.75 11.20 -43.54
N GLY A 1222 76.20 12.38 -44.00
CA GLY A 1222 76.50 12.63 -45.42
C GLY A 1222 76.42 14.11 -45.86
N TYR A 1223 77.58 14.67 -46.20
CA TYR A 1223 77.88 16.06 -46.60
C TYR A 1223 76.97 16.79 -47.63
N LEU A 1224 77.02 18.12 -47.58
CA LEU A 1224 76.42 19.11 -48.49
C LEU A 1224 77.18 19.27 -49.83
N TRP A 1225 76.48 19.36 -50.97
CA TRP A 1225 77.04 19.81 -52.28
C TRP A 1225 76.04 20.63 -53.12
N TYR A 1226 76.52 21.43 -54.09
CA TYR A 1226 75.74 22.43 -54.85
C TYR A 1226 76.19 22.58 -56.32
N ARG A 1227 75.26 22.77 -57.26
CA ARG A 1227 75.51 23.49 -58.55
C ARG A 1227 74.25 23.98 -59.27
N ARG A 1228 74.41 24.96 -60.18
CA ARG A 1228 73.40 25.57 -61.07
C ARG A 1228 73.70 25.27 -62.55
N SER A 1229 72.66 25.08 -63.38
CA SER A 1229 72.45 25.81 -64.67
C SER A 1229 71.13 25.45 -65.39
N GLN A 1230 70.68 26.33 -66.30
CA GLN A 1230 69.44 26.31 -67.12
C GLN A 1230 69.49 25.27 -68.29
N ALA A 1231 68.50 25.01 -69.17
CA ALA A 1231 67.35 25.82 -69.65
C ALA A 1231 66.25 25.07 -70.49
N LYS A 1232 65.03 25.64 -70.53
CA LYS A 1232 64.05 25.79 -71.67
C LYS A 1232 63.27 24.61 -72.35
N ARG A 1233 61.93 24.78 -72.31
CA ARG A 1233 60.88 24.77 -73.41
C ARG A 1233 59.84 23.61 -73.55
N ASP A 1234 58.58 24.07 -73.64
CA ASP A 1234 57.25 23.47 -73.98
C ASP A 1234 57.10 22.99 -75.47
N PRO A 1235 55.97 22.36 -75.96
CA PRO A 1235 54.59 22.38 -75.41
C PRO A 1235 53.61 21.17 -75.57
N ALA A 1236 52.54 21.20 -74.75
CA ALA A 1236 51.09 20.90 -74.99
C ALA A 1236 50.51 19.53 -75.51
N ALA A 1237 49.67 18.93 -74.62
CA ALA A 1237 48.25 18.51 -74.80
C ALA A 1237 47.76 17.18 -75.47
N ALA A 1238 47.11 16.34 -74.64
CA ALA A 1238 45.84 15.56 -74.84
C ALA A 1238 45.75 14.35 -75.82
N PRO A 1239 44.80 13.36 -75.63
CA PRO A 1239 44.17 12.86 -74.39
C PRO A 1239 44.26 11.28 -74.22
N PRO A 1240 43.22 10.39 -74.08
CA PRO A 1240 43.33 9.08 -73.36
C PRO A 1240 43.37 7.84 -74.32
N PRO A 1241 43.15 6.54 -73.92
CA PRO A 1241 43.00 5.87 -72.61
C PRO A 1241 43.85 4.55 -72.41
N SER A 1242 43.63 3.89 -71.25
CA SER A 1242 43.61 2.43 -70.94
C SER A 1242 44.81 1.45 -71.13
N ASP A 1243 44.71 0.37 -70.33
CA ASP A 1243 45.23 -1.02 -70.48
C ASP A 1243 46.67 -1.41 -70.08
N ALA A 1244 46.79 -2.70 -69.70
CA ALA A 1244 47.97 -3.41 -69.19
C ALA A 1244 48.10 -4.80 -69.85
N PRO A 1245 49.22 -5.55 -69.67
CA PRO A 1245 49.07 -7.00 -69.56
C PRO A 1245 50.12 -7.77 -68.69
N ALA A 1246 49.66 -8.93 -68.16
CA ALA A 1246 50.40 -10.21 -67.93
C ALA A 1246 51.58 -10.27 -66.93
N ALA A 1247 51.90 -11.38 -66.24
CA ALA A 1247 51.28 -12.71 -65.92
C ALA A 1247 52.24 -13.46 -64.93
N PRO A 1248 51.98 -14.69 -64.40
CA PRO A 1248 50.84 -15.65 -64.46
C PRO A 1248 50.25 -15.91 -63.03
N SER A 1249 49.77 -17.06 -62.51
CA SER A 1249 49.56 -18.48 -62.93
C SER A 1249 48.55 -19.23 -62.02
N ASP A 1250 47.90 -20.27 -62.56
CA ASP A 1250 47.51 -21.61 -62.04
C ASP A 1250 47.39 -21.84 -60.50
N ALA A 1251 46.26 -22.23 -59.87
CA ALA A 1251 45.30 -23.36 -60.07
C ALA A 1251 45.52 -24.50 -59.02
N PRO A 1252 44.53 -25.39 -58.66
CA PRO A 1252 43.26 -25.69 -59.33
C PRO A 1252 41.96 -25.71 -58.44
N THR A 1253 40.86 -26.16 -59.07
CA THR A 1253 39.43 -26.27 -58.67
C THR A 1253 39.09 -27.66 -58.02
N PRO A 1254 37.82 -28.05 -57.68
CA PRO A 1254 36.45 -27.56 -58.05
C PRO A 1254 35.45 -27.42 -56.84
N ASP A 1255 34.11 -27.33 -56.93
CA ASP A 1255 33.12 -27.54 -58.03
C ASP A 1255 31.80 -26.71 -57.84
N ALA A 1256 30.75 -27.01 -58.63
CA ALA A 1256 29.41 -26.38 -58.71
C ALA A 1256 28.29 -27.48 -58.63
N PRO A 1257 27.00 -27.32 -59.07
CA PRO A 1257 26.19 -26.18 -59.58
C PRO A 1257 24.81 -26.07 -58.83
N PRO A 1258 23.66 -25.51 -59.35
CA PRO A 1258 23.37 -24.70 -60.55
C PRO A 1258 22.52 -23.41 -60.31
N ALA A 1259 22.20 -22.69 -61.40
CA ALA A 1259 21.23 -21.56 -61.51
C ALA A 1259 19.87 -22.06 -62.12
N PRO A 1260 18.92 -21.28 -62.73
CA PRO A 1260 18.78 -19.83 -63.06
C PRO A 1260 17.33 -19.31 -62.70
N PRO A 1261 16.59 -18.40 -63.43
CA PRO A 1261 16.92 -17.38 -64.46
C PRO A 1261 16.25 -15.97 -64.36
N ALA A 1262 16.82 -15.03 -65.12
CA ALA A 1262 16.22 -13.98 -65.99
C ALA A 1262 15.11 -12.99 -65.53
N THR A 1263 15.33 -11.72 -65.89
CA THR A 1263 14.32 -10.67 -66.22
C THR A 1263 13.61 -10.95 -67.56
N PRO A 1264 12.49 -10.27 -67.90
CA PRO A 1264 12.64 -9.23 -68.94
C PRO A 1264 11.67 -8.01 -68.90
N THR A 1265 12.19 -6.88 -69.40
CA THR A 1265 11.55 -5.83 -70.24
C THR A 1265 10.24 -5.11 -69.83
N SER A 1266 10.39 -3.78 -69.71
CA SER A 1266 9.50 -2.70 -70.23
C SER A 1266 8.00 -2.68 -69.90
N GLY A 1267 7.61 -1.71 -69.08
CA GLY A 1267 6.23 -1.26 -68.82
C GLY A 1267 6.26 -0.07 -67.87
#